data_AF-A0A5N5Q1A9-F1
#
_entry.id   AF-A0A5N5Q1A9-F1
#
_cell.length_a   1.000
_cell.length_b   1.000
_cell.length_c   1.000
_cell.angle_alpha   90.00
_cell.angle_beta   90.00
_cell.angle_gamma   90.00
#
_symmetry.space_group_name_H-M   'P 1'
#
loop_
_entity.id
_entity.type
_entity.pdbx_description
1 polymer ?
#
loop_
_entity_poly.entity_id
_entity_poly.type
_entity_poly.pdbx_seq_one_letter_code
_entity_poly.pdbx_strand_id
1 'polypeptide(L)'
;MAPFGHRNHRETWHKKLAGSGAYQCLIGDPSAGAFPFDALRQATGEYVSKLKLEPHTEASDVKLVDIINEHVDKEGGAREVALLACLQALTQSVSASILISFREECRRMSNNARFLQCLTLAHYSCSDIVEVQECRIAEALMRTLAADDLFSSVRELVKVIGTSKNGYYLTSSYIKHLLDTTHFDTFFQSLLDDLQQKRKLMSLYNKVSWLRSMANFPGDSLVLAVVDAQIPSWPKWTIWKPQYLRLMQWEGGNFTERQARLLGHIFDLEGPDTTGQGHGTLKDSLPGCFDNVRVLNQDPAVIDRLLRLLDYAQTVPCSSSIDLFIYLCVENPNPVDEDLLSLAEAILTTADGSCIEGMLLWLKSLALGTGFNDRMVALTKALPVFDTYPELRMVVGGDISTDVMEVMLTAQLEYCIQLEIGVAQNFGLKIYSFGRAIQATTWIQSSLTLEFLQKLQKFPAKNILESIFQQAEAVQTSTKLMRDYLAATLGGKDDNPDPLLSQLESEMRYWGAGMDADRMNLATTIRGLRYIDTQMIATCQEQILVEDNLLLQDLLPIIRHDTNSACVNLMRLLGRRRQRRLSVHTCWVELLHRLMTYRADQLLSWAAETLPVSHFFIFIEDVKILFPGTDPRLDVSDLGLTTENYTWWNKLAREYPTAIQRLETLQNGYGSFKWLYFQEIQNITILLQILQAGRSPTAVHDKILQYLQPSKQIISQVCEVLGAYNRTSEVGQRAYDSLLTRHRLPRTAWPRSASESLLVAWGQSRGIQNGDTTALNALAKLLGLSMAVDNSGFAMARNIILADCARVIDMAVKLEAVRLTLRMHNVSRTSRFLSTLGVEDARGCVDPDIPEDLGDAIEALGDRSYELCFPLTHLKDHQKHGNGINIASRMLLVRVSLQENASFCIHSYPDDDQKGQYHTPWSSTRGPPQGTICTAKPTLFTYILGITIRSFLSDGRQDLRKLHELVLSVLSSPNDKCFLCHDPFGTKLWKPSTCATCAITTTLPVEVTASHLLADPPVLDFLLACVYSAAVDTSALDLLPNCPVPKSSLKAVIDSFPPLPKDAPAFTLLSSLRATDAHSLNRVALLSWLGASFRGLMLTAPESARVPLLPGVHQFLMLNSSPEREATFSNRLLTSTGTTSTAPATTGVVFHGTPATRLFKVLTEGLRNMSNTPFMAHGASHGSGIYLADEPSMSLGYSGGTGVTWKNSAWGGRQVLLGCELARHTANSYHVIPDEGRVLVRYVLLCPAGFRAPQARLVDGAMKMTYATLRSGGLA
;
A
#
# COMPACT_ATOMS: atom_id res chain seq x y z
N MET A 1 49.70 -74.30 63.86
CA MET A 1 50.68 -74.74 62.84
C MET A 1 49.91 -75.15 61.58
N ALA A 2 50.49 -74.86 60.39
CA ALA A 2 49.97 -74.94 59.00
C ALA A 2 49.31 -73.64 58.46
N PRO A 3 49.51 -73.27 57.18
CA PRO A 3 50.77 -72.71 56.65
C PRO A 3 50.60 -71.42 55.79
N PHE A 4 51.75 -70.83 55.45
CA PHE A 4 52.04 -69.57 54.74
C PHE A 4 51.15 -69.20 53.52
N GLY A 5 50.64 -67.97 53.53
CA GLY A 5 49.98 -67.34 52.39
C GLY A 5 50.97 -66.91 51.30
N HIS A 6 50.80 -67.44 50.08
CA HIS A 6 51.44 -66.90 48.88
C HIS A 6 50.85 -65.52 48.58
N ARG A 7 51.69 -64.48 48.62
CA ARG A 7 51.31 -63.13 48.15
C ARG A 7 51.06 -63.19 46.65
N ASN A 8 49.83 -62.94 46.20
CA ASN A 8 49.50 -62.85 44.78
C ASN A 8 50.18 -61.61 44.17
N HIS A 9 51.28 -61.81 43.42
CA HIS A 9 52.07 -60.74 42.83
C HIS A 9 51.28 -59.92 41.78
N ARG A 10 50.28 -60.53 41.12
CA ARG A 10 49.39 -59.85 40.16
C ARG A 10 48.46 -58.85 40.86
N GLU A 11 47.83 -59.24 41.96
CA GLU A 11 46.99 -58.34 42.78
C GLU A 11 47.78 -57.15 43.33
N THR A 12 49.05 -57.37 43.70
CA THR A 12 49.92 -56.30 44.17
C THR A 12 50.18 -55.27 43.07
N TRP A 13 50.39 -55.72 41.83
CA TRP A 13 50.60 -54.85 40.67
C TRP A 13 49.34 -54.03 40.36
N HIS A 14 48.15 -54.66 40.29
CA HIS A 14 46.90 -53.94 40.05
C HIS A 14 46.60 -52.87 41.10
N LYS A 15 46.82 -53.17 42.40
CA LYS A 15 46.63 -52.18 43.49
C LYS A 15 47.59 -51.00 43.38
N LYS A 16 48.84 -51.24 42.96
CA LYS A 16 49.83 -50.17 42.75
C LYS A 16 49.47 -49.26 41.57
N LEU A 17 48.95 -49.83 40.48
CA LEU A 17 48.48 -49.03 39.34
C LEU A 17 47.24 -48.20 39.70
N ALA A 18 46.24 -48.79 40.35
CA ALA A 18 45.03 -48.08 40.77
C ALA A 18 45.33 -46.96 41.79
N GLY A 19 46.32 -47.15 42.68
CA GLY A 19 46.76 -46.15 43.66
C GLY A 19 47.78 -45.13 43.16
N SER A 20 48.17 -45.17 41.88
CA SER A 20 49.23 -44.31 41.34
C SER A 20 48.80 -42.87 41.06
N GLY A 21 47.49 -42.60 40.95
CA GLY A 21 46.97 -41.32 40.47
C GLY A 21 46.99 -41.14 38.94
N ALA A 22 47.50 -42.13 38.19
CA ALA A 22 47.65 -42.03 36.73
C ALA A 22 46.32 -41.91 35.99
N TYR A 23 45.27 -42.60 36.47
CA TYR A 23 43.94 -42.49 35.88
C TYR A 23 43.33 -41.11 36.09
N GLN A 24 43.51 -40.51 37.27
CA GLN A 24 43.06 -39.16 37.60
C GLN A 24 43.76 -38.11 36.71
N CYS A 25 45.04 -38.32 36.39
CA CYS A 25 45.78 -37.46 35.44
C CYS A 25 45.19 -37.55 34.02
N LEU A 26 44.73 -38.73 33.58
CA LEU A 26 44.18 -38.93 32.24
C LEU A 26 42.81 -38.26 32.06
N ILE A 27 41.96 -38.31 33.08
CA ILE A 27 40.63 -37.67 33.04
C ILE A 27 40.67 -36.15 33.32
N GLY A 28 41.86 -35.58 33.50
CA GLY A 28 42.04 -34.13 33.69
C GLY A 28 41.61 -33.62 35.07
N ASP A 29 41.71 -34.46 36.12
CA ASP A 29 41.41 -34.04 37.49
C ASP A 29 42.37 -32.92 37.94
N PRO A 30 41.89 -31.72 38.29
CA PRO A 30 42.74 -30.59 38.69
C PRO A 30 43.48 -30.84 40.01
N SER A 31 43.13 -31.87 40.78
CA SER A 31 43.86 -32.32 41.96
C SER A 31 45.01 -33.29 41.65
N ALA A 32 45.09 -33.78 40.41
CA ALA A 32 46.16 -34.66 39.95
C ALA A 32 47.44 -33.86 39.64
N GLY A 33 48.59 -34.34 40.13
CA GLY A 33 49.90 -33.77 39.85
C GLY A 33 50.44 -34.14 38.46
N ALA A 34 51.77 -34.11 38.30
CA ALA A 34 52.42 -34.61 37.07
C ALA A 34 52.14 -36.12 36.86
N PHE A 35 52.04 -36.54 35.60
CA PHE A 35 51.75 -37.95 35.27
C PHE A 35 52.82 -38.88 35.89
N PRO A 36 52.45 -39.91 36.66
CA PRO A 36 53.36 -40.62 37.57
C PRO A 36 54.15 -41.74 36.87
N PHE A 37 54.94 -41.40 35.85
CA PHE A 37 55.70 -42.37 35.04
C PHE A 37 56.60 -43.29 35.87
N ASP A 38 57.30 -42.76 36.88
CA ASP A 38 58.23 -43.54 37.71
C ASP A 38 57.51 -44.57 38.60
N ALA A 39 56.34 -44.21 39.14
CA ALA A 39 55.54 -45.11 39.96
C ALA A 39 54.99 -46.29 39.13
N LEU A 40 54.57 -46.02 37.89
CA LEU A 40 54.11 -47.05 36.95
C LEU A 40 55.26 -47.97 36.54
N ARG A 41 56.44 -47.41 36.22
CA ARG A 41 57.65 -48.16 35.88
C ARG A 41 58.11 -49.05 37.03
N GLN A 42 58.13 -48.52 38.25
CA GLN A 42 58.52 -49.27 39.44
C GLN A 42 57.56 -50.43 39.72
N ALA A 43 56.25 -50.22 39.56
CA ALA A 43 55.26 -51.28 39.74
C ALA A 43 55.50 -52.46 38.79
N THR A 44 55.71 -52.17 37.50
CA THR A 44 56.00 -53.20 36.48
C THR A 44 57.37 -53.85 36.68
N GLY A 45 58.41 -53.08 36.99
CA GLY A 45 59.76 -53.61 37.25
C GLY A 45 59.79 -54.57 38.44
N GLU A 46 59.08 -54.25 39.52
CA GLU A 46 58.92 -55.17 40.66
C GLU A 46 58.16 -56.45 40.31
N TYR A 47 57.16 -56.37 39.42
CA TYR A 47 56.39 -57.53 38.97
C TYR A 47 57.26 -58.46 38.11
N VAL A 48 57.99 -57.91 37.15
CA VAL A 48 58.93 -58.63 36.27
C VAL A 48 60.06 -59.29 37.08
N SER A 49 60.68 -58.55 38.01
CA SER A 49 61.75 -59.06 38.88
C SER A 49 61.29 -60.20 39.79
N LYS A 50 60.09 -60.08 40.41
CA LYS A 50 59.53 -61.14 41.27
C LYS A 50 59.19 -62.42 40.51
N LEU A 51 58.89 -62.32 39.21
CA LEU A 51 58.68 -63.47 38.33
C LEU A 51 59.97 -64.01 37.70
N LYS A 52 61.13 -63.41 37.98
CA LYS A 52 62.43 -63.75 37.38
C LYS A 52 62.41 -63.72 35.85
N LEU A 53 61.68 -62.75 35.31
CA LEU A 53 61.61 -62.51 33.87
C LEU A 53 62.63 -61.43 33.49
N GLU A 54 63.25 -61.57 32.33
CA GLU A 54 64.11 -60.54 31.74
C GLU A 54 63.25 -59.60 30.88
N PRO A 55 63.28 -58.27 31.09
CA PRO A 55 62.60 -57.31 30.22
C PRO A 55 62.99 -57.48 28.75
N HIS A 56 62.10 -57.11 27.82
CA HIS A 56 62.32 -57.21 26.38
C HIS A 56 62.58 -58.64 25.87
N THR A 57 61.99 -59.63 26.52
CA THR A 57 61.98 -61.03 26.04
C THR A 57 60.56 -61.51 25.79
N GLU A 58 60.40 -62.50 24.90
CA GLU A 58 59.10 -63.10 24.58
C GLU A 58 58.38 -63.64 25.83
N ALA A 59 59.13 -64.23 26.76
CA ALA A 59 58.59 -64.72 28.03
C ALA A 59 58.03 -63.60 28.92
N SER A 60 58.66 -62.42 28.91
CA SER A 60 58.17 -61.22 29.60
C SER A 60 56.95 -60.64 28.88
N ASP A 61 56.99 -60.55 27.56
CA ASP A 61 55.91 -60.00 26.74
C ASP A 61 54.57 -60.72 26.96
N VAL A 62 54.57 -62.06 26.93
CA VAL A 62 53.35 -62.86 27.18
C VAL A 62 52.76 -62.53 28.55
N LYS A 63 53.59 -62.45 29.59
CA LYS A 63 53.12 -62.19 30.97
C LYS A 63 52.67 -60.76 31.21
N LEU A 64 53.27 -59.80 30.50
CA LEU A 64 52.88 -58.39 30.55
C LEU A 64 51.59 -58.14 29.75
N VAL A 65 51.40 -58.78 28.60
CA VAL A 65 50.13 -58.73 27.85
C VAL A 65 48.98 -59.33 28.66
N ASP A 66 49.21 -60.49 29.29
CA ASP A 66 48.22 -61.13 30.17
C ASP A 66 47.76 -60.19 31.29
N ILE A 67 48.71 -59.53 31.97
CA ILE A 67 48.36 -58.66 33.11
C ILE A 67 47.77 -57.32 32.67
N ILE A 68 48.11 -56.80 31.48
CA ILE A 68 47.44 -55.64 30.88
C ILE A 68 45.96 -55.96 30.66
N ASN A 69 45.66 -57.11 30.03
CA ASN A 69 44.28 -57.53 29.77
C ASN A 69 43.53 -57.79 31.09
N GLU A 70 44.16 -58.47 32.05
CA GLU A 70 43.57 -58.71 33.38
C GLU A 70 43.25 -57.41 34.11
N HIS A 71 44.04 -56.33 33.93
CA HIS A 71 43.78 -55.06 34.59
C HIS A 71 42.49 -54.39 34.12
N VAL A 72 42.16 -54.52 32.83
CA VAL A 72 40.95 -53.94 32.25
C VAL A 72 39.68 -54.47 32.94
N ASP A 73 39.71 -55.73 33.39
CA ASP A 73 38.59 -56.39 34.06
C ASP A 73 38.50 -56.08 35.57
N LYS A 74 39.44 -55.31 36.15
CA LYS A 74 39.42 -54.93 37.57
C LYS A 74 38.67 -53.61 37.77
N GLU A 75 38.04 -53.47 38.94
CA GLU A 75 37.39 -52.22 39.36
C GLU A 75 38.40 -51.06 39.38
N GLY A 76 38.13 -50.01 38.59
CA GLY A 76 39.03 -48.86 38.42
C GLY A 76 40.23 -49.09 37.49
N GLY A 77 40.27 -50.20 36.75
CA GLY A 77 41.34 -50.53 35.81
C GLY A 77 41.22 -49.81 34.48
N ALA A 78 42.25 -49.05 34.10
CA ALA A 78 42.31 -48.36 32.81
C ALA A 78 43.40 -48.98 31.93
N ARG A 79 43.02 -49.38 30.71
CA ARG A 79 43.91 -50.06 29.77
C ARG A 79 45.15 -49.23 29.46
N GLU A 80 44.98 -47.95 29.16
CA GLU A 80 46.03 -46.97 28.89
C GLU A 80 47.03 -46.81 30.05
N VAL A 81 46.60 -46.91 31.30
CA VAL A 81 47.51 -46.88 32.47
C VAL A 81 48.35 -48.14 32.54
N ALA A 82 47.73 -49.31 32.34
CA ALA A 82 48.45 -50.58 32.26
C ALA A 82 49.41 -50.65 31.07
N LEU A 83 49.01 -50.12 29.92
CA LEU A 83 49.85 -50.02 28.72
C LEU A 83 51.08 -49.17 29.02
N LEU A 84 50.87 -47.92 29.45
CA LEU A 84 51.96 -46.97 29.74
C LEU A 84 52.93 -47.50 30.82
N ALA A 85 52.42 -48.28 31.78
CA ALA A 85 53.24 -48.94 32.80
C ALA A 85 54.11 -50.08 32.27
N CYS A 86 53.67 -50.78 31.22
CA CYS A 86 54.36 -51.96 30.67
C CYS A 86 55.25 -51.65 29.46
N LEU A 87 55.05 -50.52 28.77
CA LEU A 87 55.76 -50.17 27.53
C LEU A 87 57.28 -50.33 27.59
N GLN A 88 57.91 -49.96 28.71
CA GLN A 88 59.37 -50.04 28.87
C GLN A 88 59.92 -51.43 29.13
N ALA A 89 59.08 -52.41 29.46
CA ALA A 89 59.50 -53.78 29.71
C ALA A 89 59.13 -54.74 28.56
N LEU A 90 58.34 -54.24 27.59
CA LEU A 90 57.92 -54.96 26.39
C LEU A 90 58.94 -54.82 25.26
N THR A 91 59.00 -55.80 24.35
CA THR A 91 59.74 -55.64 23.09
C THR A 91 59.09 -54.60 22.18
N GLN A 92 59.87 -54.01 21.25
CA GLN A 92 59.38 -52.98 20.32
C GLN A 92 58.23 -53.48 19.45
N SER A 93 58.29 -54.72 18.95
CA SER A 93 57.24 -55.32 18.12
C SER A 93 55.93 -55.53 18.88
N VAL A 94 56.01 -55.98 20.13
CA VAL A 94 54.82 -56.18 20.98
C VAL A 94 54.24 -54.85 21.43
N SER A 95 55.06 -53.89 21.85
CA SER A 95 54.62 -52.52 22.17
C SER A 95 53.87 -51.87 21.01
N ALA A 96 54.39 -51.97 19.80
CA ALA A 96 53.75 -51.47 18.60
C ALA A 96 52.39 -52.14 18.32
N SER A 97 52.35 -53.48 18.40
CA SER A 97 51.13 -54.27 18.19
C SER A 97 50.02 -53.90 19.17
N ILE A 98 50.35 -53.71 20.45
CA ILE A 98 49.35 -53.38 21.46
C ILE A 98 48.86 -51.94 21.32
N LEU A 99 49.73 -50.97 20.99
CA LEU A 99 49.31 -49.59 20.70
C LEU A 99 48.38 -49.53 19.48
N ILE A 100 48.66 -50.30 18.42
CA ILE A 100 47.77 -50.42 17.25
C ILE A 100 46.44 -51.08 17.65
N SER A 101 46.47 -52.14 18.46
CA SER A 101 45.26 -52.78 18.98
C SER A 101 44.38 -51.80 19.77
N PHE A 102 45.01 -50.99 20.63
CA PHE A 102 44.35 -49.97 21.42
C PHE A 102 43.80 -48.82 20.56
N ARG A 103 44.49 -48.45 19.47
CA ARG A 103 43.95 -47.51 18.46
C ARG A 103 42.64 -48.00 17.87
N GLU A 104 42.60 -49.26 17.40
CA GLU A 104 41.39 -49.83 16.79
C GLU A 104 40.26 -50.03 17.81
N GLU A 105 40.58 -50.31 19.07
CA GLU A 105 39.60 -50.31 20.17
C GLU A 105 39.01 -48.92 20.40
N CYS A 106 39.85 -47.90 20.59
CA CYS A 106 39.41 -46.52 20.80
C CYS A 106 38.60 -45.99 19.62
N ARG A 107 38.99 -46.38 18.40
CA ARG A 107 38.23 -46.13 17.17
C ARG A 107 36.82 -46.72 17.22
N ARG A 108 36.68 -48.00 17.59
CA ARG A 108 35.36 -48.67 17.73
C ARG A 108 34.51 -48.03 18.83
N MET A 109 35.13 -47.55 19.90
CA MET A 109 34.45 -46.88 21.01
C MET A 109 34.17 -45.39 20.76
N SER A 110 34.56 -44.84 19.60
CA SER A 110 34.47 -43.40 19.29
C SER A 110 35.15 -42.48 20.32
N ASN A 111 36.12 -43.01 21.08
CA ASN A 111 36.86 -42.26 22.10
C ASN A 111 38.30 -42.04 21.65
N ASN A 112 38.44 -41.27 20.57
CA ASN A 112 39.71 -41.09 19.90
C ASN A 112 40.70 -40.18 20.67
N ALA A 113 40.18 -39.24 21.47
CA ALA A 113 40.99 -38.41 22.36
C ALA A 113 41.80 -39.27 23.34
N ARG A 114 41.21 -40.35 23.85
CA ARG A 114 41.87 -41.31 24.74
C ARG A 114 43.09 -41.98 24.09
N PHE A 115 43.01 -42.35 22.81
CA PHE A 115 44.16 -42.91 22.10
C PHE A 115 45.24 -41.86 21.84
N LEU A 116 44.88 -40.66 21.38
CA LEU A 116 45.84 -39.59 21.10
C LEU A 116 46.59 -39.15 22.37
N GLN A 117 45.89 -39.06 23.50
CA GLN A 117 46.47 -38.77 24.81
C GLN A 117 47.42 -39.89 25.26
N CYS A 118 47.02 -41.16 25.09
CA CYS A 118 47.86 -42.32 25.38
C CYS A 118 49.12 -42.34 24.49
N LEU A 119 49.01 -42.04 23.20
CA LEU A 119 50.12 -41.98 22.26
C LEU A 119 51.11 -40.86 22.62
N THR A 120 50.60 -39.70 23.04
CA THR A 120 51.40 -38.57 23.52
C THR A 120 52.17 -38.96 24.79
N LEU A 121 51.49 -39.56 25.77
CA LEU A 121 52.14 -40.03 27.01
C LEU A 121 53.09 -41.21 26.79
N ALA A 122 52.84 -42.04 25.78
CA ALA A 122 53.73 -43.14 25.40
C ALA A 122 55.09 -42.62 24.90
N HIS A 123 55.12 -41.51 24.17
CA HIS A 123 56.38 -40.85 23.78
C HIS A 123 57.19 -40.38 25.01
N TYR A 124 56.52 -39.74 25.98
CA TYR A 124 57.18 -39.29 27.21
C TYR A 124 57.60 -40.45 28.12
N SER A 125 56.89 -41.58 28.07
CA SER A 125 57.28 -42.81 28.78
C SER A 125 58.48 -43.49 28.09
N CYS A 126 58.42 -43.71 26.78
CA CYS A 126 59.45 -44.41 26.02
C CYS A 126 59.59 -43.79 24.61
N SER A 127 60.56 -42.89 24.46
CA SER A 127 60.78 -42.14 23.21
C SER A 127 61.20 -43.00 22.02
N ASP A 128 61.70 -44.22 22.27
CA ASP A 128 62.17 -45.14 21.24
C ASP A 128 61.01 -45.88 20.53
N ILE A 129 59.80 -45.86 21.13
CA ILE A 129 58.62 -46.57 20.60
C ILE A 129 57.72 -45.64 19.78
N VAL A 130 57.59 -44.37 20.18
CA VAL A 130 56.78 -43.34 19.51
C VAL A 130 57.68 -42.15 19.17
N GLU A 131 57.79 -41.81 17.88
CA GLU A 131 58.62 -40.71 17.45
C GLU A 131 58.04 -39.33 17.86
N VAL A 132 58.92 -38.34 18.02
CA VAL A 132 58.53 -36.95 18.37
C VAL A 132 57.59 -36.32 17.33
N GLN A 133 57.68 -36.73 16.06
CA GLN A 133 56.82 -36.20 14.99
C GLN A 133 55.37 -36.70 15.14
N GLU A 134 55.17 -37.99 15.44
CA GLU A 134 53.83 -38.55 15.69
C GLU A 134 53.22 -38.00 16.99
N CYS A 135 54.04 -37.74 18.01
CA CYS A 135 53.60 -37.04 19.23
C CYS A 135 53.08 -35.64 18.89
N ARG A 136 53.80 -34.85 18.08
CA ARG A 136 53.36 -33.51 17.65
C ARG A 136 52.08 -33.54 16.82
N ILE A 137 51.92 -34.54 15.95
CA ILE A 137 50.67 -34.73 15.19
C ILE A 137 49.52 -35.09 16.13
N ALA A 138 49.74 -35.97 17.12
CA ALA A 138 48.73 -36.33 18.11
C ALA A 138 48.27 -35.11 18.93
N GLU A 139 49.20 -34.28 19.40
CA GLU A 139 48.92 -33.03 20.10
C GLU A 139 48.19 -32.00 19.23
N ALA A 140 48.56 -31.89 17.95
CA ALA A 140 47.87 -31.03 17.00
C ALA A 140 46.45 -31.53 16.71
N LEU A 141 46.25 -32.85 16.56
CA LEU A 141 44.93 -33.46 16.37
C LEU A 141 44.03 -33.28 17.58
N MET A 142 44.54 -33.48 18.80
CA MET A 142 43.76 -33.23 20.01
C MET A 142 43.31 -31.77 20.09
N ARG A 143 44.19 -30.82 19.74
CA ARG A 143 43.82 -29.39 19.66
C ARG A 143 42.77 -29.14 18.60
N THR A 144 42.91 -29.71 17.41
CA THR A 144 41.93 -29.55 16.31
C THR A 144 40.58 -30.15 16.65
N LEU A 145 40.53 -31.33 17.28
CA LEU A 145 39.29 -31.99 17.70
C LEU A 145 38.56 -31.22 18.82
N ALA A 146 39.27 -30.38 19.57
CA ALA A 146 38.72 -29.56 20.65
C ALA A 146 38.60 -28.05 20.29
N ALA A 147 38.93 -27.65 19.06
CA ALA A 147 38.99 -26.25 18.68
C ALA A 147 37.64 -25.67 18.26
N ASP A 148 37.35 -24.44 18.73
CA ASP A 148 36.22 -23.66 18.25
C ASP A 148 36.44 -23.10 16.82
N ASP A 149 37.69 -22.73 16.48
CA ASP A 149 38.10 -22.33 15.12
C ASP A 149 38.77 -23.50 14.39
N LEU A 150 37.92 -24.35 13.80
CA LEU A 150 38.35 -25.51 13.02
C LEU A 150 39.21 -25.11 11.81
N PHE A 151 38.96 -23.96 11.17
CA PHE A 151 39.71 -23.54 9.98
C PHE A 151 41.17 -23.24 10.31
N SER A 152 41.42 -22.40 11.31
CA SER A 152 42.79 -22.09 11.72
C SER A 152 43.49 -23.34 12.26
N SER A 153 42.78 -24.18 13.01
CA SER A 153 43.34 -25.39 13.63
C SER A 153 43.69 -26.47 12.60
N VAL A 154 42.84 -26.72 11.59
CA VAL A 154 43.16 -27.63 10.48
C VAL A 154 44.32 -27.09 9.65
N ARG A 155 44.37 -25.78 9.38
CA ARG A 155 45.51 -25.17 8.67
C ARG A 155 46.84 -25.39 9.41
N GLU A 156 46.86 -25.20 10.73
CA GLU A 156 48.07 -25.45 11.52
C GLU A 156 48.39 -26.95 11.61
N LEU A 157 47.38 -27.82 11.73
CA LEU A 157 47.56 -29.28 11.69
C LEU A 157 48.22 -29.73 10.37
N VAL A 158 47.77 -29.21 9.22
CA VAL A 158 48.35 -29.52 7.91
C VAL A 158 49.83 -29.13 7.85
N LYS A 159 50.21 -27.97 8.42
CA LYS A 159 51.63 -27.59 8.54
C LYS A 159 52.42 -28.56 9.41
N VAL A 160 51.87 -29.02 10.54
CA VAL A 160 52.52 -29.98 11.44
C VAL A 160 52.71 -31.34 10.74
N ILE A 161 51.67 -31.86 10.08
CA ILE A 161 51.74 -33.12 9.32
C ILE A 161 52.78 -33.03 8.20
N GLY A 162 52.88 -31.88 7.52
CA GLY A 162 53.86 -31.64 6.46
C GLY A 162 55.33 -31.75 6.90
N THR A 163 55.62 -31.72 8.21
CA THR A 163 56.98 -31.91 8.74
C THR A 163 57.36 -33.37 9.00
N SER A 164 56.42 -34.30 8.87
CA SER A 164 56.61 -35.71 9.21
C SER A 164 56.82 -36.60 7.99
N LYS A 165 57.64 -37.65 8.14
CA LYS A 165 57.60 -38.81 7.23
C LYS A 165 56.52 -39.78 7.72
N ASN A 166 55.94 -40.57 6.81
CA ASN A 166 54.74 -41.41 7.01
C ASN A 166 54.56 -41.94 8.45
N GLY A 167 53.40 -41.65 9.06
CA GLY A 167 53.10 -42.06 10.43
C GLY A 167 52.85 -43.56 10.55
N TYR A 168 53.47 -44.19 11.55
CA TYR A 168 53.33 -45.61 11.84
C TYR A 168 52.07 -45.90 12.66
N TYR A 169 51.80 -45.09 13.70
CA TYR A 169 50.60 -45.19 14.53
C TYR A 169 49.47 -44.29 14.01
N LEU A 170 49.79 -43.13 13.46
CA LEU A 170 48.84 -42.17 12.90
C LEU A 170 48.84 -42.26 11.37
N THR A 171 48.21 -43.30 10.85
CA THR A 171 48.06 -43.51 9.40
C THR A 171 47.12 -42.48 8.77
N SER A 172 47.25 -42.23 7.46
CA SER A 172 46.35 -41.33 6.71
C SER A 172 44.88 -41.70 6.89
N SER A 173 44.55 -43.00 6.91
CA SER A 173 43.21 -43.52 7.13
C SER A 173 42.67 -43.22 8.54
N TYR A 174 43.53 -43.26 9.56
CA TYR A 174 43.14 -42.94 10.93
C TYR A 174 42.95 -41.44 11.11
N ILE A 175 43.89 -40.62 10.63
CA ILE A 175 43.79 -39.15 10.67
C ILE A 175 42.53 -38.68 9.93
N LYS A 176 42.25 -39.24 8.74
CA LYS A 176 41.00 -38.98 8.01
C LYS A 176 39.78 -39.29 8.86
N HIS A 177 39.71 -40.49 9.44
CA HIS A 177 38.58 -40.88 10.28
C HIS A 177 38.35 -39.91 11.46
N LEU A 178 39.42 -39.38 12.06
CA LEU A 178 39.31 -38.38 13.11
C LEU A 178 38.76 -37.06 12.59
N LEU A 179 39.27 -36.56 11.48
CA LEU A 179 38.82 -35.29 10.91
C LEU A 179 37.38 -35.38 10.38
N ASP A 180 36.95 -36.54 9.87
CA ASP A 180 35.56 -36.78 9.46
C ASP A 180 34.58 -36.58 10.64
N THR A 181 35.01 -36.83 11.89
CA THR A 181 34.17 -36.54 13.08
C THR A 181 33.95 -35.05 13.34
N THR A 182 34.77 -34.17 12.77
CA THR A 182 34.64 -32.71 12.89
C THR A 182 33.75 -32.10 11.80
N HIS A 183 33.36 -32.89 10.78
CA HIS A 183 32.63 -32.41 9.60
C HIS A 183 33.31 -31.24 8.87
N PHE A 184 34.64 -31.11 9.00
CA PHE A 184 35.40 -30.01 8.43
C PHE A 184 35.29 -29.95 6.90
N ASP A 185 35.31 -31.10 6.23
CA ASP A 185 35.16 -31.23 4.78
C ASP A 185 33.87 -30.56 4.25
N THR A 186 32.72 -30.90 4.86
CA THR A 186 31.41 -30.35 4.49
C THR A 186 31.29 -28.87 4.86
N PHE A 187 31.77 -28.48 6.04
CA PHE A 187 31.80 -27.09 6.49
C PHE A 187 32.64 -26.22 5.56
N PHE A 188 33.86 -26.66 5.26
CA PHE A 188 34.81 -25.91 4.45
C PHE A 188 34.33 -25.82 3.00
N GLN A 189 33.84 -26.91 2.42
CA GLN A 189 33.27 -26.88 1.07
C GLN A 189 32.04 -25.95 1.00
N SER A 190 31.12 -26.02 1.97
CA SER A 190 29.98 -25.10 2.04
C SER A 190 30.40 -23.63 2.17
N LEU A 191 31.47 -23.34 2.91
CA LEU A 191 32.03 -21.99 3.02
C LEU A 191 32.60 -21.51 1.68
N LEU A 192 33.35 -22.37 0.98
CA LEU A 192 33.90 -22.03 -0.33
C LEU A 192 32.78 -21.81 -1.36
N ASP A 193 31.76 -22.67 -1.36
CA ASP A 193 30.61 -22.56 -2.25
C ASP A 193 29.81 -21.28 -1.98
N ASP A 194 29.58 -20.92 -0.71
CA ASP A 194 28.90 -19.66 -0.34
C ASP A 194 29.68 -18.42 -0.81
N LEU A 195 31.00 -18.40 -0.59
CA LEU A 195 31.85 -17.31 -1.03
C LEU A 195 31.92 -17.22 -2.56
N GLN A 196 31.97 -18.36 -3.25
CA GLN A 196 31.97 -18.42 -4.72
C GLN A 196 30.61 -18.00 -5.30
N GLN A 197 29.49 -18.46 -4.73
CA GLN A 197 28.13 -18.07 -5.15
C GLN A 197 27.90 -16.57 -4.95
N LYS A 198 28.41 -16.01 -3.84
CA LYS A 198 28.36 -14.56 -3.56
C LYS A 198 29.43 -13.77 -4.32
N ARG A 199 30.31 -14.43 -5.09
CA ARG A 199 31.44 -13.84 -5.82
C ARG A 199 32.34 -12.97 -4.95
N LYS A 200 32.49 -13.35 -3.68
CA LYS A 200 33.41 -12.74 -2.71
C LYS A 200 34.81 -13.31 -2.91
N LEU A 201 35.39 -13.01 -4.06
CA LEU A 201 36.63 -13.62 -4.52
C LEU A 201 37.83 -13.27 -3.64
N MET A 202 37.86 -12.09 -3.01
CA MET A 202 38.94 -11.73 -2.09
C MET A 202 38.84 -12.52 -0.79
N SER A 203 37.64 -12.63 -0.22
CA SER A 203 37.39 -13.48 0.94
C SER A 203 37.69 -14.95 0.64
N LEU A 204 37.29 -15.45 -0.53
CA LEU A 204 37.58 -16.80 -1.00
C LEU A 204 39.09 -17.03 -1.10
N TYR A 205 39.81 -16.11 -1.74
CA TYR A 205 41.26 -16.15 -1.88
C TYR A 205 41.98 -16.21 -0.52
N ASN A 206 41.55 -15.41 0.45
CA ASN A 206 42.11 -15.43 1.80
C ASN A 206 41.90 -16.78 2.52
N LYS A 207 40.83 -17.52 2.19
CA LYS A 207 40.55 -18.84 2.78
C LYS A 207 41.34 -19.97 2.15
N VAL A 208 41.72 -19.88 0.87
CA VAL A 208 42.36 -20.98 0.14
C VAL A 208 43.83 -20.76 -0.23
N SER A 209 44.33 -19.52 -0.18
CA SER A 209 45.69 -19.17 -0.64
C SER A 209 46.83 -19.96 0.03
N TRP A 210 46.64 -20.43 1.26
CA TRP A 210 47.61 -21.26 1.99
C TRP A 210 47.81 -22.66 1.36
N LEU A 211 46.81 -23.17 0.62
CA LEU A 211 46.88 -24.45 -0.09
C LEU A 211 47.93 -24.46 -1.20
N ARG A 212 48.39 -23.29 -1.67
CA ARG A 212 49.50 -23.20 -2.64
C ARG A 212 50.78 -23.88 -2.18
N SER A 213 51.01 -23.91 -0.86
CA SER A 213 52.15 -24.63 -0.29
C SER A 213 52.09 -26.14 -0.51
N MET A 214 50.92 -26.71 -0.84
CA MET A 214 50.74 -28.15 -1.06
C MET A 214 51.50 -28.64 -2.30
N ALA A 215 51.70 -27.80 -3.31
CA ALA A 215 52.48 -28.14 -4.51
C ALA A 215 53.96 -28.48 -4.21
N ASN A 216 54.47 -28.08 -3.04
CA ASN A 216 55.86 -28.31 -2.66
C ASN A 216 56.11 -29.69 -2.02
N PHE A 217 55.06 -30.47 -1.74
CA PHE A 217 55.18 -31.77 -1.09
C PHE A 217 55.22 -32.93 -2.11
N PRO A 218 55.95 -34.02 -1.83
CA PRO A 218 55.95 -35.22 -2.67
C PRO A 218 54.57 -35.89 -2.73
N GLY A 219 54.22 -36.48 -3.88
CA GLY A 219 52.91 -37.09 -4.15
C GLY A 219 52.42 -38.11 -3.12
N ASP A 220 53.34 -38.91 -2.55
CA ASP A 220 53.01 -39.96 -1.57
C ASP A 220 53.08 -39.48 -0.10
N SER A 221 53.13 -38.17 0.14
CA SER A 221 53.24 -37.63 1.49
C SER A 221 51.91 -37.73 2.27
N LEU A 222 52.03 -38.01 3.57
CA LEU A 222 50.89 -38.06 4.50
C LEU A 222 50.01 -36.79 4.45
N VAL A 223 50.63 -35.62 4.26
CA VAL A 223 49.92 -34.34 4.20
C VAL A 223 49.00 -34.23 2.98
N LEU A 224 49.43 -34.69 1.81
CA LEU A 224 48.60 -34.69 0.62
C LEU A 224 47.43 -35.66 0.74
N ALA A 225 47.65 -36.86 1.30
CA ALA A 225 46.56 -37.81 1.54
C ALA A 225 45.48 -37.26 2.49
N VAL A 226 45.88 -36.47 3.49
CA VAL A 226 44.94 -35.84 4.43
C VAL A 226 44.21 -34.66 3.78
N VAL A 227 44.92 -33.79 3.06
CA VAL A 227 44.30 -32.64 2.37
C VAL A 227 43.39 -33.09 1.24
N ASP A 228 43.75 -34.13 0.48
CA ASP A 228 42.92 -34.69 -0.58
C ASP A 228 41.61 -35.27 -0.03
N ALA A 229 41.66 -35.91 1.14
CA ALA A 229 40.48 -36.43 1.82
C ALA A 229 39.55 -35.33 2.36
N GLN A 230 40.10 -34.23 2.88
CA GLN A 230 39.33 -33.18 3.56
C GLN A 230 38.95 -32.01 2.65
N ILE A 231 39.72 -31.75 1.60
CA ILE A 231 39.54 -30.67 0.63
C ILE A 231 39.83 -31.22 -0.77
N PRO A 232 38.99 -32.08 -1.36
CA PRO A 232 39.27 -32.71 -2.66
C PRO A 232 39.51 -31.70 -3.80
N SER A 233 38.98 -30.48 -3.68
CA SER A 233 39.14 -29.40 -4.65
C SER A 233 40.47 -28.63 -4.53
N TRP A 234 41.37 -28.99 -3.60
CA TRP A 234 42.64 -28.31 -3.35
C TRP A 234 43.55 -28.08 -4.60
N PRO A 235 43.59 -28.96 -5.63
CA PRO A 235 44.44 -28.72 -6.80
C PRO A 235 44.03 -27.46 -7.57
N LYS A 236 42.72 -27.22 -7.70
CA LYS A 236 42.18 -26.02 -8.36
C LYS A 236 42.65 -24.73 -7.66
N TRP A 237 42.61 -24.73 -6.33
CA TRP A 237 42.99 -23.57 -5.51
C TRP A 237 44.50 -23.30 -5.48
N THR A 238 45.29 -24.35 -5.67
CA THR A 238 46.76 -24.28 -5.75
C THR A 238 47.22 -23.52 -6.99
N ILE A 239 46.48 -23.69 -8.10
CA ILE A 239 46.79 -23.08 -9.39
C ILE A 239 46.24 -21.64 -9.45
N TRP A 240 45.13 -21.34 -8.79
CA TRP A 240 44.46 -20.04 -8.87
C TRP A 240 45.35 -18.86 -8.43
N LYS A 241 45.59 -17.90 -9.34
CA LYS A 241 46.47 -16.72 -9.20
C LYS A 241 45.77 -15.43 -9.68
N PRO A 242 44.76 -14.94 -8.94
CA PRO A 242 44.06 -13.72 -9.29
C PRO A 242 44.89 -12.46 -9.03
N GLN A 243 44.48 -11.34 -9.61
CA GLN A 243 45.05 -10.04 -9.31
C GLN A 243 44.55 -9.52 -7.95
N TYR A 244 45.38 -9.64 -6.91
CA TYR A 244 45.02 -9.34 -5.52
C TYR A 244 44.41 -7.95 -5.32
N LEU A 245 45.03 -6.90 -5.87
CA LEU A 245 44.56 -5.52 -5.70
C LEU A 245 43.17 -5.30 -6.29
N ARG A 246 42.88 -5.94 -7.44
CA ARG A 246 41.58 -5.88 -8.10
C ARG A 246 40.50 -6.55 -7.27
N LEU A 247 40.76 -7.77 -6.77
CA LEU A 247 39.81 -8.46 -5.90
C LEU A 247 39.50 -7.66 -4.63
N MET A 248 40.53 -7.07 -4.01
CA MET A 248 40.37 -6.20 -2.84
C MET A 248 39.54 -4.95 -3.17
N GLN A 249 39.78 -4.33 -4.32
CA GLN A 249 39.03 -3.15 -4.77
C GLN A 249 37.56 -3.51 -5.04
N TRP A 250 37.30 -4.60 -5.75
CA TRP A 250 35.95 -5.02 -6.10
C TRP A 250 35.13 -5.40 -4.86
N GLU A 251 35.66 -6.26 -3.99
CA GLU A 251 34.94 -6.68 -2.79
C GLU A 251 34.86 -5.56 -1.73
N GLY A 252 35.83 -4.64 -1.72
CA GLY A 252 35.85 -3.48 -0.83
C GLY A 252 35.00 -2.29 -1.31
N GLY A 253 34.56 -2.27 -2.58
CA GLY A 253 33.73 -1.18 -3.08
C GLY A 253 32.23 -1.43 -2.97
N ASN A 254 31.47 -0.34 -3.01
CA ASN A 254 30.04 -0.32 -2.73
C ASN A 254 29.19 -0.70 -3.95
N PHE A 255 29.34 -1.92 -4.49
CA PHE A 255 28.41 -2.43 -5.49
C PHE A 255 27.03 -2.67 -4.86
N THR A 256 25.97 -2.27 -5.55
CA THR A 256 24.61 -2.69 -5.19
C THR A 256 24.40 -4.17 -5.51
N GLU A 257 23.42 -4.82 -4.86
CA GLU A 257 23.11 -6.24 -5.13
C GLU A 257 22.78 -6.50 -6.62
N ARG A 258 22.10 -5.54 -7.27
CA ARG A 258 21.80 -5.61 -8.71
C ARG A 258 23.08 -5.57 -9.54
N GLN A 259 23.97 -4.61 -9.28
CA GLN A 259 25.23 -4.46 -10.01
C GLN A 259 26.11 -5.70 -9.84
N ALA A 260 26.26 -6.22 -8.62
CA ALA A 260 27.05 -7.42 -8.35
C ALA A 260 26.50 -8.66 -9.06
N ARG A 261 25.18 -8.76 -9.24
CA ARG A 261 24.56 -9.85 -10.00
C ARG A 261 24.85 -9.75 -11.50
N LEU A 262 24.71 -8.56 -12.07
CA LEU A 262 24.94 -8.31 -13.51
C LEU A 262 26.42 -8.45 -13.88
N LEU A 263 27.32 -7.98 -13.01
CA LEU A 263 28.78 -8.11 -13.17
C LEU A 263 29.30 -9.52 -12.90
N GLY A 264 28.41 -10.48 -12.62
CA GLY A 264 28.76 -11.82 -12.19
C GLY A 264 29.77 -12.52 -13.09
N HIS A 265 29.47 -12.59 -14.38
CA HIS A 265 30.36 -13.21 -15.36
C HIS A 265 31.70 -12.47 -15.54
N ILE A 266 31.73 -11.17 -15.26
CA ILE A 266 32.96 -10.36 -15.27
C ILE A 266 33.82 -10.69 -14.06
N PHE A 267 33.22 -10.84 -12.87
CA PHE A 267 33.95 -11.28 -11.68
C PHE A 267 34.52 -12.68 -11.86
N ASP A 268 33.76 -13.58 -12.48
CA ASP A 268 34.17 -14.97 -12.72
C ASP A 268 35.48 -15.06 -13.54
N LEU A 269 35.83 -14.05 -14.34
CA LEU A 269 37.11 -13.96 -15.08
C LEU A 269 38.36 -13.91 -14.17
N GLU A 270 38.28 -13.25 -13.01
CA GLU A 270 39.34 -13.29 -11.98
C GLU A 270 39.18 -14.50 -11.04
N GLY A 271 38.11 -15.26 -11.20
CA GLY A 271 37.89 -16.52 -10.52
C GLY A 271 38.87 -17.62 -10.95
N PRO A 272 38.86 -18.76 -10.24
CA PRO A 272 39.66 -19.91 -10.61
C PRO A 272 39.21 -20.50 -11.95
N ASP A 273 40.14 -21.08 -12.72
CA ASP A 273 39.82 -21.71 -14.01
C ASP A 273 38.80 -22.84 -13.82
N THR A 274 37.66 -22.72 -14.51
CA THR A 274 36.57 -23.70 -14.50
C THR A 274 36.52 -24.55 -15.75
N THR A 275 37.36 -24.29 -16.75
CA THR A 275 37.35 -25.04 -18.02
C THR A 275 38.12 -26.37 -17.92
N GLY A 276 38.89 -26.53 -16.84
CA GLY A 276 39.73 -27.72 -16.61
C GLY A 276 41.08 -27.68 -17.33
N GLN A 277 41.46 -26.55 -17.93
CA GLN A 277 42.74 -26.40 -18.62
C GLN A 277 43.92 -26.13 -17.68
N GLY A 278 43.66 -25.82 -16.41
CA GLY A 278 44.70 -25.67 -15.38
C GLY A 278 45.37 -24.30 -15.41
N HIS A 279 44.65 -23.27 -15.85
CA HIS A 279 45.14 -21.90 -15.85
C HIS A 279 44.99 -21.19 -14.49
N GLY A 280 45.79 -20.15 -14.29
CA GLY A 280 45.82 -19.38 -13.06
C GLY A 280 44.52 -18.63 -12.78
N THR A 281 43.80 -18.19 -13.79
CA THR A 281 42.47 -17.59 -13.66
C THR A 281 41.63 -17.95 -14.88
N LEU A 282 40.30 -17.76 -14.81
CA LEU A 282 39.43 -18.03 -15.95
C LEU A 282 39.78 -17.15 -17.16
N LYS A 283 40.20 -15.88 -16.96
CA LYS A 283 40.63 -15.00 -18.08
C LYS A 283 41.84 -15.51 -18.86
N ASP A 284 42.68 -16.35 -18.26
CA ASP A 284 43.87 -16.91 -18.92
C ASP A 284 43.54 -18.19 -19.73
N SER A 285 42.31 -18.69 -19.60
CA SER A 285 41.84 -19.95 -20.19
C SER A 285 41.24 -19.71 -21.56
N LEU A 286 42.07 -19.75 -22.61
CA LEU A 286 41.65 -19.44 -23.99
C LEU A 286 41.21 -20.70 -24.75
N PRO A 287 40.05 -20.70 -25.45
CA PRO A 287 39.07 -19.61 -25.62
C PRO A 287 37.97 -19.58 -24.54
N GLY A 288 38.01 -20.46 -23.52
CA GLY A 288 36.89 -20.65 -22.58
C GLY A 288 36.53 -19.42 -21.71
N CYS A 289 37.40 -18.41 -21.60
CA CYS A 289 37.04 -17.13 -20.98
C CYS A 289 35.93 -16.40 -21.75
N PHE A 290 35.85 -16.57 -23.08
CA PHE A 290 34.87 -15.91 -23.94
C PHE A 290 33.47 -16.52 -23.83
N ASP A 291 33.31 -17.70 -23.22
CA ASP A 291 31.99 -18.25 -22.92
C ASP A 291 31.24 -17.42 -21.87
N ASN A 292 31.97 -16.66 -21.04
CA ASN A 292 31.41 -15.80 -19.99
C ASN A 292 31.21 -14.35 -20.44
N VAL A 293 31.86 -13.91 -21.52
CA VAL A 293 31.78 -12.51 -21.99
C VAL A 293 31.54 -12.48 -23.49
N ARG A 294 30.49 -11.79 -23.90
CA ARG A 294 30.17 -11.59 -25.31
C ARG A 294 31.08 -10.52 -25.90
N VAL A 295 32.20 -10.93 -26.49
CA VAL A 295 33.11 -10.06 -27.25
C VAL A 295 33.04 -10.37 -28.75
N LEU A 296 33.17 -9.35 -29.60
CA LEU A 296 33.10 -9.52 -31.05
C LEU A 296 34.30 -10.30 -31.59
N ASN A 297 35.50 -9.89 -31.17
CA ASN A 297 36.75 -10.57 -31.47
C ASN A 297 37.24 -11.25 -30.19
N GLN A 298 37.51 -12.56 -30.27
CA GLN A 298 38.06 -13.37 -29.17
C GLN A 298 39.55 -13.05 -28.91
N ASP A 299 39.86 -11.76 -28.74
CA ASP A 299 41.18 -11.25 -28.40
C ASP A 299 41.31 -11.11 -26.87
N PRO A 300 42.29 -11.77 -26.24
CA PRO A 300 42.55 -11.62 -24.80
C PRO A 300 42.78 -10.18 -24.34
N ALA A 301 43.28 -9.30 -25.22
CA ALA A 301 43.49 -7.89 -24.91
C ALA A 301 42.19 -7.14 -24.58
N VAL A 302 41.07 -7.53 -25.21
CA VAL A 302 39.73 -6.96 -24.98
C VAL A 302 39.27 -7.24 -23.55
N ILE A 303 39.51 -8.46 -23.05
CA ILE A 303 39.16 -8.85 -21.67
C ILE A 303 39.96 -8.04 -20.65
N ASP A 304 41.26 -7.89 -20.87
CA ASP A 304 42.12 -7.11 -19.98
C ASP A 304 41.72 -5.62 -19.96
N ARG A 305 41.35 -5.05 -21.12
CA ARG A 305 40.82 -3.69 -21.23
C ARG A 305 39.47 -3.54 -20.53
N LEU A 306 38.56 -4.50 -20.70
CA LEU A 306 37.25 -4.54 -20.03
C LEU A 306 37.39 -4.57 -18.50
N LEU A 307 38.30 -5.40 -17.97
CA LEU A 307 38.54 -5.49 -16.52
C LEU A 307 39.13 -4.20 -15.95
N ARG A 308 40.12 -3.59 -16.64
CA ARG A 308 40.67 -2.27 -16.25
C ARG A 308 39.61 -1.18 -16.25
N LEU A 309 38.68 -1.23 -17.21
CA LEU A 309 37.63 -0.23 -17.31
C LEU A 309 36.63 -0.32 -16.15
N LEU A 310 36.29 -1.55 -15.70
CA LEU A 310 35.50 -1.75 -14.48
C LEU A 310 36.25 -1.25 -13.23
N ASP A 311 37.56 -1.55 -13.14
CA ASP A 311 38.41 -1.04 -12.06
C ASP A 311 38.35 0.50 -12.02
N TYR A 312 38.49 1.14 -13.17
CA TYR A 312 38.44 2.59 -13.29
C TYR A 312 37.05 3.16 -12.96
N ALA A 313 35.97 2.58 -13.50
CA ALA A 313 34.60 3.02 -13.25
C ALA A 313 34.28 3.07 -11.75
N GLN A 314 34.79 2.11 -10.98
CA GLN A 314 34.61 2.06 -9.53
C GLN A 314 35.39 3.13 -8.77
N THR A 315 36.51 3.63 -9.32
CA THR A 315 37.28 4.74 -8.72
C THR A 315 36.67 6.11 -8.98
N VAL A 316 35.83 6.24 -10.02
CA VAL A 316 35.14 7.50 -10.32
C VAL A 316 34.08 7.76 -9.23
N PRO A 317 34.08 8.94 -8.58
CA PRO A 317 33.15 9.27 -7.50
C PRO A 317 31.75 9.66 -8.03
N CYS A 318 31.14 8.79 -8.82
CA CYS A 318 29.81 8.95 -9.40
C CYS A 318 29.04 7.63 -9.26
N SER A 319 27.81 7.67 -8.75
CA SER A 319 26.98 6.45 -8.61
C SER A 319 26.63 5.81 -9.95
N SER A 320 26.61 6.59 -11.03
CA SER A 320 26.21 6.13 -12.37
C SER A 320 27.37 5.60 -13.22
N SER A 321 28.63 5.67 -12.76
CA SER A 321 29.78 5.16 -13.51
C SER A 321 29.71 3.64 -13.73
N ILE A 322 29.35 2.90 -12.68
CA ILE A 322 29.16 1.43 -12.75
C ILE A 322 27.95 1.08 -13.60
N ASP A 323 26.86 1.86 -13.50
CA ASP A 323 25.66 1.65 -14.31
C ASP A 323 25.92 1.91 -15.79
N LEU A 324 26.79 2.87 -16.13
CA LEU A 324 27.25 3.11 -17.49
C LEU A 324 28.04 1.92 -18.04
N PHE A 325 29.00 1.42 -17.26
CA PHE A 325 29.77 0.21 -17.63
C PHE A 325 28.85 -0.99 -17.87
N ILE A 326 27.90 -1.24 -16.97
CA ILE A 326 26.94 -2.33 -17.11
C ILE A 326 26.09 -2.16 -18.37
N TYR A 327 25.58 -0.95 -18.61
CA TYR A 327 24.73 -0.69 -19.78
C TYR A 327 25.47 -0.95 -21.10
N LEU A 328 26.73 -0.48 -21.22
CA LEU A 328 27.50 -0.58 -22.45
C LEU A 328 28.18 -1.94 -22.65
N CYS A 329 28.67 -2.57 -21.58
CA CYS A 329 29.54 -3.75 -21.67
C CYS A 329 28.89 -5.06 -21.22
N VAL A 330 27.70 -5.02 -20.60
CA VAL A 330 27.03 -6.21 -20.06
C VAL A 330 25.60 -6.37 -20.59
N GLU A 331 24.77 -5.33 -20.49
CA GLU A 331 23.36 -5.36 -20.93
C GLU A 331 23.21 -5.05 -22.43
N ASN A 332 24.27 -4.60 -23.11
CA ASN A 332 24.22 -4.26 -24.53
C ASN A 332 23.92 -5.52 -25.37
N PRO A 333 22.92 -5.47 -26.27
CA PRO A 333 22.61 -6.59 -27.15
C PRO A 333 23.75 -6.93 -28.12
N ASN A 334 24.58 -5.95 -28.49
CA ASN A 334 25.73 -6.17 -29.35
C ASN A 334 26.93 -6.67 -28.55
N PRO A 335 27.74 -7.60 -29.09
CA PRO A 335 28.99 -8.02 -28.46
C PRO A 335 29.92 -6.83 -28.21
N VAL A 336 30.65 -6.86 -27.09
CA VAL A 336 31.65 -5.85 -26.75
C VAL A 336 32.76 -5.84 -27.79
N ASP A 337 32.98 -4.67 -28.38
CA ASP A 337 34.06 -4.41 -29.33
C ASP A 337 34.93 -3.24 -28.84
N GLU A 338 35.97 -2.92 -29.61
CA GLU A 338 36.91 -1.85 -29.27
C GLU A 338 36.25 -0.46 -29.26
N ASP A 339 35.20 -0.25 -30.05
CA ASP A 339 34.50 1.02 -30.16
C ASP A 339 33.64 1.27 -28.90
N LEU A 340 32.90 0.26 -28.42
CA LEU A 340 32.13 0.32 -27.19
C LEU A 340 33.02 0.53 -25.96
N LEU A 341 34.16 -0.16 -25.90
CA LEU A 341 35.13 0.04 -24.82
C LEU A 341 35.73 1.45 -24.88
N SER A 342 36.05 1.95 -26.06
CA SER A 342 36.56 3.32 -26.24
C SER A 342 35.51 4.37 -25.89
N LEU A 343 34.22 4.13 -26.17
CA LEU A 343 33.12 5.00 -25.76
C LEU A 343 32.98 5.05 -24.23
N ALA A 344 32.95 3.89 -23.59
CA ALA A 344 32.82 3.81 -22.14
C ALA A 344 34.04 4.44 -21.44
N GLU A 345 35.25 4.21 -21.96
CA GLU A 345 36.48 4.83 -21.47
C GLU A 345 36.48 6.34 -21.64
N ALA A 346 36.09 6.85 -22.82
CA ALA A 346 36.04 8.28 -23.08
C ALA A 346 35.04 9.00 -22.14
N ILE A 347 33.87 8.40 -21.89
CA ILE A 347 32.87 8.98 -20.96
C ILE A 347 33.38 8.93 -19.52
N LEU A 348 33.91 7.78 -19.06
CA LEU A 348 34.39 7.63 -17.68
C LEU A 348 35.61 8.51 -17.39
N THR A 349 36.47 8.75 -18.37
CA THR A 349 37.68 9.59 -18.24
C THR A 349 37.34 11.05 -17.94
N THR A 350 36.13 11.51 -18.27
CA THR A 350 35.69 12.86 -17.88
C THR A 350 35.64 13.08 -16.37
N ALA A 351 35.45 12.00 -15.59
CA ALA A 351 35.28 12.01 -14.13
C ALA A 351 34.22 13.01 -13.61
N ASP A 352 33.31 13.46 -14.48
CA ASP A 352 32.25 14.40 -14.19
C ASP A 352 30.93 13.64 -14.08
N GLY A 353 30.34 13.63 -12.87
CA GLY A 353 29.09 12.92 -12.61
C GLY A 353 27.93 13.41 -13.49
N SER A 354 27.87 14.70 -13.81
CA SER A 354 26.81 15.26 -14.65
C SER A 354 26.95 14.80 -16.11
N CYS A 355 28.18 14.70 -16.60
CA CYS A 355 28.51 14.13 -17.91
C CYS A 355 28.09 12.66 -18.00
N ILE A 356 28.52 11.85 -17.02
CA ILE A 356 28.25 10.41 -16.97
C ILE A 356 26.75 10.13 -16.91
N GLU A 357 26.02 10.84 -16.04
CA GLU A 357 24.56 10.72 -15.92
C GLU A 357 23.84 11.17 -17.20
N GLY A 358 24.27 12.28 -17.80
CA GLY A 358 23.72 12.80 -19.05
C GLY A 358 23.90 11.82 -20.21
N MET A 359 25.10 11.27 -20.36
CA MET A 359 25.42 10.29 -21.41
C MET A 359 24.70 8.96 -21.18
N LEU A 360 24.62 8.46 -19.94
CA LEU A 360 23.88 7.25 -19.62
C LEU A 360 22.38 7.40 -19.94
N LEU A 361 21.78 8.55 -19.61
CA LEU A 361 20.38 8.82 -19.92
C LEU A 361 20.16 8.89 -21.43
N TRP A 362 21.06 9.52 -22.17
CA TRP A 362 21.01 9.59 -23.63
C TRP A 362 21.16 8.23 -24.29
N LEU A 363 22.15 7.44 -23.90
CA LEU A 363 22.35 6.09 -24.43
C LEU A 363 21.12 5.20 -24.19
N LYS A 364 20.53 5.26 -22.98
CA LYS A 364 19.26 4.56 -22.68
C LYS A 364 18.10 5.02 -23.55
N SER A 365 18.06 6.30 -23.92
CA SER A 365 17.02 6.86 -24.79
C SER A 365 17.12 6.39 -26.26
N LEU A 366 18.25 5.80 -26.67
CA LEU A 366 18.40 5.22 -28.00
C LEU A 366 17.74 3.84 -28.13
N ALA A 367 17.36 3.20 -27.02
CA ALA A 367 16.70 1.91 -27.02
C ALA A 367 15.31 1.97 -27.70
N LEU A 368 14.96 0.90 -28.45
CA LEU A 368 13.68 0.77 -29.15
C LEU A 368 12.49 0.90 -28.18
N GLY A 369 11.53 1.76 -28.51
CA GLY A 369 10.28 1.94 -27.74
C GLY A 369 10.29 3.06 -26.69
N THR A 370 11.37 3.82 -26.57
CA THR A 370 11.41 5.04 -25.73
C THR A 370 10.62 6.18 -26.38
N GLY A 371 9.81 6.89 -25.59
CA GLY A 371 8.99 8.00 -26.08
C GLY A 371 9.82 9.27 -26.37
N PHE A 372 9.35 10.11 -27.30
CA PHE A 372 10.03 11.34 -27.69
C PHE A 372 10.29 12.31 -26.51
N ASN A 373 9.40 12.34 -25.50
CA ASN A 373 9.56 13.21 -24.33
C ASN A 373 10.76 12.79 -23.47
N ASP A 374 11.03 11.48 -23.33
CA ASP A 374 12.20 11.00 -22.59
C ASP A 374 13.49 11.22 -23.38
N ARG A 375 13.43 11.03 -24.72
CA ARG A 375 14.51 11.41 -25.64
C ARG A 375 14.85 12.90 -25.58
N MET A 376 13.84 13.78 -25.53
CA MET A 376 14.02 15.22 -25.41
C MET A 376 14.77 15.59 -24.12
N VAL A 377 14.37 15.03 -22.98
CA VAL A 377 15.03 15.28 -21.70
C VAL A 377 16.47 14.76 -21.72
N ALA A 378 16.70 13.59 -22.33
CA ALA A 378 18.02 12.99 -22.45
C ALA A 378 18.96 13.86 -23.31
N LEU A 379 18.51 14.29 -24.49
CA LEU A 379 19.27 15.19 -25.38
C LEU A 379 19.53 16.55 -24.74
N THR A 380 18.58 17.10 -23.98
CA THR A 380 18.77 18.36 -23.24
C THR A 380 19.96 18.29 -22.29
N LYS A 381 20.19 17.12 -21.65
CA LYS A 381 21.33 16.90 -20.77
C LYS A 381 22.62 16.53 -21.52
N ALA A 382 22.53 15.81 -22.64
CA ALA A 382 23.72 15.34 -23.37
C ALA A 382 24.36 16.40 -24.27
N LEU A 383 23.59 17.29 -24.89
CA LEU A 383 24.11 18.30 -25.82
C LEU A 383 25.21 19.21 -25.22
N PRO A 384 25.05 19.78 -24.00
CA PRO A 384 26.11 20.57 -23.37
C PRO A 384 27.37 19.76 -23.05
N VAL A 385 27.21 18.46 -22.81
CA VAL A 385 28.34 17.57 -22.50
C VAL A 385 29.20 17.37 -23.74
N PHE A 386 28.59 17.20 -24.92
CA PHE A 386 29.32 17.18 -26.17
C PHE A 386 30.05 18.49 -26.44
N ASP A 387 29.47 19.65 -26.06
CA ASP A 387 30.15 20.94 -26.19
C ASP A 387 31.41 21.02 -25.31
N THR A 388 31.28 20.57 -24.06
CA THR A 388 32.34 20.58 -23.04
C THR A 388 33.46 19.58 -23.32
N TYR A 389 33.12 18.40 -23.87
CA TYR A 389 34.06 17.31 -24.18
C TYR A 389 33.99 16.94 -25.67
N PRO A 390 34.67 17.69 -26.56
CA PRO A 390 34.58 17.49 -28.01
C PRO A 390 35.00 16.10 -28.49
N GLU A 391 35.92 15.45 -27.78
CA GLU A 391 36.42 14.10 -28.11
C GLU A 391 35.30 13.05 -28.10
N LEU A 392 34.26 13.22 -27.27
CA LEU A 392 33.11 12.31 -27.24
C LEU A 392 32.30 12.33 -28.54
N ARG A 393 32.36 13.42 -29.30
CA ARG A 393 31.64 13.54 -30.58
C ARG A 393 32.19 12.58 -31.62
N MET A 394 33.49 12.35 -31.61
CA MET A 394 34.18 11.46 -32.55
C MET A 394 33.82 9.99 -32.32
N VAL A 395 33.47 9.64 -31.08
CA VAL A 395 33.19 8.25 -30.68
C VAL A 395 31.71 7.88 -30.85
N VAL A 396 30.80 8.87 -30.83
CA VAL A 396 29.35 8.63 -30.77
C VAL A 396 28.68 8.37 -32.13
N GLY A 397 29.37 8.60 -33.26
CA GLY A 397 29.06 7.98 -34.57
C GLY A 397 27.69 8.22 -35.25
N GLY A 398 26.74 8.93 -34.62
CA GLY A 398 25.38 9.14 -35.14
C GLY A 398 25.11 10.58 -35.58
N ASP A 399 24.16 10.75 -36.51
CA ASP A 399 23.65 12.07 -36.91
C ASP A 399 22.70 12.63 -35.83
N ILE A 400 23.29 13.10 -34.73
CA ILE A 400 22.58 13.73 -33.60
C ILE A 400 21.73 14.92 -34.08
N SER A 401 22.16 15.62 -35.15
CA SER A 401 21.41 16.73 -35.74
C SER A 401 20.02 16.29 -36.20
N THR A 402 19.91 15.14 -36.87
CA THR A 402 18.62 14.61 -37.34
C THR A 402 17.70 14.24 -36.17
N ASP A 403 18.20 13.54 -35.16
CA ASP A 403 17.41 13.14 -33.97
C ASP A 403 16.95 14.36 -33.16
N VAL A 404 17.80 15.37 -33.01
CA VAL A 404 17.44 16.65 -32.36
C VAL A 404 16.31 17.36 -33.10
N MET A 405 16.37 17.41 -34.43
CA MET A 405 15.32 18.04 -35.25
C MET A 405 13.99 17.27 -35.15
N GLU A 406 14.03 15.93 -35.24
CA GLU A 406 12.82 15.08 -35.20
C GLU A 406 12.12 15.13 -33.83
N VAL A 407 12.90 15.02 -32.74
CA VAL A 407 12.38 15.08 -31.37
C VAL A 407 11.78 16.46 -31.07
N MET A 408 12.46 17.54 -31.49
CA MET A 408 11.92 18.89 -31.33
C MET A 408 10.62 19.05 -32.12
N LEU A 409 10.58 18.64 -33.40
CA LEU A 409 9.38 18.75 -34.23
C LEU A 409 8.18 18.02 -33.60
N THR A 410 8.40 16.80 -33.11
CA THR A 410 7.35 16.00 -32.46
C THR A 410 6.89 16.66 -31.15
N ALA A 411 7.81 17.17 -30.33
CA ALA A 411 7.47 17.88 -29.10
C ALA A 411 6.69 19.17 -29.37
N GLN A 412 7.04 19.92 -30.41
CA GLN A 412 6.35 21.14 -30.82
C GLN A 412 4.94 20.87 -31.33
N LEU A 413 4.74 19.81 -32.12
CA LEU A 413 3.42 19.36 -32.58
C LEU A 413 2.52 18.99 -31.39
N GLU A 414 3.03 18.16 -30.47
CA GLU A 414 2.28 17.75 -29.28
C GLU A 414 1.97 18.95 -28.36
N TYR A 415 2.90 19.90 -28.23
CA TYR A 415 2.68 21.10 -27.44
C TYR A 415 1.58 21.97 -28.05
N CYS A 416 1.54 22.12 -29.38
CA CYS A 416 0.46 22.83 -30.06
C CYS A 416 -0.92 22.21 -29.78
N ILE A 417 -1.01 20.88 -29.69
CA ILE A 417 -2.25 20.17 -29.32
C ILE A 417 -2.64 20.52 -27.87
N GLN A 418 -1.69 20.46 -26.93
CA GLN A 418 -1.96 20.76 -25.53
C GLN A 418 -2.32 22.24 -25.29
N LEU A 419 -1.80 23.15 -26.11
CA LEU A 419 -2.16 24.57 -26.09
C LEU A 419 -3.65 24.82 -26.37
N GLU A 420 -4.37 23.90 -27.01
CA GLU A 420 -5.83 24.02 -27.19
C GLU A 420 -6.57 23.99 -25.84
N ILE A 421 -6.03 23.26 -24.86
CA ILE A 421 -6.62 23.04 -23.53
C ILE A 421 -6.07 24.06 -22.51
N GLY A 422 -4.79 24.43 -22.60
CA GLY A 422 -4.16 25.41 -21.71
C GLY A 422 -2.66 25.56 -21.97
N VAL A 423 -1.94 26.41 -21.21
CA VAL A 423 -0.52 26.75 -21.51
C VAL A 423 0.49 25.61 -21.34
N ALA A 424 0.08 24.48 -20.74
CA ALA A 424 0.89 23.28 -20.52
C ALA A 424 2.31 23.59 -20.01
N GLN A 425 2.39 24.41 -18.94
CA GLN A 425 3.61 25.01 -18.40
C GLN A 425 4.78 24.04 -18.25
N ASN A 426 4.56 22.88 -17.62
CA ASN A 426 5.62 21.89 -17.38
C ASN A 426 6.21 21.32 -18.69
N PHE A 427 5.39 21.18 -19.73
CA PHE A 427 5.83 20.66 -21.02
C PHE A 427 6.49 21.76 -21.87
N GLY A 428 5.94 22.97 -21.85
CA GLY A 428 6.54 24.15 -22.49
C GLY A 428 7.93 24.49 -21.92
N LEU A 429 8.12 24.36 -20.61
CA LEU A 429 9.44 24.56 -19.99
C LEU A 429 10.47 23.50 -20.43
N LYS A 430 10.06 22.26 -20.68
CA LYS A 430 10.95 21.23 -21.22
C LYS A 430 11.39 21.55 -22.64
N ILE A 431 10.45 21.94 -23.51
CA ILE A 431 10.75 22.38 -24.89
C ILE A 431 11.67 23.59 -24.88
N TYR A 432 11.39 24.57 -24.01
CA TYR A 432 12.26 25.73 -23.82
C TYR A 432 13.67 25.31 -23.42
N SER A 433 13.82 24.47 -22.39
CA SER A 433 15.13 24.00 -21.93
C SER A 433 15.89 23.23 -23.01
N PHE A 434 15.20 22.42 -23.81
CA PHE A 434 15.80 21.69 -24.92
C PHE A 434 16.28 22.63 -26.02
N GLY A 435 15.43 23.59 -26.44
CA GLY A 435 15.81 24.60 -27.43
C GLY A 435 16.98 25.46 -26.97
N ARG A 436 17.04 25.84 -25.69
CA ARG A 436 18.18 26.58 -25.11
C ARG A 436 19.45 25.74 -25.10
N ALA A 437 19.36 24.45 -24.79
CA ALA A 437 20.49 23.53 -24.85
C ALA A 437 21.02 23.42 -26.30
N ILE A 438 20.14 23.31 -27.30
CA ILE A 438 20.52 23.31 -28.71
C ILE A 438 21.22 24.62 -29.09
N GLN A 439 20.64 25.78 -28.75
CA GLN A 439 21.22 27.10 -29.03
C GLN A 439 22.59 27.33 -28.38
N ALA A 440 22.79 26.80 -27.18
CA ALA A 440 24.07 26.89 -26.47
C ALA A 440 25.15 25.97 -27.08
N THR A 441 24.72 24.93 -27.81
CA THR A 441 25.62 23.92 -28.38
C THR A 441 26.10 24.41 -29.75
N THR A 442 27.34 24.91 -29.81
CA THR A 442 27.86 25.62 -30.98
C THR A 442 28.20 24.70 -32.16
N TRP A 443 28.64 23.47 -31.87
CA TRP A 443 29.16 22.55 -32.89
C TRP A 443 28.08 21.94 -33.79
N ILE A 444 26.86 21.75 -33.27
CA ILE A 444 25.76 21.15 -34.04
C ILE A 444 25.10 22.16 -34.97
N GLN A 445 25.34 23.46 -34.76
CA GLN A 445 24.70 24.55 -35.52
C GLN A 445 24.92 24.44 -37.03
N SER A 446 26.11 24.00 -37.48
CA SER A 446 26.42 23.84 -38.90
C SER A 446 25.66 22.70 -39.58
N SER A 447 25.13 21.75 -38.80
CA SER A 447 24.42 20.56 -39.29
C SER A 447 22.90 20.69 -39.21
N LEU A 448 22.41 21.74 -38.54
CA LEU A 448 20.97 22.03 -38.45
C LEU A 448 20.52 22.89 -39.63
N THR A 449 19.27 22.69 -40.08
CA THR A 449 18.73 23.50 -41.18
C THR A 449 18.55 24.95 -40.74
N LEU A 450 18.77 25.89 -41.67
CA LEU A 450 18.61 27.33 -41.39
C LEU A 450 17.21 27.66 -40.89
N GLU A 451 16.19 27.01 -41.43
CA GLU A 451 14.79 27.15 -41.00
C GLU A 451 14.59 26.72 -39.54
N PHE A 452 15.18 25.60 -39.13
CA PHE A 452 15.10 25.11 -37.74
C PHE A 452 15.76 26.08 -36.76
N LEU A 453 16.94 26.60 -37.11
CA LEU A 453 17.63 27.59 -36.29
C LEU A 453 16.86 28.91 -36.17
N GLN A 454 16.25 29.38 -37.27
CA GLN A 454 15.37 30.54 -37.26
C GLN A 454 14.17 30.33 -36.35
N LYS A 455 13.57 29.13 -36.33
CA LYS A 455 12.46 28.79 -35.42
C LYS A 455 12.90 28.81 -33.94
N LEU A 456 14.10 28.31 -33.61
CA LEU A 456 14.62 28.40 -32.23
C LEU A 456 14.94 29.83 -31.81
N GLN A 457 15.39 30.69 -32.73
CA GLN A 457 15.64 32.12 -32.44
C GLN A 457 14.37 32.88 -32.04
N LYS A 458 13.18 32.38 -32.43
CA LYS A 458 11.90 32.92 -31.99
C LYS A 458 11.58 32.62 -30.51
N PHE A 459 12.37 31.81 -29.81
CA PHE A 459 12.09 31.48 -28.41
C PHE A 459 12.15 32.73 -27.53
N PRO A 460 11.18 32.90 -26.60
CA PRO A 460 11.11 34.08 -25.76
C PRO A 460 12.29 34.18 -24.78
N ALA A 461 12.58 35.40 -24.32
CA ALA A 461 13.44 35.58 -23.17
C ALA A 461 12.83 34.92 -21.93
N LYS A 462 13.67 34.36 -21.04
CA LYS A 462 13.22 33.58 -19.89
C LYS A 462 12.25 34.34 -18.99
N ASN A 463 12.54 35.62 -18.72
CA ASN A 463 11.67 36.51 -17.95
C ASN A 463 10.32 36.77 -18.62
N ILE A 464 10.29 36.89 -19.96
CA ILE A 464 9.05 37.06 -20.74
C ILE A 464 8.21 35.78 -20.62
N LEU A 465 8.84 34.61 -20.81
CA LEU A 465 8.17 33.31 -20.68
C LEU A 465 7.61 33.07 -19.28
N GLU A 466 8.41 33.34 -18.24
CA GLU A 466 7.98 33.25 -16.84
C GLU A 466 6.83 34.22 -16.53
N SER A 467 6.89 35.45 -17.04
CA SER A 467 5.81 36.45 -16.88
C SER A 467 4.50 35.98 -17.54
N ILE A 468 4.58 35.39 -18.74
CA ILE A 468 3.42 34.84 -19.44
C ILE A 468 2.81 33.67 -18.65
N PHE A 469 3.63 32.74 -18.15
CA PHE A 469 3.12 31.62 -17.34
C PHE A 469 2.55 32.08 -15.99
N GLN A 470 3.19 33.03 -15.29
CA GLN A 470 2.66 33.62 -14.06
C GLN A 470 1.33 34.35 -14.29
N GLN A 471 1.20 35.07 -15.41
CA GLN A 471 -0.05 35.72 -15.78
C GLN A 471 -1.15 34.71 -16.09
N ALA A 472 -0.83 33.62 -16.81
CA ALA A 472 -1.78 32.54 -17.06
C ALA A 472 -2.24 31.84 -15.78
N GLU A 473 -1.34 31.69 -14.79
CA GLU A 473 -1.64 31.13 -13.47
C GLU A 473 -2.50 32.09 -12.61
N ALA A 474 -2.15 33.39 -12.60
CA ALA A 474 -2.86 34.41 -11.83
C ALA A 474 -4.31 34.63 -12.32
N VAL A 475 -4.53 34.58 -13.62
CA VAL A 475 -5.85 34.77 -14.24
C VAL A 475 -6.61 33.44 -14.38
N GLN A 476 -6.00 32.31 -13.98
CA GLN A 476 -6.49 30.93 -14.10
C GLN A 476 -6.97 30.55 -15.53
N THR A 477 -6.67 31.38 -16.53
CA THR A 477 -7.12 31.25 -17.91
C THR A 477 -6.03 31.80 -18.85
N SER A 478 -5.90 31.19 -20.02
CA SER A 478 -4.94 31.60 -21.05
C SER A 478 -5.64 32.33 -22.18
N THR A 479 -5.15 33.52 -22.55
CA THR A 479 -5.75 34.26 -23.66
C THR A 479 -5.39 33.60 -24.98
N LYS A 480 -6.21 33.83 -26.02
CA LYS A 480 -5.89 33.37 -27.37
C LYS A 480 -4.54 33.94 -27.84
N LEU A 481 -4.27 35.22 -27.54
CA LEU A 481 -3.01 35.88 -27.89
C LEU A 481 -1.79 35.21 -27.20
N MET A 482 -1.91 34.81 -25.93
CA MET A 482 -0.86 34.05 -25.24
C MET A 482 -0.61 32.69 -25.88
N ARG A 483 -1.67 31.97 -26.24
CA ARG A 483 -1.56 30.65 -26.89
C ARG A 483 -0.98 30.77 -28.30
N ASP A 484 -1.40 31.76 -29.06
CA ASP A 484 -0.88 32.05 -30.40
C ASP A 484 0.60 32.45 -30.33
N TYR A 485 1.00 33.26 -29.34
CA TYR A 485 2.41 33.59 -29.08
C TYR A 485 3.24 32.36 -28.67
N LEU A 486 2.75 31.53 -27.74
CA LEU A 486 3.45 30.30 -27.33
C LEU A 486 3.54 29.28 -28.48
N ALA A 487 2.53 29.23 -29.36
CA ALA A 487 2.55 28.39 -30.56
C ALA A 487 3.53 28.92 -31.63
N ALA A 488 3.61 30.24 -31.82
CA ALA A 488 4.55 30.90 -32.73
C ALA A 488 6.00 30.84 -32.25
N THR A 489 6.21 30.68 -30.94
CA THR A 489 7.54 30.62 -30.32
C THR A 489 7.95 29.18 -29.99
N LEU A 490 7.45 28.63 -28.88
CA LEU A 490 7.78 27.27 -28.44
C LEU A 490 7.19 26.19 -29.35
N GLY A 491 5.97 26.39 -29.86
CA GLY A 491 5.26 25.43 -30.72
C GLY A 491 5.71 25.39 -32.18
N GLY A 492 6.67 26.22 -32.58
CA GLY A 492 7.30 26.14 -33.91
C GLY A 492 6.43 26.56 -35.10
N LYS A 493 5.29 27.23 -34.89
CA LYS A 493 4.48 27.78 -35.99
C LYS A 493 5.21 28.88 -36.75
N ASP A 494 4.90 29.02 -38.04
CA ASP A 494 5.57 29.98 -38.93
C ASP A 494 5.18 31.44 -38.69
N ASP A 495 4.19 31.69 -37.83
CA ASP A 495 3.74 33.02 -37.45
C ASP A 495 4.91 33.89 -36.93
N ASN A 496 4.86 35.20 -37.22
CA ASN A 496 5.84 36.16 -36.71
C ASN A 496 5.52 36.49 -35.25
N PRO A 497 6.43 36.22 -34.28
CA PRO A 497 6.17 36.50 -32.87
C PRO A 497 6.29 37.99 -32.53
N ASP A 498 6.94 38.84 -33.33
CA ASP A 498 7.18 40.25 -32.96
C ASP A 498 5.92 41.12 -32.91
N PRO A 499 4.97 41.04 -33.88
CA PRO A 499 3.68 41.72 -33.77
C PRO A 499 2.86 41.19 -32.60
N LEU A 500 2.94 39.87 -32.34
CA LEU A 500 2.25 39.23 -31.22
C LEU A 500 2.85 39.69 -29.89
N LEU A 501 4.18 39.78 -29.78
CA LEU A 501 4.89 40.29 -28.61
C LEU A 501 4.64 41.77 -28.42
N SER A 502 4.64 42.60 -29.48
CA SER A 502 4.30 44.02 -29.35
C SER A 502 2.84 44.21 -28.95
N GLN A 503 1.92 43.34 -29.40
CA GLN A 503 0.53 43.33 -28.95
C GLN A 503 0.45 42.88 -27.50
N LEU A 504 1.17 41.82 -27.11
CA LEU A 504 1.24 41.30 -25.74
C LEU A 504 1.87 42.31 -24.80
N GLU A 505 2.95 42.96 -25.20
CA GLU A 505 3.63 44.04 -24.48
C GLU A 505 2.80 45.31 -24.47
N SER A 506 2.05 45.62 -25.55
CA SER A 506 1.10 46.72 -25.53
C SER A 506 -0.07 46.40 -24.61
N GLU A 507 -0.52 45.15 -24.54
CA GLU A 507 -1.44 44.67 -23.53
C GLU A 507 -0.78 44.87 -22.16
N MET A 508 0.41 44.34 -21.92
CA MET A 508 1.15 44.42 -20.65
C MET A 508 1.48 45.87 -20.25
N ARG A 509 1.68 46.80 -21.21
CA ARG A 509 1.91 48.24 -21.00
C ARG A 509 0.61 49.01 -20.81
N TYR A 510 -0.45 48.65 -21.54
CA TYR A 510 -1.82 49.08 -21.30
C TYR A 510 -2.20 48.72 -19.86
N TRP A 511 -1.93 47.48 -19.45
CA TRP A 511 -2.01 46.96 -18.08
C TRP A 511 -1.07 47.67 -17.09
N GLY A 512 0.01 48.32 -17.56
CA GLY A 512 1.03 49.01 -16.76
C GLY A 512 0.84 50.52 -16.59
N ALA A 513 -0.07 51.17 -17.33
CA ALA A 513 -0.21 52.64 -17.34
C ALA A 513 -1.11 53.21 -16.23
N GLY A 514 -1.56 52.40 -15.28
CA GLY A 514 -2.47 52.87 -14.23
C GLY A 514 -3.83 53.33 -14.77
N MET A 515 -4.26 52.80 -15.91
CA MET A 515 -5.68 52.81 -16.25
C MET A 515 -6.38 51.85 -15.31
N ASP A 516 -7.51 52.29 -14.74
CA ASP A 516 -8.43 51.33 -14.16
C ASP A 516 -8.82 50.30 -15.23
N ALA A 517 -9.15 49.10 -14.76
CA ALA A 517 -9.48 47.99 -15.64
C ALA A 517 -10.66 48.33 -16.59
N ASP A 518 -11.52 49.27 -16.21
CA ASP A 518 -12.77 49.55 -16.91
C ASP A 518 -12.52 50.33 -18.22
N ARG A 519 -11.70 51.38 -18.16
CA ARG A 519 -11.33 52.16 -19.36
C ARG A 519 -10.57 51.30 -20.37
N MET A 520 -9.71 50.42 -19.86
CA MET A 520 -8.93 49.53 -20.71
C MET A 520 -9.79 48.54 -21.48
N ASN A 521 -10.68 47.87 -20.76
CA ASN A 521 -11.54 46.88 -21.38
C ASN A 521 -12.46 47.51 -22.43
N LEU A 522 -12.84 48.78 -22.28
CA LEU A 522 -13.81 49.42 -23.17
C LEU A 522 -13.18 49.79 -24.52
N ALA A 523 -11.97 50.34 -24.54
CA ALA A 523 -11.33 50.72 -25.81
C ALA A 523 -10.92 49.49 -26.65
N THR A 524 -10.48 48.41 -26.00
CA THR A 524 -10.20 47.13 -26.67
C THR A 524 -11.48 46.52 -27.24
N THR A 525 -12.57 46.59 -26.48
CA THR A 525 -13.88 46.11 -26.90
C THR A 525 -14.36 46.83 -28.17
N ILE A 526 -14.33 48.17 -28.20
CA ILE A 526 -14.78 48.94 -29.36
C ILE A 526 -13.95 48.61 -30.59
N ARG A 527 -12.61 48.51 -30.46
CA ARG A 527 -11.72 48.16 -31.57
C ARG A 527 -12.05 46.80 -32.22
N GLY A 528 -12.67 45.88 -31.48
CA GLY A 528 -13.06 44.56 -31.98
C GLY A 528 -14.37 44.53 -32.79
N LEU A 529 -15.12 45.63 -32.86
CA LEU A 529 -16.41 45.69 -33.55
C LEU A 529 -16.20 45.79 -35.08
N ARG A 530 -16.80 44.87 -35.84
CA ARG A 530 -16.51 44.70 -37.29
C ARG A 530 -17.17 45.72 -38.21
N TYR A 531 -18.15 46.46 -37.71
CA TYR A 531 -19.02 47.36 -38.48
C TYR A 531 -18.78 48.83 -38.14
N ILE A 532 -17.67 49.14 -37.45
CA ILE A 532 -17.22 50.51 -37.20
C ILE A 532 -15.91 50.76 -37.96
N ASP A 533 -15.75 51.96 -38.49
CA ASP A 533 -14.54 52.36 -39.22
C ASP A 533 -13.45 52.90 -38.30
N THR A 534 -12.24 53.07 -38.86
CA THR A 534 -11.08 53.56 -38.12
C THR A 534 -11.29 54.97 -37.55
N GLN A 535 -12.10 55.81 -38.22
CA GLN A 535 -12.42 57.16 -37.77
C GLN A 535 -13.30 57.14 -36.52
N MET A 536 -14.27 56.23 -36.45
CA MET A 536 -15.12 56.03 -35.28
C MET A 536 -14.33 55.43 -34.11
N ILE A 537 -13.40 54.50 -34.36
CA ILE A 537 -12.53 53.94 -33.33
C ILE A 537 -11.67 55.02 -32.67
N ALA A 538 -11.08 55.91 -33.47
CA ALA A 538 -10.28 57.03 -32.97
C ALA A 538 -11.15 58.00 -32.13
N THR A 539 -12.33 58.36 -32.63
CA THR A 539 -13.26 59.27 -31.94
C THR A 539 -13.71 58.69 -30.58
N CYS A 540 -13.99 57.39 -30.52
CA CYS A 540 -14.35 56.73 -29.27
C CYS A 540 -13.16 56.64 -28.30
N GLN A 541 -11.94 56.38 -28.79
CA GLN A 541 -10.74 56.30 -27.95
C GLN A 541 -10.39 57.64 -27.30
N GLU A 542 -10.48 58.73 -28.06
CA GLU A 542 -10.30 60.09 -27.52
C GLU A 542 -11.35 60.40 -26.45
N GLN A 543 -12.61 60.05 -26.71
CA GLN A 543 -13.68 60.31 -25.75
C GLN A 543 -13.52 59.45 -24.47
N ILE A 544 -13.06 58.20 -24.57
CA ILE A 544 -12.84 57.32 -23.41
C ILE A 544 -11.83 57.91 -22.41
N LEU A 545 -10.89 58.75 -22.85
CA LEU A 545 -9.89 59.36 -21.96
C LEU A 545 -10.49 60.46 -21.07
N VAL A 546 -11.53 61.15 -21.54
CA VAL A 546 -12.12 62.32 -20.88
C VAL A 546 -13.53 62.08 -20.32
N GLU A 547 -14.12 60.93 -20.63
CA GLU A 547 -15.48 60.58 -20.20
C GLU A 547 -15.55 60.27 -18.70
N ASP A 548 -16.73 60.48 -18.13
CA ASP A 548 -17.03 60.20 -16.73
C ASP A 548 -16.91 58.70 -16.40
N ASN A 549 -16.27 58.38 -15.26
CA ASN A 549 -16.03 57.00 -14.84
C ASN A 549 -17.31 56.18 -14.68
N LEU A 550 -18.42 56.78 -14.21
CA LEU A 550 -19.68 56.06 -14.03
C LEU A 550 -20.26 55.66 -15.39
N LEU A 551 -20.19 56.56 -16.38
CA LEU A 551 -20.64 56.24 -17.73
C LEU A 551 -19.76 55.15 -18.37
N LEU A 552 -18.44 55.19 -18.16
CA LEU A 552 -17.53 54.18 -18.70
C LEU A 552 -17.76 52.80 -18.09
N GLN A 553 -18.00 52.74 -16.78
CA GLN A 553 -18.37 51.52 -16.06
C GLN A 553 -19.70 50.94 -16.54
N ASP A 554 -20.67 51.79 -16.91
CA ASP A 554 -21.94 51.36 -17.49
C ASP A 554 -21.81 50.93 -18.96
N LEU A 555 -20.97 51.62 -19.75
CA LEU A 555 -20.80 51.38 -21.19
C LEU A 555 -20.02 50.10 -21.50
N LEU A 556 -18.96 49.82 -20.75
CA LEU A 556 -18.10 48.65 -20.93
C LEU A 556 -18.89 47.33 -21.02
N PRO A 557 -19.66 46.93 -20.00
CA PRO A 557 -20.36 45.65 -20.03
C PRO A 557 -21.38 45.61 -21.18
N ILE A 558 -21.99 46.74 -21.53
CA ILE A 558 -22.99 46.79 -22.59
C ILE A 558 -22.33 46.54 -23.96
N ILE A 559 -21.30 47.32 -24.30
CA ILE A 559 -20.67 47.26 -25.63
C ILE A 559 -19.90 45.95 -25.82
N ARG A 560 -19.31 45.39 -24.75
CA ARG A 560 -18.55 44.13 -24.79
C ARG A 560 -19.32 42.94 -25.33
N HIS A 561 -20.62 42.91 -25.12
CA HIS A 561 -21.45 41.80 -25.58
C HIS A 561 -21.79 41.88 -27.07
N ASP A 562 -21.76 43.06 -27.70
CA ASP A 562 -22.04 43.26 -29.12
C ASP A 562 -23.29 42.50 -29.64
N THR A 563 -24.39 42.57 -28.88
CA THR A 563 -25.63 41.85 -29.19
C THR A 563 -26.79 42.81 -29.46
N ASN A 564 -27.91 42.28 -29.94
CA ASN A 564 -29.18 43.00 -29.94
C ASN A 564 -29.55 43.52 -28.52
N SER A 565 -29.18 42.80 -27.46
CA SER A 565 -29.36 43.26 -26.06
C SER A 565 -28.47 44.43 -25.70
N ALA A 566 -27.22 44.44 -26.20
CA ALA A 566 -26.32 45.58 -26.05
C ALA A 566 -26.93 46.85 -26.67
N CYS A 567 -27.58 46.72 -27.84
CA CYS A 567 -28.27 47.84 -28.48
C CYS A 567 -29.39 48.40 -27.59
N VAL A 568 -30.24 47.54 -27.04
CA VAL A 568 -31.36 47.95 -26.16
C VAL A 568 -30.85 48.55 -24.84
N ASN A 569 -29.82 47.97 -24.23
CA ASN A 569 -29.26 48.46 -22.97
C ASN A 569 -28.53 49.79 -23.15
N LEU A 570 -27.77 49.95 -24.24
CA LEU A 570 -27.12 51.20 -24.59
C LEU A 570 -28.17 52.29 -24.88
N MET A 571 -29.21 51.94 -25.62
CA MET A 571 -30.34 52.84 -25.88
C MET A 571 -31.03 53.28 -24.59
N ARG A 572 -31.32 52.36 -23.67
CA ARG A 572 -31.91 52.68 -22.37
C ARG A 572 -31.00 53.57 -21.52
N LEU A 573 -29.69 53.31 -21.51
CA LEU A 573 -28.71 54.11 -20.78
C LEU A 573 -28.68 55.55 -21.30
N LEU A 574 -28.51 55.72 -22.62
CA LEU A 574 -28.45 57.03 -23.25
C LEU A 574 -29.80 57.76 -23.17
N GLY A 575 -30.92 57.04 -23.35
CA GLY A 575 -32.28 57.55 -23.28
C GLY A 575 -32.61 58.12 -21.90
N ARG A 576 -32.30 57.35 -20.83
CA ARG A 576 -32.46 57.81 -19.44
C ARG A 576 -31.59 59.02 -19.11
N ARG A 577 -30.34 59.05 -19.60
CA ARG A 577 -29.46 60.21 -19.40
C ARG A 577 -30.03 61.46 -20.08
N ARG A 578 -30.56 61.32 -21.30
CA ARG A 578 -31.23 62.42 -22.02
C ARG A 578 -32.53 62.87 -21.31
N GLN A 579 -33.37 61.94 -20.86
CA GLN A 579 -34.57 62.25 -20.04
C GLN A 579 -34.21 63.01 -18.76
N ARG A 580 -33.08 62.67 -18.13
CA ARG A 580 -32.55 63.33 -16.91
C ARG A 580 -31.70 64.58 -17.19
N ARG A 581 -31.66 65.06 -18.44
CA ARG A 581 -30.88 66.26 -18.88
C ARG A 581 -29.37 66.18 -18.62
N LEU A 582 -28.79 64.98 -18.61
CA LEU A 582 -27.33 64.78 -18.54
C LEU A 582 -26.72 64.84 -19.95
N SER A 583 -25.48 65.32 -20.05
CA SER A 583 -24.75 65.35 -21.33
C SER A 583 -24.50 63.93 -21.83
N VAL A 584 -24.84 63.70 -23.11
CA VAL A 584 -24.53 62.49 -23.86
C VAL A 584 -23.79 62.94 -25.10
N HIS A 585 -22.50 62.58 -25.20
CA HIS A 585 -21.69 62.93 -26.37
C HIS A 585 -22.23 62.26 -27.64
N THR A 586 -22.13 62.94 -28.77
CA THR A 586 -22.68 62.50 -30.05
C THR A 586 -22.07 61.18 -30.54
N CYS A 587 -20.80 60.92 -30.22
CA CYS A 587 -20.13 59.67 -30.58
C CYS A 587 -20.84 58.43 -30.03
N TRP A 588 -21.45 58.49 -28.84
CA TRP A 588 -22.16 57.35 -28.25
C TRP A 588 -23.51 57.08 -28.92
N VAL A 589 -24.18 58.14 -29.40
CA VAL A 589 -25.45 58.03 -30.14
C VAL A 589 -25.19 57.52 -31.56
N GLU A 590 -24.13 58.00 -32.21
CA GLU A 590 -23.71 57.50 -33.53
C GLU A 590 -23.26 56.04 -33.44
N LEU A 591 -22.53 55.65 -32.38
CA LEU A 591 -22.18 54.26 -32.12
C LEU A 591 -23.43 53.38 -31.98
N LEU A 592 -24.43 53.83 -31.22
CA LEU A 592 -25.71 53.14 -31.06
C LEU A 592 -26.47 53.03 -32.38
N HIS A 593 -26.49 54.08 -33.20
CA HIS A 593 -27.15 54.05 -34.50
C HIS A 593 -26.51 53.00 -35.42
N ARG A 594 -25.17 52.98 -35.54
CA ARG A 594 -24.43 51.97 -36.33
C ARG A 594 -24.67 50.55 -35.82
N LEU A 595 -24.71 50.38 -34.50
CA LEU A 595 -25.06 49.12 -33.83
C LEU A 595 -26.45 48.62 -34.24
N MET A 596 -27.43 49.52 -34.34
CA MET A 596 -28.81 49.21 -34.72
C MET A 596 -28.98 48.96 -36.22
N THR A 597 -28.38 49.79 -37.08
CA THR A 597 -28.48 49.63 -38.54
C THR A 597 -27.85 48.33 -39.02
N TYR A 598 -26.74 47.93 -38.40
CA TYR A 598 -26.11 46.63 -38.69
C TYR A 598 -27.03 45.44 -38.38
N ARG A 599 -28.06 45.64 -37.54
CA ARG A 599 -28.99 44.61 -37.05
C ARG A 599 -30.43 44.88 -37.47
N ALA A 600 -30.65 45.67 -38.52
CA ALA A 600 -31.97 46.22 -38.79
C ALA A 600 -33.04 45.15 -39.10
N ASP A 601 -32.64 44.05 -39.75
CA ASP A 601 -33.47 42.91 -40.10
C ASP A 601 -33.91 42.07 -38.90
N GLN A 602 -33.17 42.12 -37.80
CA GLN A 602 -33.35 41.21 -36.66
C GLN A 602 -33.68 41.91 -35.35
N LEU A 603 -33.34 43.19 -35.17
CA LEU A 603 -33.40 43.86 -33.86
C LEU A 603 -34.82 43.90 -33.27
N LEU A 604 -35.84 44.26 -34.06
CA LEU A 604 -37.22 44.33 -33.57
C LEU A 604 -37.82 42.94 -33.32
N SER A 605 -37.55 41.99 -34.22
CA SER A 605 -37.96 40.58 -34.03
C SER A 605 -37.30 39.99 -32.78
N TRP A 606 -36.01 40.27 -32.60
CA TRP A 606 -35.25 39.86 -31.44
C TRP A 606 -35.78 40.51 -30.16
N ALA A 607 -36.12 41.79 -30.19
CA ALA A 607 -36.68 42.50 -29.04
C ALA A 607 -38.02 41.88 -28.62
N ALA A 608 -38.88 41.55 -29.58
CA ALA A 608 -40.15 40.85 -29.34
C ALA A 608 -39.97 39.41 -28.83
N GLU A 609 -38.87 38.75 -29.21
CA GLU A 609 -38.54 37.39 -28.79
C GLU A 609 -37.84 37.32 -27.44
N THR A 610 -37.12 38.38 -27.05
CA THR A 610 -36.11 38.31 -25.97
C THR A 610 -36.39 39.28 -24.81
N LEU A 611 -37.08 40.39 -25.04
CA LEU A 611 -37.36 41.34 -23.96
C LEU A 611 -38.59 40.91 -23.14
N PRO A 612 -38.53 41.04 -21.80
CA PRO A 612 -39.74 40.99 -20.97
C PRO A 612 -40.78 41.98 -21.49
N VAL A 613 -42.07 41.68 -21.31
CA VAL A 613 -43.14 42.46 -21.97
C VAL A 613 -43.05 43.93 -21.58
N SER A 614 -42.85 44.21 -20.28
CA SER A 614 -42.64 45.58 -19.77
C SER A 614 -41.44 46.29 -20.40
N HIS A 615 -40.34 45.56 -20.61
CA HIS A 615 -39.13 46.10 -21.22
C HIS A 615 -39.22 46.27 -22.73
N PHE A 616 -40.02 45.44 -23.42
CA PHE A 616 -40.34 45.63 -24.83
C PHE A 616 -41.07 46.96 -25.03
N PHE A 617 -42.10 47.23 -24.21
CA PHE A 617 -42.80 48.52 -24.26
C PHE A 617 -41.89 49.72 -23.90
N ILE A 618 -41.01 49.58 -22.90
CA ILE A 618 -40.01 50.64 -22.57
C ILE A 618 -39.02 50.84 -23.71
N PHE A 619 -38.55 49.77 -24.36
CA PHE A 619 -37.65 49.86 -25.51
C PHE A 619 -38.29 50.68 -26.64
N ILE A 620 -39.56 50.43 -26.95
CA ILE A 620 -40.30 51.19 -27.96
C ILE A 620 -40.44 52.67 -27.58
N GLU A 621 -40.53 53.00 -26.28
CA GLU A 621 -40.51 54.40 -25.80
C GLU A 621 -39.11 55.03 -25.89
N ASP A 622 -38.05 54.32 -25.51
CA ASP A 622 -36.66 54.79 -25.54
C ASP A 622 -36.19 55.13 -26.97
N VAL A 623 -36.62 54.34 -27.98
CA VAL A 623 -36.38 54.65 -29.40
C VAL A 623 -36.94 56.02 -29.77
N LYS A 624 -38.17 56.34 -29.36
CA LYS A 624 -38.82 57.62 -29.67
C LYS A 624 -38.11 58.82 -29.04
N ILE A 625 -37.43 58.63 -27.91
CA ILE A 625 -36.74 59.70 -27.18
C ILE A 625 -35.38 60.03 -27.80
N LEU A 626 -34.65 59.01 -28.26
CA LEU A 626 -33.31 59.20 -28.83
C LEU A 626 -33.37 59.59 -30.31
N PHE A 627 -34.39 59.11 -31.04
CA PHE A 627 -34.58 59.32 -32.47
C PHE A 627 -35.96 59.95 -32.76
N PRO A 628 -36.15 61.25 -32.44
CA PRO A 628 -37.44 61.92 -32.62
C PRO A 628 -37.83 62.21 -34.09
N GLY A 629 -37.06 61.71 -35.07
CA GLY A 629 -37.34 61.87 -36.51
C GLY A 629 -36.91 63.21 -37.14
N THR A 630 -36.13 64.03 -36.43
CA THR A 630 -35.72 65.38 -36.90
C THR A 630 -34.33 65.44 -37.56
N ASP A 631 -33.47 64.44 -37.39
CA ASP A 631 -32.15 64.35 -38.06
C ASP A 631 -32.22 63.26 -39.15
N PRO A 632 -32.14 63.62 -40.45
CA PRO A 632 -32.23 62.64 -41.55
C PRO A 632 -31.03 61.69 -41.63
N ARG A 633 -29.96 61.89 -40.86
CA ARG A 633 -28.80 60.98 -40.78
C ARG A 633 -29.03 59.79 -39.83
N LEU A 634 -30.11 59.82 -39.03
CA LEU A 634 -30.42 58.84 -37.98
C LEU A 634 -31.83 58.25 -38.17
N ASP A 635 -32.13 57.76 -39.38
CA ASP A 635 -33.42 57.15 -39.70
C ASP A 635 -33.57 55.74 -39.12
N VAL A 636 -34.77 55.43 -38.60
CA VAL A 636 -35.12 54.19 -37.92
C VAL A 636 -36.35 53.49 -38.52
N SER A 637 -36.90 53.98 -39.63
CA SER A 637 -38.09 53.40 -40.28
C SER A 637 -37.89 51.95 -40.75
N ASP A 638 -36.68 51.61 -41.18
CA ASP A 638 -36.32 50.30 -41.72
C ASP A 638 -36.35 49.17 -40.66
N LEU A 639 -36.58 49.51 -39.39
CA LEU A 639 -36.67 48.58 -38.26
C LEU A 639 -38.07 47.97 -38.03
N GLY A 640 -39.08 48.26 -38.87
CA GLY A 640 -40.43 47.66 -38.76
C GLY A 640 -41.39 48.34 -37.78
N LEU A 641 -41.10 49.58 -37.40
CA LEU A 641 -41.90 50.39 -36.45
C LEU A 641 -43.10 51.07 -37.15
N THR A 642 -44.12 50.29 -37.54
CA THR A 642 -45.32 50.75 -38.29
C THR A 642 -46.51 51.17 -37.41
N THR A 643 -47.42 51.99 -37.94
CA THR A 643 -48.62 52.49 -37.22
C THR A 643 -49.58 51.40 -36.74
N GLU A 644 -49.76 50.32 -37.50
CA GLU A 644 -50.66 49.20 -37.17
C GLU A 644 -50.19 48.44 -35.92
N ASN A 645 -48.90 48.13 -35.85
CA ASN A 645 -48.29 47.51 -34.68
C ASN A 645 -48.47 48.35 -33.41
N TYR A 646 -48.30 49.67 -33.51
CA TYR A 646 -48.55 50.57 -32.38
C TYR A 646 -49.99 50.47 -31.83
N THR A 647 -51.00 50.27 -32.69
CA THR A 647 -52.40 50.16 -32.21
C THR A 647 -52.68 48.87 -31.43
N TRP A 648 -52.17 47.73 -31.90
CA TRP A 648 -52.35 46.45 -31.23
C TRP A 648 -51.56 46.37 -29.91
N TRP A 649 -50.33 46.89 -29.91
CA TRP A 649 -49.49 47.00 -28.71
C TRP A 649 -50.18 47.84 -27.62
N ASN A 650 -50.85 48.93 -28.00
CA ASN A 650 -51.67 49.72 -27.07
C ASN A 650 -52.89 48.96 -26.52
N LYS A 651 -53.54 48.10 -27.32
CA LYS A 651 -54.68 47.30 -26.87
C LYS A 651 -54.25 46.24 -25.85
N LEU A 652 -53.16 45.52 -26.12
CA LEU A 652 -52.57 44.55 -25.19
C LEU A 652 -52.22 45.20 -23.85
N ALA A 653 -51.57 46.37 -23.89
CA ALA A 653 -51.17 47.10 -22.69
C ALA A 653 -52.36 47.56 -21.83
N ARG A 654 -53.54 47.83 -22.43
CA ARG A 654 -54.70 48.40 -21.73
C ARG A 654 -55.76 47.38 -21.31
N GLU A 655 -56.08 46.38 -22.15
CA GLU A 655 -57.24 45.49 -21.94
C GLU A 655 -56.90 44.14 -21.28
N TYR A 656 -55.67 43.63 -21.42
CA TYR A 656 -55.27 42.31 -20.92
C TYR A 656 -54.05 42.31 -19.97
N PRO A 657 -53.90 43.28 -19.05
CA PRO A 657 -52.67 43.41 -18.27
C PRO A 657 -52.43 42.20 -17.34
N THR A 658 -53.48 41.65 -16.72
CA THR A 658 -53.37 40.52 -15.79
C THR A 658 -53.11 39.20 -16.52
N ALA A 659 -53.70 39.02 -17.70
CA ALA A 659 -53.44 37.86 -18.55
C ALA A 659 -52.01 37.87 -19.09
N ILE A 660 -51.49 39.02 -19.52
CA ILE A 660 -50.09 39.17 -19.95
C ILE A 660 -49.14 38.84 -18.80
N GLN A 661 -49.37 39.42 -17.61
CA GLN A 661 -48.56 39.14 -16.43
C GLN A 661 -48.58 37.64 -16.07
N ARG A 662 -49.73 36.98 -16.16
CA ARG A 662 -49.85 35.54 -15.89
C ARG A 662 -49.21 34.69 -16.98
N LEU A 663 -49.30 35.07 -18.25
CA LEU A 663 -48.59 34.41 -19.34
C LEU A 663 -47.07 34.55 -19.19
N GLU A 664 -46.57 35.72 -18.78
CA GLU A 664 -45.16 35.91 -18.42
C GLU A 664 -44.76 34.95 -17.31
N THR A 665 -45.57 34.82 -16.25
CA THR A 665 -45.26 33.87 -15.17
C THR A 665 -45.29 32.41 -15.64
N LEU A 666 -46.22 32.04 -16.51
CA LEU A 666 -46.38 30.66 -16.97
C LEU A 666 -45.33 30.24 -18.01
N GLN A 667 -44.85 31.18 -18.83
CA GLN A 667 -43.73 30.97 -19.75
C GLN A 667 -42.37 31.24 -19.09
N ASN A 668 -42.34 31.32 -17.75
CA ASN A 668 -41.15 31.63 -16.94
C ASN A 668 -40.42 32.91 -17.36
N GLY A 669 -41.08 33.84 -18.05
CA GLY A 669 -40.50 35.07 -18.58
C GLY A 669 -39.62 34.92 -19.82
N TYR A 670 -39.51 33.71 -20.41
CA TYR A 670 -38.59 33.41 -21.52
C TYR A 670 -39.27 32.94 -22.82
N GLY A 671 -40.61 32.92 -22.87
CA GLY A 671 -41.33 32.64 -24.09
C GLY A 671 -41.35 33.86 -25.01
N SER A 672 -40.94 33.68 -26.27
CA SER A 672 -41.17 34.71 -27.28
C SER A 672 -42.67 35.01 -27.35
N PHE A 673 -43.05 36.23 -27.00
CA PHE A 673 -44.42 36.73 -27.16
C PHE A 673 -44.67 37.30 -28.55
N LYS A 674 -43.78 37.02 -29.52
CA LYS A 674 -43.93 37.40 -30.92
C LYS A 674 -45.31 37.02 -31.48
N TRP A 675 -45.77 35.80 -31.21
CA TRP A 675 -47.09 35.32 -31.63
C TRP A 675 -48.25 36.15 -31.02
N LEU A 676 -48.03 36.77 -29.85
CA LEU A 676 -48.97 37.66 -29.18
C LEU A 676 -48.87 39.07 -29.76
N TYR A 677 -47.66 39.62 -29.92
CA TYR A 677 -47.41 40.97 -30.41
C TYR A 677 -47.72 41.16 -31.90
N PHE A 678 -47.75 40.07 -32.68
CA PHE A 678 -48.07 40.09 -34.12
C PHE A 678 -49.32 39.25 -34.48
N GLN A 679 -50.16 38.89 -33.50
CA GLN A 679 -51.49 38.27 -33.67
C GLN A 679 -51.54 36.96 -34.50
N GLU A 680 -50.76 35.94 -34.13
CA GLU A 680 -50.58 34.76 -34.99
C GLU A 680 -51.49 33.54 -34.68
N ILE A 681 -52.25 33.50 -33.57
CA ILE A 681 -52.95 32.29 -33.05
C ILE A 681 -54.48 32.48 -32.94
N GLN A 682 -55.25 31.47 -33.40
CA GLN A 682 -56.72 31.45 -33.28
C GLN A 682 -57.19 31.11 -31.86
N ASN A 683 -58.30 31.71 -31.41
CA ASN A 683 -58.91 31.53 -30.08
C ASN A 683 -58.00 31.84 -28.88
N ILE A 684 -56.92 32.62 -29.09
CA ILE A 684 -56.01 33.05 -28.02
C ILE A 684 -56.72 33.81 -26.89
N THR A 685 -57.87 34.41 -27.20
CA THR A 685 -58.75 35.07 -26.25
C THR A 685 -59.28 34.14 -25.16
N ILE A 686 -59.46 32.83 -25.41
CA ILE A 686 -59.90 31.86 -24.37
C ILE A 686 -58.81 31.71 -23.30
N LEU A 687 -57.55 31.58 -23.73
CA LEU A 687 -56.39 31.54 -22.84
C LEU A 687 -56.25 32.86 -22.07
N LEU A 688 -56.36 34.00 -22.76
CA LEU A 688 -56.31 35.32 -22.12
C LEU A 688 -57.45 35.51 -21.11
N GLN A 689 -58.66 35.03 -21.40
CA GLN A 689 -59.81 35.11 -20.49
C GLN A 689 -59.65 34.24 -19.24
N ILE A 690 -59.21 32.97 -19.39
CA ILE A 690 -58.94 32.07 -18.25
C ILE A 690 -57.88 32.68 -17.33
N LEU A 691 -56.85 33.29 -17.92
CA LEU A 691 -55.80 33.96 -17.16
C LEU A 691 -56.28 35.28 -16.56
N GLN A 692 -57.11 36.06 -17.24
CA GLN A 692 -57.66 37.33 -16.74
C GLN A 692 -58.68 37.13 -15.60
N ALA A 693 -59.48 36.06 -15.61
CA ALA A 693 -60.63 35.85 -14.71
C ALA A 693 -60.28 35.54 -13.23
N GLY A 694 -59.00 35.45 -12.87
CA GLY A 694 -58.57 35.56 -11.47
C GLY A 694 -58.72 34.34 -10.57
N ARG A 695 -59.62 33.38 -10.83
CA ARG A 695 -59.81 32.18 -9.99
C ARG A 695 -58.59 31.26 -10.06
N SER A 696 -58.20 30.62 -8.96
CA SER A 696 -57.11 29.63 -8.97
C SER A 696 -57.46 28.55 -10.01
N PRO A 697 -56.64 28.34 -11.04
CA PRO A 697 -56.87 27.26 -11.98
C PRO A 697 -56.99 25.96 -11.15
N THR A 698 -57.91 25.05 -11.50
CA THR A 698 -57.92 23.76 -10.80
C THR A 698 -56.54 23.10 -10.98
N ALA A 699 -56.12 22.21 -10.06
CA ALA A 699 -54.80 21.58 -10.14
C ALA A 699 -54.48 20.97 -11.52
N VAL A 700 -55.52 20.58 -12.28
CA VAL A 700 -55.40 20.07 -13.64
C VAL A 700 -55.21 21.17 -14.69
N HIS A 701 -55.87 22.33 -14.57
CA HIS A 701 -55.61 23.48 -15.44
C HIS A 701 -54.15 23.92 -15.34
N ASP A 702 -53.59 23.98 -14.14
CA ASP A 702 -52.15 24.23 -13.95
C ASP A 702 -51.29 23.14 -14.57
N LYS A 703 -51.76 21.87 -14.51
CA LYS A 703 -51.04 20.78 -15.17
C LYS A 703 -51.09 20.87 -16.71
N ILE A 704 -52.16 21.39 -17.29
CA ILE A 704 -52.27 21.58 -18.75
C ILE A 704 -51.46 22.81 -19.18
N LEU A 705 -51.54 23.91 -18.44
CA LEU A 705 -50.81 25.15 -18.69
C LEU A 705 -49.28 24.97 -18.64
N GLN A 706 -48.78 23.93 -17.98
CA GLN A 706 -47.35 23.59 -18.02
C GLN A 706 -46.87 23.07 -19.38
N TYR A 707 -47.78 22.64 -20.26
CA TYR A 707 -47.45 22.30 -21.65
C TYR A 707 -47.53 23.53 -22.58
N LEU A 708 -47.82 24.71 -22.03
CA LEU A 708 -47.77 25.97 -22.75
C LEU A 708 -46.32 26.27 -23.13
N GLN A 709 -45.96 25.89 -24.36
CA GLN A 709 -44.67 26.18 -24.95
C GLN A 709 -44.79 27.32 -25.96
N PRO A 710 -43.71 28.07 -26.26
CA PRO A 710 -43.70 29.12 -27.28
C PRO A 710 -43.70 28.53 -28.71
N SER A 711 -44.66 27.65 -28.99
CA SER A 711 -44.91 27.07 -30.31
C SER A 711 -46.35 27.34 -30.69
N LYS A 712 -46.54 27.98 -31.83
CA LYS A 712 -47.86 28.31 -32.39
C LYS A 712 -48.81 27.10 -32.41
N GLN A 713 -48.30 25.93 -32.77
CA GLN A 713 -49.06 24.69 -32.84
C GLN A 713 -49.44 24.17 -31.44
N ILE A 714 -48.51 24.21 -30.49
CA ILE A 714 -48.73 23.70 -29.12
C ILE A 714 -49.65 24.65 -28.35
N ILE A 715 -49.49 25.96 -28.48
CA ILE A 715 -50.40 26.94 -27.85
C ILE A 715 -51.83 26.71 -28.36
N SER A 716 -51.99 26.46 -29.66
CA SER A 716 -53.29 26.09 -30.22
C SER A 716 -53.86 24.80 -29.60
N GLN A 717 -53.03 23.77 -29.40
CA GLN A 717 -53.43 22.50 -28.77
C GLN A 717 -53.74 22.66 -27.27
N VAL A 718 -53.00 23.50 -26.55
CA VAL A 718 -53.27 23.82 -25.14
C VAL A 718 -54.61 24.54 -25.02
N CYS A 719 -54.90 25.52 -25.87
CA CYS A 719 -56.22 26.16 -25.93
C CYS A 719 -57.34 25.15 -26.21
N GLU A 720 -57.11 24.17 -27.10
CA GLU A 720 -58.05 23.08 -27.42
C GLU A 720 -58.31 22.16 -26.21
N VAL A 721 -57.26 21.73 -25.51
CA VAL A 721 -57.34 20.84 -24.34
C VAL A 721 -57.97 21.54 -23.13
N LEU A 722 -57.65 22.82 -22.88
CA LEU A 722 -58.30 23.62 -21.82
C LEU A 722 -59.81 23.78 -22.09
N GLY A 723 -60.20 23.96 -23.36
CA GLY A 723 -61.59 24.00 -23.77
C GLY A 723 -62.32 22.66 -23.66
N ALA A 724 -61.60 21.54 -23.78
CA ALA A 724 -62.15 20.18 -23.65
C ALA A 724 -62.26 19.72 -22.18
N TYR A 725 -61.28 20.03 -21.34
CA TYR A 725 -61.25 19.65 -19.92
C TYR A 725 -62.48 20.16 -19.15
N ASN A 726 -62.90 21.41 -19.42
CA ASN A 726 -64.09 22.01 -18.81
C ASN A 726 -65.41 21.25 -19.07
N ARG A 727 -65.39 20.21 -19.92
CA ARG A 727 -66.53 19.39 -20.30
C ARG A 727 -66.42 17.91 -19.86
N THR A 728 -65.45 17.56 -19.00
CA THR A 728 -65.16 16.18 -18.55
C THR A 728 -65.82 15.78 -17.22
N SER A 729 -66.12 14.49 -17.03
CA SER A 729 -66.68 13.88 -15.81
C SER A 729 -65.64 13.70 -14.70
N GLU A 730 -66.04 13.45 -13.45
CA GLU A 730 -65.12 13.27 -12.32
C GLU A 730 -64.08 12.15 -12.53
N VAL A 731 -64.47 11.04 -13.15
CA VAL A 731 -63.55 9.93 -13.46
C VAL A 731 -62.58 10.34 -14.58
N GLY A 732 -63.07 11.07 -15.58
CA GLY A 732 -62.25 11.67 -16.64
C GLY A 732 -61.21 12.65 -16.09
N GLN A 733 -61.58 13.46 -15.10
CA GLN A 733 -60.66 14.38 -14.41
C GLN A 733 -59.55 13.62 -13.66
N ARG A 734 -59.86 12.50 -13.00
CA ARG A 734 -58.85 11.63 -12.35
C ARG A 734 -57.91 10.99 -13.37
N ALA A 735 -58.41 10.58 -14.53
CA ALA A 735 -57.59 10.03 -15.61
C ALA A 735 -56.63 11.09 -16.18
N TYR A 736 -57.12 12.31 -16.39
CA TYR A 736 -56.30 13.48 -16.75
C TYR A 736 -55.17 13.71 -15.76
N ASP A 737 -55.49 13.75 -14.47
CA ASP A 737 -54.51 13.99 -13.41
C ASP A 737 -53.44 12.89 -13.34
N SER A 738 -53.87 11.64 -13.44
CA SER A 738 -52.99 10.46 -13.43
C SER A 738 -52.00 10.44 -14.59
N LEU A 739 -52.46 10.75 -15.80
CA LEU A 739 -51.63 10.76 -17.01
C LEU A 739 -50.66 11.94 -17.00
N LEU A 740 -51.16 13.15 -16.69
CA LEU A 740 -50.34 14.35 -16.65
C LEU A 740 -49.25 14.27 -15.59
N THR A 741 -49.53 13.65 -14.44
CA THR A 741 -48.54 13.50 -13.35
C THR A 741 -47.42 12.55 -13.74
N ARG A 742 -47.73 11.40 -14.36
CA ARG A 742 -46.72 10.37 -14.67
C ARG A 742 -45.93 10.64 -15.93
N HIS A 743 -46.56 11.22 -16.96
CA HIS A 743 -45.86 11.56 -18.21
C HIS A 743 -44.74 12.60 -18.03
N ARG A 744 -44.74 13.31 -16.90
CA ARG A 744 -43.72 14.31 -16.55
C ARG A 744 -42.46 13.72 -15.92
N LEU A 745 -42.49 12.47 -15.47
CA LEU A 745 -41.33 11.85 -14.88
C LEU A 745 -40.23 11.66 -15.95
N PRO A 746 -38.93 11.70 -15.59
CA PRO A 746 -37.84 11.49 -16.54
C PRO A 746 -38.04 10.20 -17.34
N ARG A 747 -37.67 10.17 -18.62
CA ARG A 747 -37.90 8.99 -19.49
C ARG A 747 -37.21 7.71 -19.01
N THR A 748 -36.16 7.84 -18.22
CA THR A 748 -35.48 6.73 -17.52
C THR A 748 -36.31 6.16 -16.37
N ALA A 749 -37.13 6.99 -15.74
CA ALA A 749 -38.03 6.63 -14.65
C ALA A 749 -39.43 6.24 -15.14
N TRP A 750 -39.97 6.90 -16.18
CA TRP A 750 -41.26 6.58 -16.80
C TRP A 750 -41.17 6.71 -18.33
N PRO A 751 -41.00 5.59 -19.07
CA PRO A 751 -40.84 5.62 -20.51
C PRO A 751 -42.16 5.96 -21.23
N ARG A 752 -42.06 6.49 -22.46
CA ARG A 752 -43.22 6.89 -23.26
C ARG A 752 -44.22 5.74 -23.49
N SER A 753 -43.72 4.53 -23.76
CA SER A 753 -44.54 3.33 -23.94
C SER A 753 -45.36 2.95 -22.70
N ALA A 754 -44.92 3.36 -21.50
CA ALA A 754 -45.70 3.20 -20.27
C ALA A 754 -46.84 4.22 -20.15
N SER A 755 -46.65 5.46 -20.61
CA SER A 755 -47.75 6.46 -20.71
C SER A 755 -48.81 6.04 -21.74
N GLU A 756 -48.40 5.47 -22.87
CA GLU A 756 -49.30 4.94 -23.90
C GLU A 756 -50.13 3.78 -23.34
N SER A 757 -49.49 2.85 -22.64
CA SER A 757 -50.15 1.74 -21.96
C SER A 757 -51.15 2.22 -20.88
N LEU A 758 -50.79 3.26 -20.11
CA LEU A 758 -51.65 3.84 -19.08
C LEU A 758 -52.86 4.58 -19.67
N LEU A 759 -52.69 5.24 -20.81
CA LEU A 759 -53.77 5.92 -21.52
C LEU A 759 -54.82 4.92 -22.00
N VAL A 760 -54.38 3.82 -22.60
CA VAL A 760 -55.27 2.72 -23.02
C VAL A 760 -55.98 2.09 -21.82
N ALA A 761 -55.26 1.87 -20.71
CA ALA A 761 -55.85 1.31 -19.49
C ALA A 761 -56.95 2.22 -18.88
N TRP A 762 -56.76 3.54 -18.87
CA TRP A 762 -57.79 4.47 -18.42
C TRP A 762 -59.00 4.48 -19.37
N GLY A 763 -58.78 4.48 -20.68
CA GLY A 763 -59.86 4.42 -21.67
C GLY A 763 -60.74 3.16 -21.56
N GLN A 764 -60.22 2.09 -20.98
CA GLN A 764 -60.94 0.83 -20.73
C GLN A 764 -61.49 0.70 -19.30
N SER A 765 -61.26 1.70 -18.45
CA SER A 765 -61.69 1.68 -17.05
C SER A 765 -63.19 1.86 -16.90
N ARG A 766 -63.79 1.17 -15.92
CA ARG A 766 -65.21 1.32 -15.59
C ARG A 766 -65.44 2.72 -15.00
N GLY A 767 -66.13 3.58 -15.76
CA GLY A 767 -66.51 4.93 -15.33
C GLY A 767 -66.16 6.08 -16.29
N ILE A 768 -65.42 5.83 -17.37
CA ILE A 768 -65.09 6.84 -18.41
C ILE A 768 -66.26 6.98 -19.42
N GLN A 769 -66.68 8.22 -19.70
CA GLN A 769 -67.76 8.54 -20.66
C GLN A 769 -67.22 8.94 -22.05
N ASN A 770 -68.09 8.98 -23.07
CA ASN A 770 -67.68 9.38 -24.43
C ASN A 770 -67.03 10.79 -24.49
N GLY A 771 -67.55 11.74 -23.71
CA GLY A 771 -66.95 13.09 -23.60
C GLY A 771 -65.55 13.07 -22.99
N ASP A 772 -65.30 12.15 -22.05
CA ASP A 772 -63.99 11.95 -21.45
C ASP A 772 -63.02 11.32 -22.44
N THR A 773 -63.48 10.42 -23.30
CA THR A 773 -62.66 9.81 -24.36
C THR A 773 -62.20 10.86 -25.39
N THR A 774 -63.09 11.75 -25.82
CA THR A 774 -62.71 12.86 -26.73
C THR A 774 -61.69 13.79 -26.07
N ALA A 775 -61.89 14.09 -24.79
CA ALA A 775 -60.95 14.89 -24.02
C ALA A 775 -59.60 14.16 -23.85
N LEU A 776 -59.58 12.86 -23.53
CA LEU A 776 -58.36 12.07 -23.40
C LEU A 776 -57.59 11.97 -24.73
N ASN A 777 -58.27 11.97 -25.87
CA ASN A 777 -57.64 12.01 -27.19
C ASN A 777 -57.00 13.38 -27.49
N ALA A 778 -57.66 14.49 -27.12
CA ALA A 778 -57.07 15.82 -27.23
C ALA A 778 -55.82 15.94 -26.35
N LEU A 779 -55.87 15.36 -25.15
CA LEU A 779 -54.73 15.26 -24.23
C LEU A 779 -53.61 14.40 -24.83
N ALA A 780 -53.94 13.24 -25.40
CA ALA A 780 -52.97 12.35 -26.04
C ALA A 780 -52.23 13.04 -27.19
N LYS A 781 -52.94 13.87 -27.98
CA LYS A 781 -52.34 14.68 -29.05
C LYS A 781 -51.36 15.73 -28.51
N LEU A 782 -51.70 16.42 -27.41
CA LEU A 782 -50.81 17.36 -26.73
C LEU A 782 -49.57 16.67 -26.14
N LEU A 783 -49.72 15.44 -25.63
CA LEU A 783 -48.63 14.63 -25.07
C LEU A 783 -47.87 13.82 -26.12
N GLY A 784 -48.31 13.85 -27.39
CA GLY A 784 -47.75 13.03 -28.47
C GLY A 784 -47.83 11.52 -28.22
N LEU A 785 -48.87 11.01 -27.58
CA LEU A 785 -49.01 9.58 -27.25
C LEU A 785 -49.78 8.81 -28.33
N SER A 786 -49.33 7.59 -28.64
CA SER A 786 -50.05 6.65 -29.52
C SER A 786 -51.01 5.76 -28.71
N MET A 787 -52.12 5.35 -29.34
CA MET A 787 -53.08 4.39 -28.77
C MET A 787 -52.73 2.92 -29.07
N ALA A 788 -51.56 2.64 -29.64
CA ALA A 788 -51.11 1.29 -29.98
C ALA A 788 -50.51 0.56 -28.76
N VAL A 789 -50.83 -0.73 -28.59
CA VAL A 789 -50.40 -1.54 -27.44
C VAL A 789 -49.07 -2.26 -27.75
N ASP A 790 -48.02 -1.95 -26.99
CA ASP A 790 -46.74 -2.69 -26.97
C ASP A 790 -46.58 -3.43 -25.63
N ASN A 791 -46.45 -4.76 -25.70
CA ASN A 791 -46.29 -5.63 -24.53
C ASN A 791 -45.05 -5.29 -23.69
N SER A 792 -44.01 -4.73 -24.30
CA SER A 792 -42.78 -4.33 -23.59
C SER A 792 -43.03 -3.10 -22.69
N GLY A 793 -43.82 -2.14 -23.18
CA GLY A 793 -44.24 -0.94 -22.45
C GLY A 793 -45.13 -1.27 -21.25
N PHE A 794 -46.01 -2.26 -21.39
CA PHE A 794 -46.87 -2.72 -20.30
C PHE A 794 -46.06 -3.33 -19.14
N ALA A 795 -45.07 -4.17 -19.45
CA ALA A 795 -44.20 -4.78 -18.43
C ALA A 795 -43.35 -3.74 -17.69
N MET A 796 -42.80 -2.74 -18.41
CA MET A 796 -42.10 -1.61 -17.80
C MET A 796 -43.03 -0.76 -16.94
N ALA A 797 -44.21 -0.37 -17.45
CA ALA A 797 -45.20 0.40 -16.71
C ALA A 797 -45.58 -0.31 -15.41
N ARG A 798 -45.83 -1.63 -15.49
CA ARG A 798 -46.12 -2.45 -14.32
C ARG A 798 -44.96 -2.44 -13.33
N ASN A 799 -43.73 -2.71 -13.76
CA ASN A 799 -42.58 -2.79 -12.87
C ASN A 799 -42.25 -1.44 -12.22
N ILE A 800 -42.42 -0.34 -12.95
CA ILE A 800 -42.21 1.02 -12.46
C ILE A 800 -43.34 1.44 -11.52
N ILE A 801 -44.61 1.16 -11.85
CA ILE A 801 -45.74 1.39 -10.93
C ILE A 801 -45.51 0.59 -9.64
N LEU A 802 -45.05 -0.66 -9.73
CA LEU A 802 -44.71 -1.48 -8.56
C LEU A 802 -43.53 -0.89 -7.77
N ALA A 803 -42.51 -0.35 -8.44
CA ALA A 803 -41.38 0.32 -7.80
C ALA A 803 -41.77 1.67 -7.15
N ASP A 804 -42.65 2.45 -7.79
CA ASP A 804 -43.22 3.66 -7.20
C ASP A 804 -44.15 3.32 -6.04
N CYS A 805 -44.94 2.24 -6.12
CA CYS A 805 -45.65 1.70 -4.96
C CYS A 805 -44.67 1.37 -3.83
N ALA A 806 -43.55 0.70 -4.13
CA ALA A 806 -42.50 0.42 -3.14
C ALA A 806 -41.85 1.69 -2.57
N ARG A 807 -41.70 2.75 -3.38
CA ARG A 807 -41.15 4.04 -2.96
C ARG A 807 -42.15 4.89 -2.17
N VAL A 808 -43.44 4.80 -2.49
CA VAL A 808 -44.54 5.37 -1.70
C VAL A 808 -44.62 4.64 -0.36
N ILE A 809 -44.39 3.33 -0.33
CA ILE A 809 -44.25 2.55 0.91
C ILE A 809 -43.03 3.06 1.70
N ASP A 810 -41.84 3.24 1.09
CA ASP A 810 -40.66 3.82 1.76
C ASP A 810 -40.87 5.27 2.25
N MET A 811 -41.59 6.09 1.48
CA MET A 811 -41.99 7.44 1.91
C MET A 811 -43.02 7.40 3.03
N ALA A 812 -43.95 6.44 3.02
CA ALA A 812 -44.87 6.22 4.12
C ALA A 812 -44.10 5.82 5.40
N VAL A 813 -43.08 4.97 5.29
CA VAL A 813 -42.17 4.62 6.39
C VAL A 813 -41.42 5.86 6.92
N LYS A 814 -40.92 6.74 6.05
CA LYS A 814 -40.28 8.01 6.47
C LYS A 814 -41.26 9.03 7.05
N LEU A 815 -42.48 9.09 6.53
CA LEU A 815 -43.53 9.95 7.07
C LEU A 815 -43.92 9.47 8.47
N GLU A 816 -44.01 8.16 8.67
CA GLU A 816 -44.18 7.53 9.98
C GLU A 816 -43.02 7.94 10.90
N ALA A 817 -41.76 7.85 10.42
CA ALA A 817 -40.54 8.32 11.12
C ALA A 817 -40.67 9.73 11.70
N VAL A 818 -41.15 10.65 10.87
CA VAL A 818 -41.39 12.05 11.25
C VAL A 818 -42.58 12.16 12.20
N ARG A 819 -43.64 11.38 11.96
CA ARG A 819 -44.86 11.33 12.78
C ARG A 819 -44.54 10.91 14.21
N LEU A 820 -43.77 9.84 14.43
CA LEU A 820 -43.41 9.42 15.79
C LEU A 820 -42.45 10.43 16.43
N THR A 821 -41.48 10.97 15.68
CA THR A 821 -40.56 12.00 16.20
C THR A 821 -41.29 13.24 16.72
N LEU A 822 -42.30 13.70 15.98
CA LEU A 822 -43.15 14.83 16.39
C LEU A 822 -44.06 14.44 17.56
N ARG A 823 -44.54 13.20 17.62
CA ARG A 823 -45.32 12.70 18.77
C ARG A 823 -44.49 12.65 20.04
N MET A 824 -43.24 12.19 19.97
CA MET A 824 -42.33 12.14 21.14
C MET A 824 -42.16 13.51 21.80
N HIS A 825 -42.19 14.59 21.01
CA HIS A 825 -42.08 15.95 21.53
C HIS A 825 -43.37 16.46 22.17
N ASN A 826 -44.54 16.26 21.53
CA ASN A 826 -45.82 16.66 22.08
C ASN A 826 -47.00 15.96 21.39
N VAL A 827 -47.49 14.86 21.98
CA VAL A 827 -48.55 14.02 21.42
C VAL A 827 -49.81 14.82 21.06
N SER A 828 -50.30 15.68 21.96
CA SER A 828 -51.54 16.43 21.77
C SER A 828 -51.45 17.48 20.67
N ARG A 829 -50.30 18.17 20.57
CA ARG A 829 -50.05 19.17 19.52
C ARG A 829 -49.84 18.50 18.16
N THR A 830 -49.18 17.35 18.14
CA THR A 830 -48.90 16.60 16.92
C THR A 830 -50.15 15.94 16.35
N SER A 831 -51.01 15.30 17.16
CA SER A 831 -52.29 14.78 16.64
C SER A 831 -53.21 15.91 16.13
N ARG A 832 -53.18 17.09 16.75
CA ARG A 832 -53.91 18.28 16.22
C ARG A 832 -53.30 18.77 14.89
N PHE A 833 -51.98 18.75 14.77
CA PHE A 833 -51.24 19.15 13.57
C PHE A 833 -51.46 18.17 12.41
N LEU A 834 -51.42 16.86 12.66
CA LEU A 834 -51.70 15.81 11.67
C LEU A 834 -53.15 15.87 11.18
N SER A 835 -54.10 16.11 12.10
CA SER A 835 -55.50 16.36 11.76
C SER A 835 -55.69 17.62 10.90
N THR A 836 -54.89 18.68 11.10
CA THR A 836 -54.94 19.88 10.24
C THR A 836 -54.35 19.63 8.84
N LEU A 837 -53.46 18.66 8.72
CA LEU A 837 -52.88 18.24 7.44
C LEU A 837 -53.73 17.18 6.71
N GLY A 838 -54.82 16.71 7.31
CA GLY A 838 -55.67 15.66 6.74
C GLY A 838 -54.99 14.29 6.62
N VAL A 839 -53.87 14.09 7.33
CA VAL A 839 -53.20 12.79 7.42
C VAL A 839 -53.96 11.98 8.46
N GLU A 840 -54.57 10.88 8.05
CA GLU A 840 -55.22 9.97 8.99
C GLU A 840 -54.21 9.58 10.07
N ASP A 841 -54.57 9.76 11.34
CA ASP A 841 -53.83 9.21 12.49
C ASP A 841 -54.12 7.70 12.56
N ALA A 842 -53.97 7.03 11.41
CA ALA A 842 -54.29 5.63 11.20
C ALA A 842 -53.09 4.79 11.61
N ARG A 843 -53.12 4.41 12.87
CA ARG A 843 -52.79 3.03 13.22
C ARG A 843 -53.70 2.08 12.44
N GLY A 844 -53.14 1.08 11.77
CA GLY A 844 -53.91 -0.04 11.23
C GLY A 844 -53.00 -1.03 10.52
N CYS A 845 -52.51 -2.11 11.12
CA CYS A 845 -52.78 -2.71 12.41
C CYS A 845 -51.70 -2.26 13.40
N VAL A 846 -52.07 -1.68 14.55
CA VAL A 846 -51.21 -1.96 15.72
C VAL A 846 -51.44 -3.43 15.91
N ASP A 847 -50.53 -4.26 15.41
CA ASP A 847 -50.31 -5.49 16.12
C ASP A 847 -50.09 -5.04 17.56
N PRO A 848 -51.02 -5.33 18.50
CA PRO A 848 -50.97 -4.80 19.87
C PRO A 848 -49.63 -5.09 20.55
N ASP A 849 -48.86 -6.04 20.01
CA ASP A 849 -47.52 -6.41 20.44
C ASP A 849 -46.43 -5.39 20.03
N ILE A 850 -46.66 -4.49 19.04
CA ILE A 850 -45.70 -3.43 18.62
C ILE A 850 -45.88 -2.16 19.49
N PRO A 851 -44.83 -1.72 20.21
CA PRO A 851 -44.85 -0.51 21.03
C PRO A 851 -45.02 0.78 20.22
N GLU A 852 -45.84 1.72 20.73
CA GLU A 852 -46.30 2.90 19.99
C GLU A 852 -45.20 3.86 19.47
N ASP A 853 -44.06 3.91 20.14
CA ASP A 853 -42.90 4.75 19.84
C ASP A 853 -41.85 4.07 18.94
N LEU A 854 -42.00 2.77 18.68
CA LEU A 854 -41.10 1.99 17.83
C LEU A 854 -41.70 1.63 16.46
N GLY A 855 -42.85 2.20 16.11
CA GLY A 855 -43.56 1.93 14.85
C GLY A 855 -42.77 2.25 13.57
N ASP A 856 -41.71 3.06 13.65
CA ASP A 856 -40.83 3.40 12.52
C ASP A 856 -39.63 2.47 12.38
N ALA A 857 -39.30 1.79 13.48
CA ALA A 857 -38.15 0.90 13.56
C ALA A 857 -38.55 -0.57 13.42
N ILE A 858 -39.85 -0.89 13.56
CA ILE A 858 -40.38 -2.26 13.55
C ILE A 858 -41.55 -2.39 12.57
N GLU A 859 -41.42 -3.27 11.59
CA GLU A 859 -42.44 -3.57 10.59
C GLU A 859 -43.02 -4.99 10.80
N ALA A 860 -44.35 -5.17 10.70
CA ALA A 860 -44.98 -6.49 10.75
C ALA A 860 -44.94 -7.17 9.37
N LEU A 861 -44.30 -8.33 9.27
CA LEU A 861 -44.15 -9.12 8.04
C LEU A 861 -45.23 -10.21 7.86
N GLY A 862 -45.98 -10.51 8.91
CA GLY A 862 -47.01 -11.56 8.94
C GLY A 862 -47.51 -11.83 10.36
N ASP A 863 -48.24 -12.94 10.56
CA ASP A 863 -48.76 -13.30 11.89
C ASP A 863 -47.62 -13.51 12.90
N ARG A 864 -47.60 -12.66 13.93
CA ARG A 864 -46.54 -12.58 14.96
C ARG A 864 -45.12 -12.58 14.40
N SER A 865 -44.88 -11.95 13.25
CA SER A 865 -43.57 -11.89 12.60
C SER A 865 -43.21 -10.45 12.24
N TYR A 866 -42.00 -10.01 12.59
CA TYR A 866 -41.57 -8.60 12.58
C TYR A 866 -40.15 -8.43 12.00
N GLU A 867 -39.86 -7.27 11.41
CA GLU A 867 -38.52 -6.82 11.00
C GLU A 867 -38.14 -5.55 11.77
N LEU A 868 -36.98 -5.57 12.42
CA LEU A 868 -36.41 -4.44 13.17
C LEU A 868 -35.23 -3.86 12.39
N CYS A 869 -35.21 -2.53 12.22
CA CYS A 869 -34.24 -1.81 11.39
C CYS A 869 -33.31 -0.89 12.22
N PHE A 870 -31.99 -1.01 12.02
CA PHE A 870 -30.98 -0.23 12.77
C PHE A 870 -29.95 0.43 11.83
N PRO A 871 -29.88 1.77 11.76
CA PRO A 871 -28.85 2.48 10.99
C PRO A 871 -27.44 2.35 11.58
N LEU A 872 -26.46 1.99 10.75
CA LEU A 872 -25.05 1.82 11.14
C LEU A 872 -24.18 3.04 10.78
N THR A 873 -24.78 4.15 10.35
CA THR A 873 -24.08 5.36 9.90
C THR A 873 -23.34 6.09 11.02
N HIS A 874 -23.73 5.88 12.27
CA HIS A 874 -23.11 6.49 13.44
C HIS A 874 -21.83 5.77 13.89
N LEU A 875 -21.57 4.54 13.40
CA LEU A 875 -20.38 3.77 13.72
C LEU A 875 -19.24 4.10 12.75
N LYS A 876 -18.05 4.42 13.29
CA LYS A 876 -16.82 4.64 12.52
C LYS A 876 -16.23 3.33 11.99
N ASP A 877 -15.39 3.40 10.96
CA ASP A 877 -14.82 2.24 10.27
C ASP A 877 -14.04 1.31 11.21
N HIS A 878 -13.23 1.86 12.12
CA HIS A 878 -12.54 1.05 13.14
C HIS A 878 -13.50 0.38 14.13
N GLN A 879 -14.65 1.00 14.44
CA GLN A 879 -15.66 0.40 15.33
C GLN A 879 -16.38 -0.74 14.61
N LYS A 880 -16.69 -0.57 13.32
CA LYS A 880 -17.25 -1.64 12.49
C LYS A 880 -16.28 -2.81 12.40
N HIS A 881 -15.02 -2.52 12.04
CA HIS A 881 -13.96 -3.52 11.93
C HIS A 881 -13.73 -4.27 13.25
N GLY A 882 -13.59 -3.56 14.38
CA GLY A 882 -13.40 -4.17 15.70
C GLY A 882 -14.58 -5.04 16.17
N ASN A 883 -15.80 -4.71 15.78
CA ASN A 883 -16.98 -5.54 16.07
C ASN A 883 -17.16 -6.70 15.07
N GLY A 884 -16.42 -6.73 13.96
CA GLY A 884 -16.60 -7.73 12.90
C GLY A 884 -17.76 -7.42 11.96
N ILE A 885 -18.16 -6.15 11.85
CA ILE A 885 -19.14 -5.64 10.88
C ILE A 885 -18.38 -5.20 9.62
N ASN A 886 -18.91 -5.52 8.44
CA ASN A 886 -18.32 -5.02 7.20
C ASN A 886 -18.41 -3.48 7.14
N ILE A 887 -17.30 -2.84 6.80
CA ILE A 887 -17.18 -1.37 6.70
C ILE A 887 -18.20 -0.80 5.71
N ALA A 888 -18.53 -1.55 4.65
CA ALA A 888 -19.50 -1.15 3.63
C ALA A 888 -20.96 -1.19 4.12
N SER A 889 -21.28 -1.93 5.19
CA SER A 889 -22.65 -2.07 5.69
C SER A 889 -23.21 -0.75 6.21
N ARG A 890 -24.44 -0.43 5.82
CA ARG A 890 -25.15 0.82 6.16
C ARG A 890 -26.33 0.61 7.10
N MET A 891 -26.98 -0.54 7.03
CA MET A 891 -28.13 -0.91 7.86
C MET A 891 -27.98 -2.34 8.38
N LEU A 892 -28.48 -2.57 9.59
CA LEU A 892 -28.68 -3.90 10.19
C LEU A 892 -30.18 -4.18 10.27
N LEU A 893 -30.58 -5.34 9.77
CA LEU A 893 -31.96 -5.82 9.76
C LEU A 893 -32.05 -7.07 10.64
N VAL A 894 -32.98 -7.08 11.60
CA VAL A 894 -33.26 -8.21 12.47
C VAL A 894 -34.69 -8.66 12.26
N ARG A 895 -34.89 -9.81 11.62
CA ARG A 895 -36.23 -10.40 11.45
C ARG A 895 -36.50 -11.36 12.58
N VAL A 896 -37.68 -11.32 13.19
CA VAL A 896 -38.08 -12.20 14.28
C VAL A 896 -39.51 -12.70 14.07
N SER A 897 -39.74 -13.99 14.33
CA SER A 897 -41.07 -14.59 14.44
C SER A 897 -41.29 -15.03 15.89
N LEU A 898 -42.41 -14.63 16.48
CA LEU A 898 -42.80 -14.89 17.87
C LEU A 898 -43.91 -15.96 17.98
N GLN A 899 -44.05 -16.79 16.95
CA GLN A 899 -44.93 -17.97 16.96
C GLN A 899 -44.42 -19.05 17.93
N GLU A 900 -45.12 -20.19 18.07
CA GLU A 900 -44.78 -21.27 19.02
C GLU A 900 -43.30 -21.70 18.96
N ASN A 901 -42.69 -21.67 17.78
CA ASN A 901 -41.25 -21.81 17.58
C ASN A 901 -40.63 -20.46 17.20
N ALA A 902 -40.37 -19.62 18.20
CA ALA A 902 -39.79 -18.30 17.94
C ALA A 902 -38.46 -18.41 17.19
N SER A 903 -38.27 -17.63 16.14
CA SER A 903 -37.08 -17.73 15.27
C SER A 903 -36.64 -16.36 14.78
N PHE A 904 -35.38 -16.21 14.38
CA PHE A 904 -34.85 -14.92 13.94
C PHE A 904 -33.80 -15.01 12.83
N CYS A 905 -33.65 -13.93 12.06
CA CYS A 905 -32.56 -13.71 11.11
C CYS A 905 -31.87 -12.38 11.38
N ILE A 906 -30.59 -12.29 11.04
CA ILE A 906 -29.79 -11.07 11.13
C ILE A 906 -29.18 -10.84 9.75
N HIS A 907 -29.33 -9.65 9.18
CA HIS A 907 -28.82 -9.29 7.86
C HIS A 907 -28.17 -7.91 7.87
N SER A 908 -27.09 -7.73 7.12
CA SER A 908 -26.50 -6.41 6.87
C SER A 908 -26.75 -5.97 5.43
N TYR A 909 -27.17 -4.72 5.21
CA TYR A 909 -27.38 -4.17 3.87
C TYR A 909 -26.21 -3.25 3.46
N PRO A 910 -25.66 -3.36 2.23
CA PRO A 910 -26.14 -4.18 1.10
C PRO A 910 -25.57 -5.61 1.02
N ASP A 911 -24.77 -6.03 2.01
CA ASP A 911 -23.93 -7.24 1.91
C ASP A 911 -24.68 -8.57 1.83
N ASP A 912 -25.81 -8.72 2.53
CA ASP A 912 -26.53 -9.99 2.71
C ASP A 912 -27.90 -10.04 2.02
N ASP A 913 -28.39 -8.92 1.46
CA ASP A 913 -29.78 -8.80 0.98
C ASP A 913 -29.91 -9.08 -0.53
N GLN A 914 -29.91 -10.37 -0.88
CA GLN A 914 -30.26 -10.83 -2.23
C GLN A 914 -31.78 -11.02 -2.33
N LYS A 915 -32.48 -10.03 -2.89
CA LYS A 915 -33.93 -10.07 -3.12
C LYS A 915 -34.33 -11.35 -3.86
N GLY A 916 -35.12 -12.22 -3.21
CA GLY A 916 -35.76 -13.39 -3.82
C GLY A 916 -35.32 -14.78 -3.34
N GLN A 917 -34.45 -14.91 -2.31
CA GLN A 917 -34.11 -16.21 -1.71
C GLN A 917 -35.06 -16.60 -0.56
N TYR A 918 -35.26 -17.92 -0.36
CA TYR A 918 -36.00 -18.45 0.78
C TYR A 918 -35.22 -18.23 2.09
N HIS A 919 -35.85 -17.64 3.10
CA HIS A 919 -35.22 -17.41 4.40
C HIS A 919 -35.23 -18.67 5.27
N THR A 920 -34.12 -18.94 5.95
CA THR A 920 -33.95 -20.03 6.91
C THR A 920 -33.61 -19.49 8.31
N PRO A 921 -34.61 -18.98 9.06
CA PRO A 921 -34.38 -18.34 10.36
C PRO A 921 -33.83 -19.31 11.41
N TRP A 922 -33.02 -18.77 12.33
CA TRP A 922 -32.49 -19.52 13.46
C TRP A 922 -33.58 -19.67 14.53
N SER A 923 -33.95 -20.90 14.85
CA SER A 923 -34.93 -21.17 15.91
C SER A 923 -34.34 -20.92 17.30
N SER A 924 -35.08 -20.24 18.17
CA SER A 924 -34.77 -20.05 19.59
C SER A 924 -34.69 -21.36 20.37
N THR A 925 -35.36 -22.41 19.90
CA THR A 925 -35.31 -23.77 20.48
C THR A 925 -34.04 -24.54 20.12
N ARG A 926 -33.29 -24.10 19.11
CA ARG A 926 -31.98 -24.68 18.78
C ARG A 926 -30.92 -24.20 19.79
N GLY A 927 -29.76 -24.85 19.77
CA GLY A 927 -28.58 -24.38 20.48
C GLY A 927 -28.15 -22.97 20.03
N PRO A 928 -27.11 -22.39 20.67
CA PRO A 928 -26.53 -21.12 20.23
C PRO A 928 -26.17 -21.19 18.72
N PRO A 929 -26.25 -20.06 17.98
CA PRO A 929 -25.95 -20.03 16.55
C PRO A 929 -24.51 -20.46 16.28
N GLN A 930 -24.32 -21.72 15.85
CA GLN A 930 -23.00 -22.30 15.56
C GLN A 930 -22.60 -22.20 14.07
N GLY A 931 -23.46 -21.63 13.22
CA GLY A 931 -23.22 -21.50 11.78
C GLY A 931 -24.00 -20.33 11.18
N THR A 932 -24.22 -20.38 9.87
CA THR A 932 -24.95 -19.34 9.11
C THR A 932 -26.37 -19.14 9.64
N ILE A 933 -26.72 -17.90 9.95
CA ILE A 933 -28.09 -17.50 10.29
C ILE A 933 -28.73 -17.06 8.98
N CYS A 934 -29.72 -17.81 8.50
CA CYS A 934 -30.31 -17.60 7.18
C CYS A 934 -29.25 -17.63 6.06
N THR A 935 -29.05 -16.50 5.39
CA THR A 935 -28.06 -16.29 4.31
C THR A 935 -26.86 -15.48 4.77
N ALA A 936 -26.89 -14.90 5.97
CA ALA A 936 -25.87 -13.98 6.45
C ALA A 936 -24.59 -14.73 6.86
N LYS A 937 -23.46 -14.23 6.36
CA LYS A 937 -22.15 -14.83 6.63
C LYS A 937 -21.83 -14.73 8.14
N PRO A 938 -21.33 -15.79 8.79
CA PRO A 938 -21.03 -15.73 10.22
C PRO A 938 -19.91 -14.73 10.53
N THR A 939 -20.17 -13.82 11.46
CA THR A 939 -19.21 -12.86 12.00
C THR A 939 -19.27 -12.84 13.54
N LEU A 940 -18.26 -12.25 14.18
CA LEU A 940 -18.27 -12.02 15.63
C LEU A 940 -19.52 -11.23 16.06
N PHE A 941 -19.86 -10.17 15.33
CA PHE A 941 -21.04 -9.36 15.60
C PHE A 941 -22.34 -10.16 15.52
N THR A 942 -22.56 -10.88 14.41
CA THR A 942 -23.79 -11.67 14.23
C THR A 942 -23.92 -12.79 15.25
N TYR A 943 -22.78 -13.34 15.73
CA TYR A 943 -22.79 -14.34 16.78
C TYR A 943 -23.20 -13.75 18.12
N ILE A 944 -22.58 -12.64 18.56
CA ILE A 944 -22.91 -11.95 19.82
C ILE A 944 -24.37 -11.51 19.82
N LEU A 945 -24.81 -10.92 18.72
CA LEU A 945 -26.20 -10.49 18.58
C LEU A 945 -27.14 -11.70 18.58
N GLY A 946 -26.77 -12.78 17.87
CA GLY A 946 -27.57 -14.00 17.80
C GLY A 946 -27.71 -14.74 19.13
N ILE A 947 -26.66 -14.88 19.94
CA ILE A 947 -26.77 -15.46 21.30
C ILE A 947 -27.63 -14.60 22.21
N THR A 948 -27.55 -13.28 22.05
CA THR A 948 -28.28 -12.30 22.87
C THR A 948 -29.78 -12.33 22.54
N ILE A 949 -30.13 -12.30 21.25
CA ILE A 949 -31.51 -12.42 20.78
C ILE A 949 -32.07 -13.80 21.14
N ARG A 950 -31.29 -14.87 20.94
CA ARG A 950 -31.71 -16.23 21.33
C ARG A 950 -32.03 -16.30 22.81
N SER A 951 -31.12 -15.85 23.69
CA SER A 951 -31.36 -15.88 25.14
C SER A 951 -32.62 -15.12 25.51
N PHE A 952 -32.83 -13.95 24.90
CA PHE A 952 -34.04 -13.16 25.10
C PHE A 952 -35.31 -13.93 24.72
N LEU A 953 -35.33 -14.58 23.55
CA LEU A 953 -36.48 -15.34 23.06
C LEU A 953 -36.70 -16.67 23.80
N SER A 954 -35.63 -17.38 24.18
CA SER A 954 -35.68 -18.66 24.91
C SER A 954 -36.20 -18.50 26.34
N ASP A 955 -36.02 -17.32 26.96
CA ASP A 955 -36.58 -16.99 28.28
C ASP A 955 -38.11 -16.76 28.24
N GLY A 956 -38.76 -16.98 27.09
CA GLY A 956 -40.19 -16.73 26.90
C GLY A 956 -40.55 -15.26 26.78
N ARG A 957 -39.56 -14.37 26.63
CA ARG A 957 -39.79 -12.93 26.47
C ARG A 957 -40.13 -12.63 25.02
N GLN A 958 -41.37 -12.22 24.77
CA GLN A 958 -41.90 -11.86 23.46
C GLN A 958 -42.13 -10.34 23.31
N ASP A 959 -41.36 -9.53 24.04
CA ASP A 959 -41.51 -8.07 24.12
C ASP A 959 -40.61 -7.37 23.08
N LEU A 960 -41.23 -6.82 22.03
CA LEU A 960 -40.52 -6.17 20.93
C LEU A 960 -39.75 -4.92 21.35
N ARG A 961 -40.21 -4.18 22.38
CA ARG A 961 -39.49 -3.01 22.91
C ARG A 961 -38.16 -3.44 23.48
N LYS A 962 -38.21 -4.41 24.39
CA LYS A 962 -37.01 -4.90 25.08
C LYS A 962 -36.06 -5.56 24.09
N LEU A 963 -36.58 -6.21 23.04
CA LEU A 963 -35.74 -6.72 21.96
C LEU A 963 -35.02 -5.59 21.22
N HIS A 964 -35.72 -4.52 20.82
CA HIS A 964 -35.13 -3.37 20.15
C HIS A 964 -34.06 -2.66 21.01
N GLU A 965 -34.38 -2.41 22.28
CA GLU A 965 -33.43 -1.84 23.27
C GLU A 965 -32.20 -2.74 23.46
N LEU A 966 -32.40 -4.06 23.47
CA LEU A 966 -31.33 -5.04 23.58
C LEU A 966 -30.38 -4.96 22.37
N VAL A 967 -30.90 -4.90 21.14
CA VAL A 967 -30.06 -4.76 19.93
C VAL A 967 -29.27 -3.44 19.95
N LEU A 968 -29.90 -2.33 20.32
CA LEU A 968 -29.22 -1.02 20.45
C LEU A 968 -28.13 -1.05 21.53
N SER A 969 -28.37 -1.76 22.64
CA SER A 969 -27.39 -1.91 23.71
C SER A 969 -26.15 -2.67 23.25
N VAL A 970 -26.31 -3.66 22.37
CA VAL A 970 -25.19 -4.40 21.77
C VAL A 970 -24.42 -3.51 20.78
N LEU A 971 -25.11 -2.73 19.94
CA LEU A 971 -24.48 -1.80 18.98
C LEU A 971 -23.69 -0.67 19.68
N SER A 972 -24.20 -0.18 20.80
CA SER A 972 -23.59 0.92 21.56
C SER A 972 -22.66 0.43 22.68
N SER A 973 -22.43 -0.88 22.77
CA SER A 973 -21.66 -1.48 23.87
C SER A 973 -20.22 -0.94 23.90
N PRO A 974 -19.71 -0.50 25.06
CA PRO A 974 -18.36 0.02 25.17
C PRO A 974 -17.26 -1.06 25.07
N ASN A 975 -17.59 -2.34 24.83
CA ASN A 975 -16.62 -3.44 24.76
C ASN A 975 -15.72 -3.55 26.01
N ASP A 976 -16.31 -3.33 27.18
CA ASP A 976 -15.65 -3.32 28.49
C ASP A 976 -15.97 -4.58 29.33
N LYS A 977 -16.70 -5.54 28.76
CA LYS A 977 -17.16 -6.78 29.41
C LYS A 977 -16.96 -7.98 28.51
N CYS A 978 -16.83 -9.15 29.13
CA CYS A 978 -16.82 -10.44 28.43
C CYS A 978 -18.17 -10.66 27.71
N PHE A 979 -18.17 -10.96 26.42
CA PHE A 979 -19.43 -11.18 25.69
C PHE A 979 -20.11 -12.53 26.01
N LEU A 980 -19.47 -13.42 26.77
CA LEU A 980 -20.03 -14.72 27.19
C LEU A 980 -20.56 -14.70 28.63
N CYS A 981 -19.74 -14.28 29.60
CA CYS A 981 -20.14 -14.24 31.03
C CYS A 981 -20.53 -12.84 31.53
N HIS A 982 -20.33 -11.80 30.73
CA HIS A 982 -20.60 -10.39 31.08
C HIS A 982 -19.74 -9.80 32.21
N ASP A 983 -18.72 -10.52 32.69
CA ASP A 983 -17.76 -9.98 33.66
C ASP A 983 -17.02 -8.76 33.10
N PRO A 984 -16.89 -7.67 33.88
CA PRO A 984 -16.19 -6.47 33.45
C PRO A 984 -14.67 -6.67 33.36
N PHE A 985 -14.06 -6.10 32.33
CA PHE A 985 -12.62 -6.06 32.15
C PHE A 985 -11.94 -4.92 32.92
N GLY A 986 -12.69 -3.89 33.30
CA GLY A 986 -12.15 -2.69 33.97
C GLY A 986 -11.44 -1.70 33.03
N THR A 987 -11.52 -1.93 31.72
CA THR A 987 -11.04 -1.01 30.69
C THR A 987 -11.83 -1.19 29.40
N LYS A 988 -11.84 -0.16 28.55
CA LYS A 988 -12.51 -0.17 27.25
C LYS A 988 -11.62 -0.82 26.20
N LEU A 989 -12.14 -1.80 25.45
CA LEU A 989 -11.40 -2.45 24.36
C LEU A 989 -11.89 -2.00 22.97
N TRP A 990 -11.08 -2.24 21.95
CA TRP A 990 -11.41 -1.91 20.56
C TRP A 990 -12.25 -2.98 19.86
N LYS A 991 -12.32 -4.18 20.44
CA LYS A 991 -13.17 -5.28 19.97
C LYS A 991 -13.88 -5.98 21.14
N PRO A 992 -15.03 -6.63 20.91
CA PRO A 992 -15.57 -7.60 21.84
C PRO A 992 -14.54 -8.71 22.12
N SER A 993 -14.43 -9.13 23.38
CA SER A 993 -13.49 -10.17 23.79
C SER A 993 -14.09 -11.07 24.86
N THR A 994 -13.46 -12.22 25.07
CA THR A 994 -13.76 -13.13 26.19
C THR A 994 -12.80 -12.88 27.34
N CYS A 995 -13.24 -13.18 28.57
CA CYS A 995 -12.32 -13.34 29.71
C CYS A 995 -11.49 -14.62 29.53
N ALA A 996 -10.35 -14.72 30.22
CA ALA A 996 -9.43 -15.84 30.07
C ALA A 996 -10.10 -17.21 30.30
N THR A 997 -11.00 -17.32 31.28
CA THR A 997 -11.74 -18.56 31.57
C THR A 997 -12.66 -18.94 30.42
N CYS A 998 -13.55 -18.04 30.00
CA CYS A 998 -14.48 -18.31 28.90
C CYS A 998 -13.78 -18.60 27.56
N ALA A 999 -12.60 -18.00 27.33
CA ALA A 999 -11.79 -18.28 26.14
C ALA A 999 -11.35 -19.75 26.03
N ILE A 1000 -11.12 -20.40 27.17
CA ILE A 1000 -10.62 -21.79 27.24
C ILE A 1000 -11.78 -22.78 27.38
N THR A 1001 -12.80 -22.43 28.16
CA THR A 1001 -13.88 -23.37 28.52
C THR A 1001 -15.00 -23.47 27.49
N THR A 1002 -15.11 -22.51 26.58
CA THR A 1002 -16.23 -22.42 25.63
C THR A 1002 -15.78 -22.69 24.20
N THR A 1003 -16.32 -23.74 23.60
CA THR A 1003 -16.11 -24.02 22.17
C THR A 1003 -16.95 -23.08 21.31
N LEU A 1004 -16.28 -22.21 20.57
CA LEU A 1004 -16.89 -21.25 19.66
C LEU A 1004 -16.59 -21.63 18.20
N PRO A 1005 -17.45 -21.26 17.23
CA PRO A 1005 -17.13 -21.40 15.80
C PRO A 1005 -15.85 -20.64 15.45
N VAL A 1006 -15.07 -21.19 14.51
CA VAL A 1006 -13.78 -20.61 14.09
C VAL A 1006 -13.94 -19.21 13.48
N GLU A 1007 -15.08 -18.94 12.83
CA GLU A 1007 -15.47 -17.63 12.30
C GLU A 1007 -15.53 -16.56 13.41
N VAL A 1008 -15.89 -16.98 14.63
CA VAL A 1008 -16.05 -16.11 15.79
C VAL A 1008 -14.71 -15.91 16.49
N THR A 1009 -14.01 -17.00 16.80
CA THR A 1009 -12.73 -16.97 17.53
C THR A 1009 -11.64 -16.29 16.71
N ALA A 1010 -11.55 -16.60 15.43
CA ALA A 1010 -10.53 -16.07 14.53
C ALA A 1010 -11.00 -14.88 13.68
N SER A 1011 -12.16 -14.29 13.99
CA SER A 1011 -12.75 -13.15 13.25
C SER A 1011 -11.74 -12.05 12.93
N HIS A 1012 -11.01 -11.56 13.94
CA HIS A 1012 -10.01 -10.51 13.80
C HIS A 1012 -8.75 -10.95 13.04
N LEU A 1013 -8.40 -12.24 13.08
CA LEU A 1013 -7.26 -12.80 12.35
C LEU A 1013 -7.57 -12.99 10.87
N LEU A 1014 -8.81 -13.38 10.56
CA LEU A 1014 -9.29 -13.54 9.19
C LEU A 1014 -9.51 -12.19 8.48
N ALA A 1015 -9.62 -11.10 9.25
CA ALA A 1015 -9.80 -9.75 8.74
C ALA A 1015 -8.50 -9.08 8.27
N ASP A 1016 -7.33 -9.52 8.76
CA ASP A 1016 -6.00 -9.00 8.39
C ASP A 1016 -5.03 -10.19 8.12
N PRO A 1017 -4.98 -10.73 6.89
CA PRO A 1017 -4.14 -11.87 6.55
C PRO A 1017 -2.63 -11.69 6.89
N PRO A 1018 -2.00 -10.50 6.71
CA PRO A 1018 -0.66 -10.22 7.22
C PRO A 1018 -0.42 -10.53 8.70
N VAL A 1019 -1.39 -10.20 9.57
CA VAL A 1019 -1.32 -10.47 11.01
C VAL A 1019 -1.43 -11.97 11.29
N LEU A 1020 -2.32 -12.67 10.59
CA LEU A 1020 -2.44 -14.14 10.69
C LEU A 1020 -1.14 -14.84 10.27
N ASP A 1021 -0.54 -14.44 9.14
CA ASP A 1021 0.76 -14.95 8.69
C ASP A 1021 1.81 -14.78 9.79
N PHE A 1022 1.91 -13.56 10.32
CA PHE A 1022 2.89 -13.23 11.35
C PHE A 1022 2.71 -14.05 12.63
N LEU A 1023 1.47 -14.22 13.11
CA LEU A 1023 1.19 -15.03 14.30
C LEU A 1023 1.47 -16.52 14.06
N LEU A 1024 1.16 -17.05 12.87
CA LEU A 1024 1.53 -18.42 12.49
C LEU A 1024 3.05 -18.60 12.47
N ALA A 1025 3.80 -17.61 11.97
CA ALA A 1025 5.26 -17.62 12.00
C ALA A 1025 5.82 -17.57 13.44
N CYS A 1026 5.16 -16.84 14.35
CA CYS A 1026 5.51 -16.84 15.78
C CYS A 1026 5.27 -18.21 16.42
N VAL A 1027 4.12 -18.83 16.17
CA VAL A 1027 3.80 -20.18 16.68
C VAL A 1027 4.76 -21.22 16.11
N TYR A 1028 5.09 -21.12 14.83
CA TYR A 1028 6.08 -21.97 14.18
C TYR A 1028 7.43 -21.87 14.89
N SER A 1029 7.92 -20.65 15.12
CA SER A 1029 9.20 -20.40 15.80
C SER A 1029 9.19 -20.96 17.22
N ALA A 1030 8.10 -20.76 17.96
CA ALA A 1030 7.92 -21.31 19.30
C ALA A 1030 7.85 -22.86 19.32
N ALA A 1031 7.32 -23.49 18.27
CA ALA A 1031 7.26 -24.94 18.16
C ALA A 1031 8.64 -25.58 17.94
N VAL A 1032 9.57 -24.86 17.30
CA VAL A 1032 10.96 -25.31 17.06
C VAL A 1032 11.86 -25.12 18.29
N ASP A 1033 11.44 -24.28 19.24
CA ASP A 1033 12.20 -24.02 20.47
C ASP A 1033 12.31 -25.30 21.34
N THR A 1034 13.54 -25.67 21.70
CA THR A 1034 13.84 -26.88 22.50
C THR A 1034 13.95 -26.61 23.99
N SER A 1035 13.72 -25.36 24.44
CA SER A 1035 13.80 -25.04 25.87
C SER A 1035 12.64 -25.68 26.64
N ALA A 1036 12.84 -25.89 27.95
CA ALA A 1036 11.82 -26.44 28.84
C ALA A 1036 10.65 -25.47 29.10
N LEU A 1037 10.66 -24.26 28.51
CA LEU A 1037 9.59 -23.29 28.68
C LEU A 1037 8.39 -23.68 27.81
N ASP A 1038 7.21 -23.80 28.42
CA ASP A 1038 5.97 -24.01 27.67
C ASP A 1038 5.52 -22.70 26.98
N LEU A 1039 5.91 -22.57 25.71
CA LEU A 1039 5.61 -21.42 24.87
C LEU A 1039 4.22 -21.49 24.20
N LEU A 1040 3.60 -22.66 24.15
CA LEU A 1040 2.35 -22.90 23.40
C LEU A 1040 1.36 -23.72 24.25
N PRO A 1041 0.99 -23.25 25.45
CA PRO A 1041 0.14 -24.01 26.35
C PRO A 1041 -1.22 -24.25 25.72
N ASN A 1042 -1.78 -25.42 26.00
CA ASN A 1042 -3.11 -25.83 25.57
C ASN A 1042 -3.31 -25.81 24.03
N CYS A 1043 -2.23 -25.81 23.25
CA CYS A 1043 -2.34 -25.92 21.79
C CYS A 1043 -2.93 -27.29 21.41
N PRO A 1044 -4.03 -27.33 20.62
CA PRO A 1044 -4.71 -28.59 20.29
C PRO A 1044 -3.91 -29.45 19.32
N VAL A 1045 -2.90 -28.88 18.65
CA VAL A 1045 -2.03 -29.58 17.72
C VAL A 1045 -0.73 -29.97 18.45
N PRO A 1046 -0.33 -31.25 18.44
CA PRO A 1046 0.92 -31.69 19.06
C PRO A 1046 2.13 -30.93 18.53
N LYS A 1047 3.09 -30.58 19.40
CA LYS A 1047 4.29 -29.81 19.03
C LYS A 1047 5.09 -30.44 17.88
N SER A 1048 5.16 -31.78 17.83
CA SER A 1048 5.80 -32.53 16.74
C SER A 1048 5.11 -32.38 15.38
N SER A 1049 3.80 -32.11 15.36
CA SER A 1049 2.99 -31.97 14.14
C SER A 1049 2.77 -30.52 13.73
N LEU A 1050 2.99 -29.54 14.62
CA LEU A 1050 2.73 -28.12 14.36
C LEU A 1050 3.44 -27.60 13.11
N LYS A 1051 4.71 -27.95 12.91
CA LYS A 1051 5.47 -27.55 11.71
C LYS A 1051 4.79 -28.03 10.43
N ALA A 1052 4.39 -29.30 10.37
CA ALA A 1052 3.73 -29.87 9.20
C ALA A 1052 2.34 -29.25 8.95
N VAL A 1053 1.58 -28.99 10.02
CA VAL A 1053 0.25 -28.36 9.93
C VAL A 1053 0.36 -26.91 9.47
N ILE A 1054 1.31 -26.14 9.99
CA ILE A 1054 1.53 -24.75 9.56
C ILE A 1054 2.08 -24.73 8.12
N ASP A 1055 3.01 -25.61 7.77
CA ASP A 1055 3.55 -25.78 6.42
C ASP A 1055 2.48 -26.17 5.37
N SER A 1056 1.30 -26.65 5.82
CA SER A 1056 0.15 -26.96 4.95
C SER A 1056 -0.85 -25.80 4.79
N PHE A 1057 -0.65 -24.66 5.45
CA PHE A 1057 -1.38 -23.43 5.12
C PHE A 1057 -0.93 -22.92 3.74
N PRO A 1058 -1.85 -22.49 2.86
CA PRO A 1058 -1.48 -21.80 1.64
C PRO A 1058 -0.83 -20.44 1.97
N PRO A 1059 -0.05 -19.84 1.05
CA PRO A 1059 0.33 -18.44 1.14
C PRO A 1059 -0.93 -17.58 1.35
N LEU A 1060 -0.88 -16.61 2.26
CA LEU A 1060 -2.03 -15.77 2.61
C LEU A 1060 -1.92 -14.44 1.85
N PRO A 1061 -2.75 -14.18 0.82
CA PRO A 1061 -2.72 -12.91 0.10
C PRO A 1061 -3.16 -11.77 1.01
N LYS A 1062 -2.52 -10.59 0.88
CA LYS A 1062 -2.80 -9.43 1.74
C LYS A 1062 -4.27 -8.98 1.70
N ASP A 1063 -4.91 -9.10 0.55
CA ASP A 1063 -6.28 -8.62 0.29
C ASP A 1063 -7.31 -9.75 0.20
N ALA A 1064 -6.98 -10.95 0.68
CA ALA A 1064 -7.91 -12.07 0.63
C ALA A 1064 -9.11 -11.83 1.57
N PRO A 1065 -10.36 -11.91 1.08
CA PRO A 1065 -11.52 -11.76 1.96
C PRO A 1065 -11.63 -12.94 2.94
N ALA A 1066 -12.00 -12.65 4.19
CA ALA A 1066 -12.08 -13.59 5.30
C ALA A 1066 -12.77 -14.92 4.96
N PHE A 1067 -13.87 -14.87 4.19
CA PHE A 1067 -14.61 -16.06 3.76
C PHE A 1067 -13.82 -16.97 2.81
N THR A 1068 -13.17 -16.38 1.81
CA THR A 1068 -12.34 -17.14 0.85
C THR A 1068 -11.17 -17.77 1.58
N LEU A 1069 -10.53 -17.02 2.50
CA LEU A 1069 -9.44 -17.51 3.33
C LEU A 1069 -9.87 -18.73 4.15
N LEU A 1070 -10.98 -18.62 4.89
CA LEU A 1070 -11.49 -19.71 5.71
C LEU A 1070 -11.91 -20.93 4.87
N SER A 1071 -12.48 -20.71 3.68
CA SER A 1071 -12.83 -21.79 2.75
C SER A 1071 -11.59 -22.55 2.26
N SER A 1072 -10.50 -21.84 1.95
CA SER A 1072 -9.22 -22.46 1.61
C SER A 1072 -8.61 -23.24 2.78
N LEU A 1073 -8.80 -22.79 4.02
CA LEU A 1073 -8.32 -23.50 5.21
C LEU A 1073 -9.13 -24.76 5.53
N ARG A 1074 -10.40 -24.78 5.14
CA ARG A 1074 -11.34 -25.91 5.24
C ARG A 1074 -11.25 -26.90 4.07
N ALA A 1075 -10.25 -26.78 3.20
CA ALA A 1075 -10.06 -27.72 2.08
C ALA A 1075 -10.05 -29.19 2.55
N THR A 1076 -10.41 -30.12 1.67
CA THR A 1076 -10.56 -31.54 2.00
C THR A 1076 -9.23 -32.30 1.97
N ASP A 1077 -8.24 -31.82 2.71
CA ASP A 1077 -6.94 -32.47 2.89
C ASP A 1077 -6.76 -33.00 4.33
N ALA A 1078 -5.75 -33.85 4.53
CA ALA A 1078 -5.49 -34.52 5.81
C ALA A 1078 -5.17 -33.56 6.97
N HIS A 1079 -4.81 -32.30 6.71
CA HIS A 1079 -4.46 -31.31 7.72
C HIS A 1079 -5.60 -30.33 8.04
N SER A 1080 -6.70 -30.37 7.29
CA SER A 1080 -7.84 -29.44 7.43
C SER A 1080 -8.35 -29.29 8.87
N LEU A 1081 -8.60 -30.40 9.56
CA LEU A 1081 -9.06 -30.39 10.96
C LEU A 1081 -8.05 -29.71 11.89
N ASN A 1082 -6.75 -29.99 11.70
CA ASN A 1082 -5.69 -29.41 12.50
C ASN A 1082 -5.48 -27.93 12.20
N ARG A 1083 -5.64 -27.48 10.94
CA ARG A 1083 -5.59 -26.04 10.58
C ARG A 1083 -6.74 -25.28 11.24
N VAL A 1084 -7.95 -25.82 11.20
CA VAL A 1084 -9.13 -25.21 11.85
C VAL A 1084 -8.99 -25.18 13.37
N ALA A 1085 -8.52 -26.28 13.97
CA ALA A 1085 -8.28 -26.34 15.42
C ALA A 1085 -7.18 -25.36 15.86
N LEU A 1086 -6.07 -25.28 15.11
CA LEU A 1086 -5.00 -24.33 15.37
C LEU A 1086 -5.48 -22.89 15.27
N LEU A 1087 -6.25 -22.55 14.22
CA LEU A 1087 -6.79 -21.21 14.03
C LEU A 1087 -7.77 -20.82 15.14
N SER A 1088 -8.62 -21.74 15.58
CA SER A 1088 -9.54 -21.50 16.68
C SER A 1088 -8.79 -21.26 18.00
N TRP A 1089 -7.78 -22.09 18.29
CA TRP A 1089 -6.90 -21.89 19.45
C TRP A 1089 -6.11 -20.57 19.37
N LEU A 1090 -5.64 -20.19 18.18
CA LEU A 1090 -4.90 -18.96 17.97
C LEU A 1090 -5.77 -17.74 18.31
N GLY A 1091 -7.01 -17.71 17.83
CA GLY A 1091 -7.97 -16.64 18.15
C GLY A 1091 -8.41 -16.61 19.62
N ALA A 1092 -8.48 -17.77 20.28
CA ALA A 1092 -8.78 -17.86 21.71
C ALA A 1092 -7.58 -17.43 22.59
N SER A 1093 -6.35 -17.74 22.17
CA SER A 1093 -5.12 -17.45 22.90
C SER A 1093 -4.68 -15.99 22.70
N PHE A 1094 -4.74 -15.49 21.46
CA PHE A 1094 -4.47 -14.10 21.11
C PHE A 1094 -5.76 -13.28 21.21
N ARG A 1095 -6.04 -12.77 22.42
CA ARG A 1095 -7.22 -11.95 22.70
C ARG A 1095 -7.05 -10.46 22.39
N GLY A 1096 -5.84 -10.04 22.00
CA GLY A 1096 -5.55 -8.67 21.57
C GLY A 1096 -6.13 -8.35 20.18
N LEU A 1097 -5.97 -7.09 19.76
CA LEU A 1097 -6.27 -6.64 18.40
C LEU A 1097 -5.01 -6.02 17.79
N MET A 1098 -4.48 -6.69 16.77
CA MET A 1098 -3.33 -6.24 15.99
C MET A 1098 -3.75 -6.03 14.56
N LEU A 1099 -3.25 -4.96 13.94
CA LEU A 1099 -3.46 -4.66 12.53
C LEU A 1099 -2.13 -4.27 11.87
N THR A 1100 -2.04 -4.47 10.57
CA THR A 1100 -1.03 -3.79 9.75
C THR A 1100 -1.18 -2.28 9.95
N ALA A 1101 -0.10 -1.57 10.32
CA ALA A 1101 -0.21 -0.17 10.69
C ALA A 1101 -0.75 0.67 9.51
N PRO A 1102 -1.90 1.38 9.70
CA PRO A 1102 -2.46 2.25 8.68
C PRO A 1102 -1.52 3.44 8.43
N GLU A 1103 -1.63 4.09 7.28
CA GLU A 1103 -0.72 5.18 6.89
C GLU A 1103 -0.66 6.30 7.95
N SER A 1104 -1.78 6.63 8.57
CA SER A 1104 -1.89 7.64 9.64
C SER A 1104 -1.14 7.28 10.94
N ALA A 1105 -0.87 5.99 11.16
CA ALA A 1105 -0.19 5.48 12.36
C ALA A 1105 1.16 4.81 12.06
N ARG A 1106 1.66 4.90 10.82
CA ARG A 1106 3.01 4.43 10.48
C ARG A 1106 4.06 5.36 11.06
N VAL A 1107 5.03 4.76 11.75
CA VAL A 1107 6.20 5.48 12.22
C VAL A 1107 7.10 5.80 11.01
N PRO A 1108 7.42 7.08 10.76
CA PRO A 1108 8.23 7.47 9.62
C PRO A 1108 9.70 7.04 9.78
N LEU A 1109 10.49 7.12 8.70
CA LEU A 1109 11.95 6.88 8.71
C LEU A 1109 12.39 5.46 9.10
N LEU A 1110 11.54 4.46 8.87
CA LEU A 1110 11.83 3.03 9.06
C LEU A 1110 11.81 2.28 7.70
N PRO A 1111 12.81 2.45 6.82
CA PRO A 1111 12.80 1.85 5.49
C PRO A 1111 12.86 0.31 5.56
N GLY A 1112 12.00 -0.35 4.77
CA GLY A 1112 11.94 -1.81 4.70
C GLY A 1112 11.34 -2.52 5.93
N VAL A 1113 11.02 -1.77 6.99
CA VAL A 1113 10.40 -2.30 8.22
C VAL A 1113 8.90 -2.46 8.01
N HIS A 1114 8.38 -3.66 8.26
CA HIS A 1114 6.93 -3.87 8.35
C HIS A 1114 6.46 -3.54 9.77
N GLN A 1115 5.36 -2.79 9.89
CA GLN A 1115 4.89 -2.26 11.17
C GLN A 1115 3.50 -2.80 11.47
N PHE A 1116 3.37 -3.51 12.57
CA PHE A 1116 2.07 -3.86 13.13
C PHE A 1116 1.77 -2.94 14.32
N LEU A 1117 0.52 -2.51 14.43
CA LEU A 1117 -0.01 -1.74 15.54
C LEU A 1117 -0.89 -2.63 16.41
N MET A 1118 -0.60 -2.68 17.71
CA MET A 1118 -1.44 -3.28 18.73
C MET A 1118 -2.41 -2.23 19.28
N LEU A 1119 -3.67 -2.30 18.85
CA LEU A 1119 -4.73 -1.41 19.35
C LEU A 1119 -5.07 -1.72 20.81
N ASN A 1120 -5.12 -3.01 21.14
CA ASN A 1120 -5.14 -3.46 22.53
C ASN A 1120 -4.48 -4.84 22.71
N SER A 1121 -3.90 -5.06 23.89
CA SER A 1121 -3.47 -6.37 24.38
C SER A 1121 -4.64 -7.17 24.95
N SER A 1122 -4.36 -8.21 25.75
CA SER A 1122 -5.40 -8.93 26.47
C SER A 1122 -6.14 -8.01 27.47
N PRO A 1123 -7.44 -8.26 27.72
CA PRO A 1123 -8.24 -7.41 28.60
C PRO A 1123 -7.60 -7.12 29.96
N GLU A 1124 -7.02 -8.15 30.58
CA GLU A 1124 -6.43 -8.07 31.92
C GLU A 1124 -5.15 -7.21 31.91
N ARG A 1125 -4.39 -7.24 30.82
CA ARG A 1125 -3.16 -6.44 30.65
C ARG A 1125 -3.47 -4.97 30.44
N GLU A 1126 -4.43 -4.65 29.59
CA GLU A 1126 -4.89 -3.27 29.37
C GLU A 1126 -5.45 -2.67 30.66
N ALA A 1127 -6.23 -3.43 31.44
CA ALA A 1127 -6.77 -2.99 32.71
C ALA A 1127 -5.66 -2.76 33.75
N THR A 1128 -4.69 -3.68 33.83
CA THR A 1128 -3.54 -3.53 34.72
C THR A 1128 -2.72 -2.29 34.38
N PHE A 1129 -2.43 -2.07 33.09
CA PHE A 1129 -1.69 -0.89 32.64
C PHE A 1129 -2.44 0.41 32.93
N SER A 1130 -3.75 0.44 32.63
CA SER A 1130 -4.62 1.60 32.93
C SER A 1130 -4.62 1.94 34.43
N ASN A 1131 -4.70 0.92 35.29
CA ASN A 1131 -4.63 1.11 36.74
C ASN A 1131 -3.26 1.65 37.19
N ARG A 1132 -2.15 1.18 36.63
CA ARG A 1132 -0.80 1.69 36.94
C ARG A 1132 -0.57 3.12 36.46
N LEU A 1133 -1.25 3.52 35.40
CA LEU A 1133 -1.27 4.89 34.92
C LEU A 1133 -2.06 5.82 35.87
N LEU A 1134 -3.21 5.35 36.41
CA LEU A 1134 -4.13 6.14 37.23
C LEU A 1134 -3.77 6.23 38.73
N THR A 1135 -3.18 5.19 39.33
CA THR A 1135 -2.93 5.05 40.78
C THR A 1135 -1.88 6.02 41.38
N SER A 1136 -1.53 7.12 40.70
CA SER A 1136 -0.59 8.15 41.19
C SER A 1136 -1.21 9.52 41.47
N THR A 1137 -2.50 9.75 41.23
CA THR A 1137 -3.16 11.03 41.58
C THR A 1137 -3.55 11.14 43.06
N GLY A 1138 -3.01 10.27 43.92
CA GLY A 1138 -3.29 10.20 45.36
C GLY A 1138 -2.65 11.30 46.24
N THR A 1139 -1.96 12.28 45.68
CA THR A 1139 -1.56 13.51 46.38
C THR A 1139 -1.69 14.70 45.43
N THR A 1140 -2.01 15.86 46.00
CA THR A 1140 -2.37 17.18 45.44
C THR A 1140 -1.43 17.80 44.40
N SER A 1141 -0.92 17.04 43.43
CA SER A 1141 -0.13 17.55 42.30
C SER A 1141 -0.90 17.40 40.99
N THR A 1142 -1.12 18.52 40.32
CA THR A 1142 -1.78 18.66 39.00
C THR A 1142 -0.86 18.26 37.84
N ALA A 1143 0.11 17.37 38.05
CA ALA A 1143 1.04 16.94 37.01
C ALA A 1143 0.40 15.82 36.15
N PRO A 1144 0.39 15.95 34.81
CA PRO A 1144 -0.15 14.91 33.94
C PRO A 1144 0.65 13.61 34.05
N ALA A 1145 -0.03 12.46 34.03
CA ALA A 1145 0.59 11.14 34.07
C ALA A 1145 1.58 10.99 32.91
N THR A 1146 2.87 10.82 33.20
CA THR A 1146 3.91 10.72 32.17
C THR A 1146 3.94 9.31 31.57
N THR A 1147 3.79 9.21 30.24
CA THR A 1147 4.07 7.99 29.47
C THR A 1147 5.22 8.25 28.49
N GLY A 1148 5.98 7.22 28.17
CA GLY A 1148 7.11 7.32 27.25
C GLY A 1148 7.18 6.14 26.30
N VAL A 1149 7.88 6.37 25.18
CA VAL A 1149 8.19 5.34 24.18
C VAL A 1149 9.51 4.71 24.59
N VAL A 1150 9.49 3.39 24.72
CA VAL A 1150 10.69 2.59 25.01
C VAL A 1150 10.66 1.35 24.13
N PHE A 1151 11.81 0.74 23.90
CA PHE A 1151 11.96 -0.37 22.98
C PHE A 1151 12.40 -1.64 23.69
N HIS A 1152 11.98 -2.79 23.18
CA HIS A 1152 12.41 -4.11 23.63
C HIS A 1152 12.73 -5.01 22.44
N GLY A 1153 13.90 -5.64 22.43
CA GLY A 1153 14.22 -6.69 21.47
C GLY A 1153 13.91 -8.06 22.05
N THR A 1154 13.28 -8.93 21.28
CA THR A 1154 13.01 -10.31 21.67
C THR A 1154 13.18 -11.24 20.47
N PRO A 1155 13.70 -12.47 20.66
CA PRO A 1155 13.67 -13.49 19.62
C PRO A 1155 12.24 -13.90 19.28
N ALA A 1156 12.03 -14.35 18.04
CA ALA A 1156 10.72 -14.75 17.53
C ALA A 1156 10.11 -15.94 18.29
N THR A 1157 10.93 -16.82 18.87
CA THR A 1157 10.47 -17.98 19.65
C THR A 1157 9.65 -17.59 20.87
N ARG A 1158 9.92 -16.42 21.49
CA ARG A 1158 9.19 -15.92 22.67
C ARG A 1158 7.99 -15.05 22.31
N LEU A 1159 7.88 -14.63 21.06
CA LEU A 1159 7.02 -13.52 20.65
C LEU A 1159 5.53 -13.83 20.79
N PHE A 1160 5.11 -15.07 20.49
CA PHE A 1160 3.71 -15.45 20.67
C PHE A 1160 3.24 -15.28 22.12
N LYS A 1161 4.09 -15.66 23.09
CA LYS A 1161 3.84 -15.44 24.52
C LYS A 1161 3.85 -13.96 24.89
N VAL A 1162 4.81 -13.19 24.38
CA VAL A 1162 4.88 -11.74 24.64
C VAL A 1162 3.64 -11.02 24.12
N LEU A 1163 3.08 -11.43 22.97
CA LEU A 1163 1.89 -10.80 22.39
C LEU A 1163 0.59 -11.18 23.11
N THR A 1164 0.53 -12.37 23.71
CA THR A 1164 -0.66 -12.88 24.41
C THR A 1164 -0.68 -12.47 25.89
N GLU A 1165 0.48 -12.43 26.54
CA GLU A 1165 0.62 -12.19 27.99
C GLU A 1165 1.34 -10.89 28.36
N GLY A 1166 2.00 -10.23 27.40
CA GLY A 1166 2.89 -9.10 27.65
C GLY A 1166 4.32 -9.52 27.98
N LEU A 1167 5.18 -8.53 28.16
CA LEU A 1167 6.55 -8.76 28.65
C LEU A 1167 6.52 -9.16 30.13
N ARG A 1168 7.34 -10.15 30.49
CA ARG A 1168 7.42 -10.75 31.82
C ARG A 1168 8.78 -10.53 32.46
N ASN A 1169 8.80 -10.37 33.79
CA ASN A 1169 10.04 -10.36 34.55
C ASN A 1169 10.49 -11.80 34.80
N MET A 1170 11.43 -12.27 33.99
CA MET A 1170 12.02 -13.61 34.11
C MET A 1170 13.31 -13.64 34.93
N SER A 1171 13.69 -12.53 35.58
CA SER A 1171 14.94 -12.44 36.34
C SER A 1171 14.98 -13.45 37.48
N ASN A 1172 16.15 -14.07 37.70
CA ASN A 1172 16.35 -15.10 38.73
C ASN A 1172 15.46 -16.35 38.57
N THR A 1173 14.91 -16.58 37.38
CA THR A 1173 14.22 -17.83 37.03
C THR A 1173 15.12 -18.68 36.11
N PRO A 1174 14.89 -19.99 36.00
CA PRO A 1174 15.58 -20.85 35.02
C PRO A 1174 15.40 -20.43 33.56
N PHE A 1175 14.44 -19.54 33.27
CA PHE A 1175 14.09 -19.07 31.93
C PHE A 1175 14.69 -17.70 31.58
N MET A 1176 15.54 -17.15 32.46
CA MET A 1176 16.26 -15.91 32.24
C MET A 1176 17.26 -16.05 31.09
N ALA A 1177 17.02 -15.34 29.98
CA ALA A 1177 17.88 -15.39 28.79
C ALA A 1177 19.18 -14.60 28.96
N HIS A 1178 19.13 -13.49 29.69
CA HIS A 1178 20.25 -12.59 29.97
C HIS A 1178 20.26 -12.28 31.47
N GLY A 1179 21.45 -12.31 32.10
CA GLY A 1179 21.59 -12.12 33.54
C GLY A 1179 20.98 -10.80 34.04
N ALA A 1180 20.58 -10.77 35.32
CA ALA A 1180 19.95 -9.61 35.96
C ALA A 1180 20.97 -8.63 36.58
N SER A 1181 22.00 -8.23 35.82
CA SER A 1181 23.15 -7.46 36.33
C SER A 1181 22.78 -6.06 36.87
N HIS A 1182 21.70 -5.46 36.35
CA HIS A 1182 21.21 -4.16 36.78
C HIS A 1182 19.93 -4.26 37.63
N GLY A 1183 19.65 -5.45 38.17
CA GLY A 1183 18.49 -5.74 38.99
C GLY A 1183 17.45 -6.62 38.28
N SER A 1184 16.44 -7.04 39.06
CA SER A 1184 15.35 -7.89 38.58
C SER A 1184 14.27 -7.05 37.89
N GLY A 1185 14.00 -7.32 36.62
CA GLY A 1185 12.92 -6.65 35.87
C GLY A 1185 12.92 -6.94 34.38
N ILE A 1186 11.98 -6.31 33.68
CA ILE A 1186 11.93 -6.23 32.21
C ILE A 1186 12.91 -5.16 31.76
N TYR A 1187 13.84 -5.51 30.87
CA TYR A 1187 14.85 -4.60 30.34
C TYR A 1187 14.31 -3.88 29.10
N LEU A 1188 14.34 -2.55 29.10
CA LEU A 1188 13.88 -1.68 28.01
C LEU A 1188 14.95 -0.61 27.75
N ALA A 1189 14.95 0.00 26.56
CA ALA A 1189 15.83 1.12 26.25
C ALA A 1189 15.09 2.25 25.55
N ASP A 1190 15.52 3.49 25.77
CA ASP A 1190 15.00 4.64 25.03
C ASP A 1190 15.47 4.61 23.57
N GLU A 1191 16.70 4.15 23.32
CA GLU A 1191 17.25 4.03 21.98
C GLU A 1191 16.91 2.67 21.34
N PRO A 1192 16.26 2.64 20.16
CA PRO A 1192 15.85 1.40 19.51
C PRO A 1192 17.03 0.53 19.06
N SER A 1193 18.19 1.14 18.77
CA SER A 1193 19.40 0.41 18.38
C SER A 1193 19.94 -0.47 19.51
N MET A 1194 19.79 -0.03 20.77
CA MET A 1194 20.20 -0.81 21.94
C MET A 1194 19.33 -2.06 22.08
N SER A 1195 18.02 -1.89 21.99
CA SER A 1195 17.06 -3.00 22.10
C SER A 1195 17.15 -3.97 20.92
N LEU A 1196 17.43 -3.49 19.70
CA LEU A 1196 17.57 -4.35 18.51
C LEU A 1196 18.68 -5.40 18.65
N GLY A 1197 19.73 -5.12 19.43
CA GLY A 1197 20.80 -6.09 19.72
C GLY A 1197 20.31 -7.36 20.45
N TYR A 1198 19.16 -7.28 21.12
CA TYR A 1198 18.54 -8.39 21.86
C TYR A 1198 17.44 -9.12 21.04
N SER A 1199 17.15 -8.66 19.82
CA SER A 1199 16.07 -9.22 18.99
C SER A 1199 16.39 -10.58 18.37
N GLY A 1200 17.64 -11.02 18.38
CA GLY A 1200 18.07 -12.20 17.63
C GLY A 1200 17.67 -12.14 16.15
N GLY A 1201 17.73 -13.26 15.43
CA GLY A 1201 17.03 -13.43 14.16
C GLY A 1201 15.72 -14.21 14.36
N THR A 1202 14.78 -14.14 13.41
CA THR A 1202 13.57 -14.99 13.45
C THR A 1202 13.86 -16.49 13.29
N GLY A 1203 15.09 -16.89 12.94
CA GLY A 1203 15.48 -18.31 12.84
C GLY A 1203 14.71 -19.05 11.74
N VAL A 1204 14.45 -20.34 11.95
CA VAL A 1204 13.59 -21.15 11.06
C VAL A 1204 12.13 -20.71 11.28
N THR A 1205 11.58 -19.99 10.32
CA THR A 1205 10.17 -19.54 10.31
C THR A 1205 9.35 -20.39 9.35
N TRP A 1206 8.03 -20.25 9.38
CA TRP A 1206 7.12 -20.86 8.41
C TRP A 1206 7.55 -20.53 6.97
N LYS A 1207 7.73 -21.56 6.14
CA LYS A 1207 8.30 -21.43 4.79
C LYS A 1207 7.48 -20.57 3.82
N ASN A 1208 6.16 -20.49 4.03
CA ASN A 1208 5.27 -19.67 3.20
C ASN A 1208 5.01 -18.29 3.80
N SER A 1209 5.64 -17.96 4.93
CA SER A 1209 5.49 -16.64 5.57
C SER A 1209 6.16 -15.54 4.74
N ALA A 1210 5.52 -14.39 4.63
CA ALA A 1210 6.12 -13.19 4.04
C ALA A 1210 7.24 -12.56 4.91
N TRP A 1211 7.48 -13.09 6.12
CA TRP A 1211 8.28 -12.44 7.16
C TRP A 1211 9.59 -13.15 7.50
N GLY A 1212 10.02 -14.10 6.67
CA GLY A 1212 11.29 -14.83 6.82
C GLY A 1212 12.52 -13.93 6.99
N GLY A 1213 13.43 -14.30 7.91
CA GLY A 1213 14.75 -13.65 8.05
C GLY A 1213 14.76 -12.23 8.66
N ARG A 1214 13.65 -11.77 9.24
CA ARG A 1214 13.53 -10.46 9.90
C ARG A 1214 13.93 -10.50 11.38
N GLN A 1215 14.25 -9.35 11.96
CA GLN A 1215 14.43 -9.17 13.40
C GLN A 1215 13.21 -8.47 14.00
N VAL A 1216 12.87 -8.78 15.26
CA VAL A 1216 11.67 -8.24 15.92
C VAL A 1216 12.07 -7.18 16.94
N LEU A 1217 11.66 -5.94 16.68
CA LEU A 1217 11.77 -4.84 17.63
C LEU A 1217 10.37 -4.44 18.11
N LEU A 1218 10.16 -4.41 19.42
CA LEU A 1218 8.91 -3.98 20.02
C LEU A 1218 8.98 -2.51 20.40
N GLY A 1219 7.99 -1.74 19.99
CA GLY A 1219 7.72 -0.40 20.52
C GLY A 1219 6.72 -0.48 21.66
N CYS A 1220 7.15 -0.11 22.85
CA CYS A 1220 6.39 -0.23 24.08
C CYS A 1220 6.03 1.14 24.65
N GLU A 1221 4.87 1.17 25.29
CA GLU A 1221 4.42 2.28 26.13
C GLU A 1221 4.78 1.98 27.58
N LEU A 1222 5.54 2.88 28.20
CA LEU A 1222 5.96 2.76 29.59
C LEU A 1222 5.24 3.80 30.45
N ALA A 1223 4.49 3.32 31.46
CA ALA A 1223 3.86 4.18 32.46
C ALA A 1223 4.90 4.74 33.44
N ARG A 1224 4.78 6.03 33.76
CA ARG A 1224 5.73 6.79 34.62
C ARG A 1224 7.14 6.74 34.07
N HIS A 1225 7.26 6.96 32.77
CA HIS A 1225 8.56 6.98 32.10
C HIS A 1225 9.36 8.23 32.51
N THR A 1226 10.65 8.03 32.70
CA THR A 1226 11.67 9.06 32.93
C THR A 1226 12.82 8.75 32.00
N ALA A 1227 13.28 9.68 31.18
CA ALA A 1227 14.31 9.43 30.17
C ALA A 1227 15.60 8.86 30.80
N ASN A 1228 16.10 7.75 30.25
CA ASN A 1228 17.33 7.07 30.68
C ASN A 1228 17.86 6.16 29.56
N SER A 1229 19.16 5.85 29.56
CA SER A 1229 19.74 4.98 28.53
C SER A 1229 19.11 3.58 28.49
N TYR A 1230 18.75 3.03 29.65
CA TYR A 1230 18.00 1.80 29.80
C TYR A 1230 17.11 1.83 31.05
N HIS A 1231 16.11 0.96 31.08
CA HIS A 1231 15.16 0.79 32.19
C HIS A 1231 15.07 -0.66 32.60
N VAL A 1232 15.04 -0.93 33.90
CA VAL A 1232 14.74 -2.23 34.47
C VAL A 1232 13.41 -2.10 35.21
N ILE A 1233 12.37 -2.76 34.71
CA ILE A 1233 10.99 -2.60 35.19
C ILE A 1233 10.55 -3.84 35.96
N PRO A 1234 10.50 -3.83 37.31
CA PRO A 1234 10.06 -4.98 38.09
C PRO A 1234 8.55 -5.22 37.99
N ASP A 1235 7.76 -4.14 37.91
CA ASP A 1235 6.30 -4.20 37.78
C ASP A 1235 5.90 -4.36 36.31
N GLU A 1236 5.60 -5.59 35.91
CA GLU A 1236 5.18 -5.94 34.55
C GLU A 1236 3.97 -5.12 34.09
N GLY A 1237 3.11 -4.68 35.01
CA GLY A 1237 1.91 -3.90 34.72
C GLY A 1237 2.19 -2.49 34.20
N ARG A 1238 3.44 -2.00 34.28
CA ARG A 1238 3.83 -0.68 33.76
C ARG A 1238 4.18 -0.65 32.29
N VAL A 1239 4.26 -1.80 31.62
CA VAL A 1239 4.75 -1.92 30.24
C VAL A 1239 3.66 -2.52 29.36
N LEU A 1240 3.46 -1.91 28.19
CA LEU A 1240 2.50 -2.40 27.22
C LEU A 1240 3.08 -2.34 25.80
N VAL A 1241 2.95 -3.44 25.04
CA VAL A 1241 3.42 -3.50 23.66
C VAL A 1241 2.40 -2.80 22.76
N ARG A 1242 2.85 -1.83 21.98
CA ARG A 1242 1.99 -1.07 21.04
C ARG A 1242 2.41 -1.22 19.59
N TYR A 1243 3.69 -1.41 19.31
CA TYR A 1243 4.19 -1.69 17.96
C TYR A 1243 4.99 -2.99 17.93
N VAL A 1244 4.86 -3.72 16.82
CA VAL A 1244 5.77 -4.80 16.44
C VAL A 1244 6.41 -4.40 15.11
N LEU A 1245 7.73 -4.23 15.12
CA LEU A 1245 8.51 -3.75 13.99
C LEU A 1245 9.36 -4.90 13.46
N LEU A 1246 9.04 -5.37 12.25
CA LEU A 1246 9.77 -6.45 11.58
C LEU A 1246 10.87 -5.87 10.69
N CYS A 1247 12.07 -5.82 11.27
CA CYS A 1247 13.25 -5.19 10.70
C CYS A 1247 13.96 -6.15 9.72
N PRO A 1248 14.36 -5.70 8.52
CA PRO A 1248 15.13 -6.54 7.59
C PRO A 1248 16.54 -6.86 8.13
N ALA A 1249 17.20 -7.86 7.56
CA ALA A 1249 18.59 -8.18 7.93
C ALA A 1249 19.52 -6.97 7.72
N GLY A 1250 20.38 -6.69 8.69
CA GLY A 1250 21.30 -5.54 8.65
C GLY A 1250 20.62 -4.18 8.91
N PHE A 1251 19.36 -4.15 9.35
CA PHE A 1251 18.65 -2.92 9.67
C PHE A 1251 19.40 -2.11 10.75
N ARG A 1252 19.58 -0.81 10.48
CA ARG A 1252 20.12 0.16 11.44
C ARG A 1252 18.99 1.01 11.98
N ALA A 1253 18.70 0.86 13.27
CA ALA A 1253 17.62 1.62 13.89
C ALA A 1253 17.95 3.13 13.91
N PRO A 1254 16.99 4.01 13.56
CA PRO A 1254 17.17 5.45 13.67
C PRO A 1254 17.24 5.89 15.14
N GLN A 1255 17.74 7.09 15.38
CA GLN A 1255 17.75 7.67 16.74
C GLN A 1255 16.32 7.83 17.27
N ALA A 1256 16.11 7.56 18.56
CA ALA A 1256 14.79 7.57 19.20
C ALA A 1256 14.01 8.86 18.92
N ARG A 1257 14.66 10.03 18.97
CA ARG A 1257 14.04 11.35 18.72
C ARG A 1257 13.32 11.48 17.37
N LEU A 1258 13.69 10.68 16.37
CA LEU A 1258 13.10 10.72 15.03
C LEU A 1258 11.79 9.92 14.93
N VAL A 1259 11.55 9.02 15.87
CA VAL A 1259 10.39 8.10 15.88
C VAL A 1259 9.46 8.32 17.08
N ASP A 1260 9.99 8.85 18.19
CA ASP A 1260 9.30 9.05 19.47
C ASP A 1260 8.06 9.96 19.34
N GLY A 1261 8.16 11.07 18.60
CA GLY A 1261 7.03 12.00 18.40
C GLY A 1261 5.82 11.35 17.75
N ALA A 1262 6.04 10.56 16.68
CA ALA A 1262 4.97 9.84 15.98
C ALA A 1262 4.34 8.77 16.87
N MET A 1263 5.16 7.98 17.58
CA MET A 1263 4.69 6.92 18.46
C MET A 1263 3.91 7.46 19.67
N LYS A 1264 4.38 8.55 20.30
CA LYS A 1264 3.66 9.23 21.39
C LYS A 1264 2.27 9.70 20.97
N MET A 1265 2.15 10.26 19.77
CA MET A 1265 0.88 10.69 19.22
C MET A 1265 -0.06 9.50 19.01
N THR A 1266 0.42 8.41 18.41
CA THR A 1266 -0.41 7.19 18.26
C THR A 1266 -0.85 6.64 19.62
N TYR A 1267 0.03 6.60 20.62
CA TYR A 1267 -0.33 6.11 21.96
C TYR A 1267 -1.39 6.98 22.62
N ALA A 1268 -1.30 8.31 22.47
CA ALA A 1268 -2.32 9.23 22.95
C ALA A 1268 -3.68 9.00 22.27
N THR A 1269 -3.67 8.82 20.95
CA THR A 1269 -4.87 8.55 20.15
C THR A 1269 -5.52 7.21 20.51
N LEU A 1270 -4.71 6.17 20.80
CA LEU A 1270 -5.21 4.88 21.28
C LEU A 1270 -5.90 5.00 22.64
N ARG A 1271 -5.32 5.76 23.58
CA ARG A 1271 -5.94 6.01 24.90
C ARG A 1271 -7.22 6.83 24.80
N SER A 1272 -7.29 7.79 23.87
CA SER A 1272 -8.46 8.64 23.69
C SER A 1272 -9.55 8.01 22.82
N GLY A 1273 -9.32 6.82 22.22
CA GLY A 1273 -10.26 6.19 21.31
C GLY A 1273 -10.43 6.92 19.97
N GLY A 1274 -9.42 7.70 19.55
CA GLY A 1274 -9.53 8.68 18.47
C GLY A 1274 -8.94 8.29 17.12
N LEU A 1275 -8.55 7.02 16.91
CA LEU A 1275 -7.89 6.60 15.66
C LEU A 1275 -8.85 6.86 14.49
N ALA A 1276 -8.51 7.82 13.62
CA ALA A 1276 -9.29 8.23 12.46
C ALA A 1276 -9.08 7.26 11.30
#